data_AF-A0A5C5WCN8-F1
#
_entry.id   AF-A0A5C5WCN8-F1
#
_cell.length_a   1.000
_cell.length_b   1.000
_cell.length_c   1.000
_cell.angle_alpha   90.00
_cell.angle_beta   90.00
_cell.angle_gamma   90.00
#
_symmetry.space_group_name_H-M   'P 1'
#
loop_
_entity.id
_entity.type
_entity.pdbx_description
1 polymer ?
#
loop_
_entity_poly.entity_id
_entity_poly.type
_entity_poly.pdbx_seq_one_letter_code
_entity_poly.pdbx_strand_id
1 'polypeptide(L)'
;MVATGPSALDRSLALMSLFASLLSISVASAAELDLPPGLSGGGDITQAYATEGYVDDGRLLATPNAQPLGAEGVVMGGGPMSVSSGGSYFNPTLGSHIRARYNTRSYGQEDGNLDLGTMGLWEMADGFGFFDGQVTLNDEQNVGYNLGLGYRWLTLPVFPNSVDSQKIAGVSIWADGQGVDAQNFFPQVGVSLELLGDRIDLRANGYIPVGPSHRDRDFVPVTGSLEYTQNFIALSTLGIRDTPLTVGEVEAAGRIADLDAWLFGGVYAFDGGPYSEVGGKIGLRGYATHDLLLSIAITNDDLFDTNAIFSATWFIGRTRSNNCPSGVLEDRFREPVLRNDYVAMHTGQVSGSGDALTDTNGDLIRMVHVNSSAAAGGDGTFENPLNALDTIKANSLENDIVLVTSGSDFSGQMAMLQDGQRFIGEGGGNAFSIGTTQFGTIDLPETSTGASAGAAPIIRDAAAQAVLLADGNTVSNFNFINNATAVGSDATNGSVGAILNQLTIAGSTVAALDFDTTDGVYDIQNTTITGGTGPAVRVVDTIGGSIQMGATTSITDVAGNAVEIDNNDGTVVIGSDITTTGVSGGTVSINNNKDTVQVSGDIQSNNASALLVTSSDAQITTSGAISSTGTGDTVSITDAGDGVATSAAISINGTVSNDAGGSVVVINGGDDAITFNDDVTDAGTGISITDRDAGQVRFTAATDIDTQAGATQAVLINNNNASSQVAFTGGLSITAAGTTNGFIAGAIGMDPGSVTVAGTGVTNEITTADGRTLEIIGGTSTGGVNFNTVTSTNGSANTINVDAFAGQVNIDGGSVTTNGVSVRARDTSIDLDGVDLENTAAGTVADIDFSTNTTARTVRIANGDLNGGDIDIDSASTAGGIVTLDTLNTGGGIGAISLDTTAAASGNVSVVGNNLTMAGAATADIAGAGNGSVTLTDVTGITGGVYNSTGDGNVTASYTRVTGTGNVLVATTGEGNGTLTATQLNTGGTVSVSSAAGQNSDLTVNMNNSGNTTAFGAITVNDLGTGSVSATFNNSSASSIDFDSAQTGAATLAVNDGAYTGNITADAIGTGNFNASVTNGTQITNGRIRFNGINAGSVDYEVTGLTYTNAAASTLPALDLVLGGSVTTADVTVSNNTISQGLDGNAFSLDINAGSSVDFQLSGNTFTNDNVTDQTALIDVGSNTTLNATISNNLFTNINVGGPEFLLDNSGVSTTRLALSGNGDTSAAMIFNNDNGASNFQVRGVNAVGVDAANDANVTFDTDTTFDPTLVVPTP
;
A
#
# COMPACT_ATOMS: atom_id res chain seq x y z
N MET A 1 45.90 97.73 45.17
CA MET A 1 46.88 96.63 45.15
C MET A 1 46.22 95.47 44.41
N VAL A 2 46.64 94.98 43.25
CA VAL A 2 47.68 95.34 42.29
C VAL A 2 46.99 95.14 40.93
N ALA A 3 46.89 96.19 40.12
CA ALA A 3 46.34 96.12 38.77
C ALA A 3 47.48 95.71 37.83
N THR A 4 47.46 94.46 37.35
CA THR A 4 48.32 93.99 36.26
C THR A 4 47.54 94.12 34.95
N GLY A 5 48.05 94.94 34.03
CA GLY A 5 47.45 95.16 32.73
C GLY A 5 47.47 93.90 31.85
N PRO A 6 46.61 93.82 30.82
CA PRO A 6 46.45 92.66 29.96
C PRO A 6 47.74 92.33 29.22
N SER A 7 47.99 91.02 29.10
CA SER A 7 49.19 90.42 28.53
C SER A 7 49.32 90.73 27.03
N ALA A 8 50.54 90.64 26.49
CA ALA A 8 50.77 90.78 25.05
C ALA A 8 50.02 89.71 24.22
N LEU A 9 49.64 88.58 24.83
CA LEU A 9 48.87 87.52 24.20
C LEU A 9 47.40 87.93 23.98
N ASP A 10 46.78 88.63 24.93
CA ASP A 10 45.39 89.12 24.81
C ASP A 10 45.24 90.20 23.73
N ARG A 11 46.28 91.01 23.51
CA ARG A 11 46.31 92.00 22.42
C ARG A 11 46.55 91.36 21.05
N SER A 12 47.23 90.22 21.01
CA SER A 12 47.47 89.44 19.79
C SER A 12 46.21 88.68 19.36
N LEU A 13 45.49 88.11 20.33
CA LEU A 13 44.17 87.47 20.13
C LEU A 13 43.09 88.48 19.75
N ALA A 14 43.10 89.70 20.30
CA ALA A 14 42.19 90.77 19.90
C ALA A 14 42.48 91.28 18.47
N LEU A 15 43.74 91.29 18.02
CA LEU A 15 44.11 91.68 16.65
C LEU A 15 43.76 90.58 15.63
N MET A 16 43.91 89.30 16.01
CA MET A 16 43.43 88.15 15.22
C MET A 16 41.90 88.08 15.16
N SER A 17 41.20 88.38 16.27
CA SER A 17 39.73 88.53 16.29
C SER A 17 39.26 89.68 15.42
N LEU A 18 39.99 90.80 15.37
CA LEU A 18 39.69 91.93 14.50
C LEU A 18 39.90 91.57 13.01
N PHE A 19 40.96 90.84 12.66
CA PHE A 19 41.21 90.33 11.31
C PHE A 19 40.17 89.27 10.88
N ALA A 20 39.77 88.37 11.77
CA ALA A 20 38.70 87.40 11.53
C ALA A 20 37.33 88.10 11.33
N SER A 21 37.06 89.18 12.06
CA SER A 21 35.83 90.00 11.88
C SER A 21 35.83 90.87 10.62
N LEU A 22 37.01 91.20 10.08
CA LEU A 22 37.16 91.92 8.81
C LEU A 22 37.03 90.99 7.59
N LEU A 23 37.28 89.69 7.76
CA LEU A 23 37.08 88.66 6.73
C LEU A 23 35.66 88.07 6.73
N SER A 24 34.85 88.32 7.77
CA SER A 24 33.42 88.00 7.79
C SER A 24 32.59 89.06 7.04
N ILE A 25 32.84 89.25 5.75
CA ILE A 25 31.81 89.80 4.85
C ILE A 25 30.98 88.62 4.40
N SER A 26 29.74 88.53 4.89
CA SER A 26 28.74 87.65 4.29
C SER A 26 28.50 88.13 2.86
N VAL A 27 29.05 87.42 1.88
CA VAL A 27 28.67 87.60 0.47
C VAL A 27 27.25 87.05 0.34
N ALA A 28 26.26 87.94 0.35
CA ALA A 28 24.91 87.60 -0.06
C ALA A 28 24.98 87.18 -1.54
N SER A 29 24.60 85.92 -1.81
CA SER A 29 24.38 85.29 -3.12
C SER A 29 24.74 86.16 -4.33
N ALA A 30 25.95 86.00 -4.85
CA ALA A 30 26.25 86.44 -6.21
C ALA A 30 25.38 85.59 -7.16
N ALA A 31 24.50 86.27 -7.91
CA ALA A 31 23.81 85.65 -9.02
C ALA A 31 24.85 85.06 -9.98
N GLU A 32 24.61 83.81 -10.36
CA GLU A 32 25.35 83.01 -11.32
C GLU A 32 25.78 83.86 -12.53
N LEU A 33 27.09 84.07 -12.68
CA LEU A 33 27.66 84.69 -13.88
C LEU A 33 27.65 83.63 -14.99
N ASP A 34 26.57 83.62 -15.75
CA ASP A 34 26.33 82.70 -16.86
C ASP A 34 27.38 82.95 -17.96
N LEU A 35 28.38 82.07 -18.07
CA LEU A 35 29.38 82.09 -19.14
C LEU A 35 28.81 81.36 -20.37
N PRO A 36 29.04 81.85 -21.61
CA PRO A 36 28.43 81.25 -22.80
C PRO A 36 28.89 79.79 -23.01
N PRO A 37 27.96 78.83 -23.19
CA PRO A 37 28.31 77.43 -23.41
C PRO A 37 28.70 77.24 -24.88
N GLY A 38 29.98 76.93 -25.13
CA GLY A 38 30.41 76.60 -26.47
C GLY A 38 31.87 76.30 -26.57
N LEU A 39 32.31 75.14 -26.03
CA LEU A 39 33.53 74.43 -26.42
C LEU A 39 33.60 73.04 -25.74
N SER A 40 32.60 72.17 -25.97
CA SER A 40 32.71 70.73 -25.67
C SER A 40 31.83 69.91 -26.63
N GLY A 41 32.17 69.95 -27.91
CA GLY A 41 31.61 69.04 -28.91
C GLY A 41 32.36 67.72 -28.92
N GLY A 42 32.00 66.81 -28.02
CA GLY A 42 32.35 65.38 -28.10
C GLY A 42 31.19 64.63 -28.71
N GLY A 43 31.25 64.38 -30.02
CA GLY A 43 30.25 63.57 -30.73
C GLY A 43 30.40 62.10 -30.38
N ASP A 44 29.35 61.52 -29.82
CA ASP A 44 29.20 60.09 -29.57
C ASP A 44 28.93 59.35 -30.89
N ILE A 45 29.77 58.36 -31.21
CA ILE A 45 29.58 57.44 -32.34
C ILE A 45 29.39 56.06 -31.73
N THR A 46 28.14 55.64 -31.59
CA THR A 46 27.76 54.25 -31.41
C THR A 46 27.16 53.74 -32.72
N GLN A 47 27.92 52.89 -33.42
CA GLN A 47 27.34 52.00 -34.42
C GLN A 47 27.86 50.57 -34.21
N ALA A 48 26.88 49.69 -34.03
CA ALA A 48 26.93 48.28 -33.73
C ALA A 48 27.88 47.47 -34.63
N TYR A 49 28.49 46.42 -34.07
CA TYR A 49 28.73 45.19 -34.81
C TYR A 49 28.57 43.95 -33.93
N ALA A 50 27.73 43.05 -34.42
CA ALA A 50 27.60 41.68 -33.97
C ALA A 50 28.81 40.84 -34.42
N THR A 51 29.17 39.92 -33.52
CA THR A 51 29.62 38.53 -33.73
C THR A 51 30.28 38.14 -35.06
N GLU A 52 31.59 37.89 -35.01
CA GLU A 52 32.33 36.73 -35.57
C GLU A 52 33.80 36.94 -35.16
N GLY A 53 34.47 36.01 -34.46
CA GLY A 53 35.06 34.84 -35.08
C GLY A 53 36.58 35.03 -35.25
N TYR A 54 37.34 34.60 -34.23
CA TYR A 54 38.67 33.96 -34.26
C TYR A 54 39.71 34.34 -35.36
N VAL A 55 40.94 34.69 -34.92
CA VAL A 55 42.29 34.20 -35.34
C VAL A 55 43.34 35.33 -35.21
N ASP A 56 44.17 35.17 -34.18
CA ASP A 56 45.65 35.13 -34.16
C ASP A 56 46.54 36.23 -34.78
N ASP A 57 47.58 36.49 -33.99
CA ASP A 57 48.96 36.87 -34.32
C ASP A 57 49.36 38.34 -34.54
N GLY A 58 50.56 38.67 -34.05
CA GLY A 58 51.37 39.72 -34.68
C GLY A 58 51.75 40.96 -33.85
N ARG A 59 52.58 40.74 -32.84
CA ARG A 59 53.46 41.75 -32.22
C ARG A 59 54.34 42.53 -33.23
N LEU A 60 54.72 43.75 -32.84
CA LEU A 60 55.98 44.50 -33.12
C LEU A 60 56.16 45.24 -34.47
N LEU A 61 56.31 46.58 -34.42
CA LEU A 61 57.53 47.36 -34.76
C LEU A 61 57.28 48.86 -35.10
N ALA A 62 57.81 49.72 -34.23
CA ALA A 62 58.64 50.91 -34.46
C ALA A 62 58.51 51.82 -35.72
N THR A 63 58.24 53.12 -35.45
CA THR A 63 58.95 54.35 -35.94
C THR A 63 58.97 54.70 -37.46
N PRO A 64 59.46 55.89 -37.89
CA PRO A 64 59.19 57.30 -37.53
C PRO A 64 58.97 58.21 -38.78
N ASN A 65 58.84 59.54 -38.55
CA ASN A 65 59.01 60.68 -39.49
C ASN A 65 57.92 60.98 -40.56
N ALA A 66 57.37 62.21 -40.50
CA ALA A 66 57.51 63.22 -41.56
C ALA A 66 56.85 64.58 -41.17
N GLN A 67 57.67 65.64 -41.21
CA GLN A 67 57.36 67.08 -41.40
C GLN A 67 56.39 67.30 -42.60
N PRO A 68 55.65 68.44 -42.77
CA PRO A 68 56.25 69.80 -42.83
C PRO A 68 55.38 71.06 -42.52
N LEU A 69 56.09 72.20 -42.35
CA LEU A 69 55.92 73.57 -42.89
C LEU A 69 54.50 74.10 -43.17
N GLY A 70 54.10 75.34 -42.85
CA GLY A 70 54.78 76.53 -42.32
C GLY A 70 53.86 77.76 -42.50
N ALA A 71 54.14 78.86 -41.80
CA ALA A 71 53.69 80.20 -42.21
C ALA A 71 54.49 81.29 -41.46
N GLU A 72 54.96 82.26 -42.23
CA GLU A 72 55.77 83.41 -41.85
C GLU A 72 55.00 84.44 -41.02
N GLY A 73 55.70 85.18 -40.15
CA GLY A 73 55.10 86.36 -39.51
C GLY A 73 55.94 87.08 -38.45
N VAL A 74 56.80 88.00 -38.92
CA VAL A 74 57.19 89.28 -38.28
C VAL A 74 58.18 89.27 -37.09
N VAL A 75 59.30 89.94 -37.36
CA VAL A 75 60.43 90.31 -36.50
C VAL A 75 60.04 91.33 -35.41
N MET A 76 60.43 91.08 -34.16
CA MET A 76 60.75 92.11 -33.16
C MET A 76 62.03 91.72 -32.43
N GLY A 77 63.00 92.64 -32.46
CA GLY A 77 64.41 92.39 -32.18
C GLY A 77 64.76 91.99 -30.75
N GLY A 78 65.78 91.15 -30.65
CA GLY A 78 66.49 90.91 -29.40
C GLY A 78 67.28 92.14 -28.95
N GLY A 79 67.03 92.55 -27.71
CA GLY A 79 68.03 93.15 -26.83
C GLY A 79 67.88 92.46 -25.48
N PRO A 80 68.99 92.03 -24.85
CA PRO A 80 69.58 92.96 -23.91
C PRO A 80 71.12 92.98 -23.97
N MET A 81 71.69 94.17 -24.01
CA MET A 81 72.97 94.43 -23.35
C MET A 81 72.75 95.59 -22.38
N SER A 82 72.73 95.28 -21.08
CA SER A 82 72.90 96.30 -20.05
C SER A 82 74.38 96.50 -19.80
N VAL A 83 74.89 97.70 -20.12
CA VAL A 83 76.05 98.26 -19.44
C VAL A 83 75.83 99.76 -19.26
N SER A 84 75.56 100.18 -18.03
CA SER A 84 76.08 101.46 -17.54
C SER A 84 76.36 101.33 -16.04
N SER A 85 77.56 101.76 -15.68
CA SER A 85 78.09 101.80 -14.34
C SER A 85 77.57 103.01 -13.58
N GLY A 86 77.05 102.79 -12.38
CA GLY A 86 76.87 103.84 -11.36
C GLY A 86 75.41 104.23 -11.11
N GLY A 87 74.85 103.69 -10.03
CA GLY A 87 73.52 104.03 -9.50
C GLY A 87 72.51 102.90 -9.72
N SER A 88 72.06 102.25 -8.65
CA SER A 88 71.03 101.23 -8.66
C SER A 88 69.68 101.85 -9.07
N TYR A 89 69.40 101.90 -10.37
CA TYR A 89 68.07 102.16 -10.92
C TYR A 89 67.33 100.82 -11.08
N PHE A 90 66.17 100.70 -10.44
CA PHE A 90 65.21 99.65 -10.77
C PHE A 90 64.78 99.87 -12.23
N ASN A 91 65.06 98.91 -13.12
CA ASN A 91 64.63 98.99 -14.50
C ASN A 91 63.35 98.15 -14.71
N PRO A 92 62.17 98.76 -14.83
CA PRO A 92 60.92 98.04 -15.12
C PRO A 92 60.94 97.33 -16.49
N THR A 93 61.90 97.64 -17.37
CA THR A 93 62.06 96.98 -18.69
C THR A 93 62.90 95.69 -18.67
N LEU A 94 63.31 95.16 -17.50
CA LEU A 94 64.04 93.89 -17.41
C LEU A 94 63.20 92.62 -17.73
N GLY A 95 62.00 92.80 -18.27
CA GLY A 95 61.20 91.72 -18.87
C GLY A 95 60.48 90.83 -17.86
N SER A 96 59.41 90.20 -18.33
CA SER A 96 58.76 89.08 -17.64
C SER A 96 59.74 87.90 -17.56
N HIS A 97 59.78 87.21 -16.43
CA HIS A 97 60.52 85.96 -16.32
C HIS A 97 59.57 84.78 -16.58
N ILE A 98 60.10 83.70 -17.15
CA ILE A 98 59.39 82.42 -17.17
C ILE A 98 59.74 81.72 -15.86
N ARG A 99 58.74 81.18 -15.16
CA ARG A 99 58.92 80.32 -13.99
C ARG A 99 58.66 78.87 -14.38
N ALA A 100 59.52 77.98 -13.95
CA ALA A 100 59.26 76.55 -13.88
C ALA A 100 59.36 76.13 -12.41
N ARG A 101 58.26 75.67 -11.82
CA ARG A 101 58.19 75.27 -10.42
C ARG A 101 57.81 73.80 -10.36
N TYR A 102 58.53 73.01 -9.58
CA TYR A 102 58.09 71.68 -9.18
C TYR A 102 57.84 71.67 -7.67
N ASN A 103 56.67 71.19 -7.24
CA ASN A 103 56.41 70.87 -5.85
C ASN A 103 56.04 69.40 -5.71
N THR A 104 56.53 68.77 -4.65
CA THR A 104 55.99 67.48 -4.21
C THR A 104 54.63 67.68 -3.56
N ARG A 105 53.90 66.57 -3.40
CA ARG A 105 52.60 66.51 -2.72
C ARG A 105 52.55 67.35 -1.44
N SER A 106 51.54 68.20 -1.34
CA SER A 106 51.19 69.04 -0.19
C SER A 106 49.85 68.61 0.43
N TYR A 107 49.42 69.25 1.52
CA TYR A 107 48.10 69.02 2.12
C TYR A 107 46.99 69.32 1.12
N GLY A 108 46.03 68.41 0.97
CA GLY A 108 44.96 68.53 -0.04
C GLY A 108 45.43 68.44 -1.49
N GLN A 109 46.66 68.02 -1.75
CA GLN A 109 47.16 67.70 -3.08
C GLN A 109 47.28 66.19 -3.17
N GLU A 110 46.73 65.57 -4.21
CA GLU A 110 46.87 64.12 -4.44
C GLU A 110 48.31 63.77 -4.85
N ASP A 111 48.89 64.60 -5.72
CA ASP A 111 50.15 64.37 -6.41
C ASP A 111 51.06 65.60 -6.47
N GLY A 112 52.33 65.41 -6.84
CA GLY A 112 53.22 66.53 -7.16
C GLY A 112 52.77 67.30 -8.40
N ASN A 113 53.23 68.54 -8.55
CA ASN A 113 52.92 69.38 -9.70
C ASN A 113 54.13 70.09 -10.28
N LEU A 114 54.14 70.20 -11.62
CA LEU A 114 55.00 71.07 -12.40
C LEU A 114 54.19 72.27 -12.92
N ASP A 115 54.52 73.46 -12.45
CA ASP A 115 53.92 74.71 -12.90
C ASP A 115 54.85 75.44 -13.88
N LEU A 116 54.30 75.85 -15.01
CA LEU A 116 54.96 76.70 -16.00
C LEU A 116 54.21 78.02 -16.09
N GLY A 117 54.87 79.12 -15.74
CA GLY A 117 54.20 80.41 -15.64
C GLY A 117 55.07 81.60 -15.96
N THR A 118 54.49 82.79 -15.85
CA THR A 118 55.16 84.07 -16.07
C THR A 118 54.52 85.16 -15.22
N MET A 119 55.31 86.17 -14.86
CA MET A 119 54.83 87.35 -14.16
C MET A 119 55.19 88.61 -14.95
N GLY A 120 54.18 89.39 -15.29
CA GLY A 120 54.32 90.73 -15.88
C GLY A 120 54.09 91.80 -14.82
N LEU A 121 54.93 92.83 -14.84
CA LEU A 121 54.83 93.99 -13.95
C LEU A 121 54.63 95.26 -14.80
N TRP A 122 53.80 96.17 -14.32
CA TRP A 122 53.70 97.52 -14.86
C TRP A 122 53.71 98.53 -13.73
N GLU A 123 54.43 99.63 -13.96
CA GLU A 123 54.53 100.72 -13.00
C GLU A 123 53.19 101.47 -12.88
N MET A 124 52.85 101.84 -11.67
CA MET A 124 51.70 102.67 -11.30
C MET A 124 52.19 103.77 -10.35
N ALA A 125 51.39 104.81 -10.10
CA ALA A 125 51.85 106.05 -9.45
C ALA A 125 52.58 105.83 -8.11
N ASP A 126 52.15 104.86 -7.30
CA ASP A 126 52.71 104.57 -5.98
C ASP A 126 53.19 103.11 -5.83
N GLY A 127 53.35 102.36 -6.92
CA GLY A 127 53.63 100.93 -6.86
C GLY A 127 53.69 100.21 -8.20
N PHE A 128 53.46 98.90 -8.18
CA PHE A 128 53.44 98.02 -9.35
C PHE A 128 52.15 97.24 -9.39
N GLY A 129 51.43 97.33 -10.50
CA GLY A 129 50.45 96.31 -10.85
C GLY A 129 51.16 95.10 -11.45
N PHE A 130 50.59 93.92 -11.24
CA PHE A 130 51.11 92.70 -11.83
C PHE A 130 50.00 91.79 -12.34
N PHE A 131 50.37 91.02 -13.36
CA PHE A 131 49.63 89.90 -13.89
C PHE A 131 50.51 88.67 -13.76
N ASP A 132 49.93 87.60 -13.22
CA ASP A 132 50.62 86.35 -12.99
C ASP A 132 49.77 85.24 -13.61
N GLY A 133 50.37 84.43 -14.49
CA GLY A 133 49.68 83.31 -15.11
C GLY A 133 50.56 82.08 -15.10
N GLN A 134 49.99 80.94 -14.78
CA GLN A 134 50.65 79.65 -14.85
C GLN A 134 49.70 78.52 -15.27
N VAL A 135 50.25 77.54 -15.95
CA VAL A 135 49.62 76.25 -16.24
C VAL A 135 50.30 75.21 -15.36
N THR A 136 49.48 74.39 -14.73
CA THR A 136 49.91 73.35 -13.81
C THR A 136 49.72 71.99 -14.48
N LEU A 137 50.73 71.13 -14.38
CA LEU A 137 50.67 69.74 -14.82
C LEU A 137 50.95 68.88 -13.57
N ASN A 138 49.96 68.10 -13.12
CA ASN A 138 50.20 67.16 -12.02
C ASN A 138 50.83 65.85 -12.54
N ASP A 139 51.33 65.01 -11.62
CA ASP A 139 52.02 63.76 -11.98
C ASP A 139 51.07 62.73 -12.68
N GLU A 140 49.75 62.84 -12.51
CA GLU A 140 48.68 62.10 -13.18
C GLU A 140 48.26 62.64 -14.57
N GLN A 141 48.97 63.63 -15.13
CA GLN A 141 48.67 64.27 -16.42
C GLN A 141 47.42 65.16 -16.46
N ASN A 142 46.83 65.48 -15.31
CA ASN A 142 45.76 66.44 -15.20
C ASN A 142 46.30 67.88 -15.35
N VAL A 143 45.56 68.70 -16.11
CA VAL A 143 45.93 70.08 -16.41
C VAL A 143 45.17 71.03 -15.50
N GLY A 144 45.88 71.97 -14.89
CA GLY A 144 45.33 73.09 -14.13
C GLY A 144 45.83 74.45 -14.63
N TYR A 145 45.28 75.51 -14.06
CA TYR A 145 45.74 76.88 -14.28
C TYR A 145 45.64 77.70 -13.00
N ASN A 146 46.49 78.74 -12.91
CA ASN A 146 46.32 79.83 -11.96
C ASN A 146 46.51 81.15 -12.69
N LEU A 147 45.57 82.07 -12.49
CA LEU A 147 45.54 83.37 -13.13
C LEU A 147 45.30 84.46 -12.08
N GLY A 148 46.30 85.31 -11.88
CA GLY A 148 46.31 86.32 -10.84
C GLY A 148 46.47 87.74 -11.37
N LEU A 149 45.80 88.67 -10.68
CA LEU A 149 46.01 90.11 -10.83
C LEU A 149 46.26 90.70 -9.44
N GLY A 150 47.26 91.57 -9.34
CA GLY A 150 47.54 92.22 -8.06
C GLY A 150 48.25 93.55 -8.15
N TYR A 151 48.40 94.17 -6.99
CA TYR A 151 49.02 95.47 -6.81
C TYR A 151 49.95 95.43 -5.59
N ARG A 152 51.19 95.86 -5.76
CA ARG A 152 52.21 95.98 -4.70
C ARG A 152 52.70 97.41 -4.61
N TRP A 153 52.89 97.94 -3.40
CA TRP A 153 53.44 99.29 -3.18
C TRP A 153 54.43 99.31 -2.02
N LEU A 154 55.38 100.25 -2.06
CA LEU A 154 56.24 100.50 -0.91
C LEU A 154 55.44 101.23 0.17
N THR A 155 55.52 100.72 1.40
CA THR A 155 54.90 101.31 2.57
C THR A 155 55.91 101.50 3.69
N LEU A 156 55.65 102.47 4.57
CA LEU A 156 56.38 102.60 5.82
C LEU A 156 56.10 101.40 6.72
N PRO A 157 57.02 101.07 7.64
CA PRO A 157 56.81 99.99 8.58
C PRO A 157 55.48 100.15 9.33
N VAL A 158 54.63 99.12 9.21
CA VAL A 158 53.28 99.08 9.82
C VAL A 158 53.34 99.12 11.35
N PHE A 159 54.50 98.76 11.93
CA PHE A 159 54.74 98.80 13.37
C PHE A 159 55.82 99.84 13.71
N PRO A 160 55.63 100.66 14.78
CA PRO A 160 56.57 101.72 15.17
C PRO A 160 58.01 101.28 15.44
N ASN A 161 58.23 99.98 15.66
CA ASN A 161 59.54 99.36 15.93
C ASN A 161 59.83 98.19 14.97
N SER A 162 59.35 98.26 13.72
CA SER A 162 59.67 97.21 12.75
C SER A 162 61.19 97.14 12.52
N VAL A 163 61.71 95.93 12.37
CA VAL A 163 63.13 95.69 12.04
C VAL A 163 63.48 96.09 10.60
N ASP A 164 62.47 96.40 9.78
CA ASP A 164 62.59 96.84 8.40
C ASP A 164 62.27 98.33 8.30
N SER A 165 63.12 99.10 7.60
CA SER A 165 62.89 100.53 7.38
C SER A 165 61.81 100.82 6.34
N GLN A 166 61.50 99.85 5.49
CA GLN A 166 60.49 99.89 4.43
C GLN A 166 59.92 98.48 4.24
N LYS A 167 58.70 98.39 3.71
CA LYS A 167 58.05 97.12 3.36
C LYS A 167 57.31 97.24 2.03
N ILE A 168 57.08 96.12 1.35
CA ILE A 168 56.18 96.02 0.21
C ILE A 168 54.85 95.48 0.73
N ALA A 169 53.79 96.27 0.67
CA ALA A 169 52.44 95.77 0.87
C ALA A 169 51.85 95.34 -0.49
N GLY A 170 51.05 94.29 -0.50
CA GLY A 170 50.43 93.76 -1.71
C GLY A 170 49.05 93.17 -1.48
N VAL A 171 48.20 93.27 -2.49
CA VAL A 171 46.91 92.58 -2.58
C VAL A 171 46.77 91.96 -3.97
N SER A 172 46.21 90.76 -4.06
CA SER A 172 45.90 90.12 -5.33
C SER A 172 44.65 89.25 -5.27
N ILE A 173 44.01 89.08 -6.41
CA ILE A 173 42.92 88.14 -6.64
C ILE A 173 43.36 87.08 -7.65
N TRP A 174 42.81 85.88 -7.53
CA TRP A 174 43.20 84.71 -8.32
C TRP A 174 41.98 83.95 -8.81
N ALA A 175 42.09 83.43 -10.03
CA ALA A 175 41.22 82.39 -10.56
C ALA A 175 42.09 81.16 -10.81
N ASP A 176 41.75 80.08 -10.13
CA ASP A 176 42.45 78.81 -10.20
C ASP A 176 41.52 77.74 -10.74
N GLY A 177 42.10 76.69 -11.30
CA GLY A 177 41.35 75.49 -11.63
C GLY A 177 42.28 74.31 -11.75
N GLN A 178 41.83 73.16 -11.29
CA GLN A 178 42.60 71.93 -11.30
C GLN A 178 41.75 70.76 -11.77
N GLY A 179 42.28 70.02 -12.74
CA GLY A 179 41.77 68.71 -13.10
C GLY A 179 42.22 67.63 -12.10
N VAL A 180 41.36 66.65 -11.88
CA VAL A 180 41.67 65.36 -11.25
C VAL A 180 41.17 64.23 -12.15
N ASP A 181 41.37 62.96 -11.75
CA ASP A 181 40.97 61.84 -12.61
C ASP A 181 39.47 61.83 -12.95
N ALA A 182 39.13 60.98 -13.93
CA ALA A 182 37.81 60.88 -14.55
C ALA A 182 37.28 62.22 -15.13
N GLN A 183 38.19 63.13 -15.53
CA GLN A 183 37.86 64.43 -16.13
C GLN A 183 37.09 65.36 -15.19
N ASN A 184 37.23 65.17 -13.87
CA ASN A 184 36.71 66.10 -12.88
C ASN A 184 37.56 67.38 -12.88
N PHE A 185 36.92 68.54 -12.82
CA PHE A 185 37.60 69.84 -12.82
C PHE A 185 36.98 70.75 -11.76
N PHE A 186 37.81 71.27 -10.87
CA PHE A 186 37.40 72.13 -9.77
C PHE A 186 37.99 73.53 -9.94
N PRO A 187 37.15 74.56 -10.21
CA PRO A 187 37.59 75.94 -10.22
C PRO A 187 37.56 76.54 -8.81
N GLN A 188 38.40 77.54 -8.56
CA GLN A 188 38.52 78.22 -7.27
C GLN A 188 38.86 79.70 -7.46
N VAL A 189 38.39 80.55 -6.54
CA VAL A 189 38.76 81.96 -6.46
C VAL A 189 39.63 82.18 -5.23
N GLY A 190 40.76 82.85 -5.43
CA GLY A 190 41.72 83.15 -4.37
C GLY A 190 41.86 84.65 -4.10
N VAL A 191 42.22 84.98 -2.86
CA VAL A 191 42.66 86.31 -2.43
C VAL A 191 43.96 86.21 -1.67
N SER A 192 44.89 87.14 -1.88
CA SER A 192 46.17 87.18 -1.17
C SER A 192 46.48 88.57 -0.65
N LEU A 193 47.04 88.62 0.55
CA LEU A 193 47.61 89.81 1.18
C LEU A 193 49.07 89.52 1.48
N GLU A 194 49.95 90.45 1.12
CA GLU A 194 51.38 90.34 1.36
C GLU A 194 51.91 91.59 2.05
N LEU A 195 52.84 91.40 2.99
CA LEU A 195 53.64 92.45 3.58
C LEU A 195 55.09 91.97 3.66
N LEU A 196 55.86 92.22 2.61
CA LEU A 196 57.23 91.74 2.43
C LEU A 196 58.24 92.75 2.98
N GLY A 197 59.25 92.28 3.70
CA GLY A 197 60.31 93.13 4.24
C GLY A 197 61.69 92.63 3.87
N ASP A 198 62.73 93.36 4.31
CA ASP A 198 64.10 92.87 4.21
C ASP A 198 64.34 91.70 5.19
N ARG A 199 63.69 91.72 6.36
CA ARG A 199 63.87 90.73 7.43
C ARG A 199 62.60 89.96 7.77
N ILE A 200 61.42 90.57 7.69
CA ILE A 200 60.17 89.90 8.06
C ILE A 200 59.14 90.01 6.95
N ASP A 201 58.59 88.86 6.57
CA ASP A 201 57.43 88.74 5.68
C ASP A 201 56.21 88.29 6.45
N LEU A 202 55.07 88.85 6.08
CA LEU A 202 53.75 88.33 6.45
C LEU A 202 52.96 88.08 5.18
N ARG A 203 52.26 86.95 5.12
CA ARG A 203 51.31 86.64 4.05
C ARG A 203 50.03 86.08 4.63
N ALA A 204 48.92 86.33 3.95
CA ALA A 204 47.65 85.66 4.19
C ALA A 204 46.99 85.35 2.85
N ASN A 205 46.54 84.12 2.67
CA ASN A 205 45.86 83.67 1.46
C ASN A 205 44.52 83.04 1.83
N GLY A 206 43.49 83.26 1.01
CA GLY A 206 42.18 82.63 1.12
C GLY A 206 41.78 82.05 -0.23
N TYR A 207 41.06 80.94 -0.21
CA TYR A 207 40.75 80.12 -1.36
C TYR A 207 39.32 79.58 -1.24
N ILE A 208 38.47 79.86 -2.21
CA ILE A 208 37.05 79.49 -2.18
C ILE A 208 36.72 78.75 -3.48
N PRO A 209 36.51 77.42 -3.44
CA PRO A 209 36.03 76.66 -4.60
C PRO A 209 34.74 77.29 -5.16
N VAL A 210 34.64 77.35 -6.48
CA VAL A 210 33.44 77.84 -7.19
C VAL A 210 32.95 76.73 -8.09
N GLY A 211 31.81 76.12 -7.77
CA GLY A 211 31.27 74.98 -8.51
C GLY A 211 30.67 73.90 -7.60
N PRO A 212 30.56 72.65 -8.09
CA PRO A 212 30.05 71.53 -7.29
C PRO A 212 30.88 71.31 -6.02
N SER A 213 30.21 71.04 -4.91
CA SER A 213 30.86 70.74 -3.62
C SER A 213 31.52 69.37 -3.59
N HIS A 214 31.20 68.48 -4.54
CA HIS A 214 31.88 67.21 -4.76
C HIS A 214 31.59 66.68 -6.17
N ARG A 215 32.35 65.67 -6.61
CA ARG A 215 32.04 64.82 -7.77
C ARG A 215 32.41 63.37 -7.47
N ASP A 216 31.56 62.44 -7.89
CA ASP A 216 31.76 61.00 -7.70
C ASP A 216 32.31 60.37 -9.00
N ARG A 217 33.24 59.42 -8.88
CA ARG A 217 33.89 58.70 -9.99
C ARG A 217 34.17 57.23 -9.65
N ASP A 218 34.53 56.45 -10.67
CA ASP A 218 35.12 55.12 -10.53
C ASP A 218 34.31 54.12 -9.68
N PHE A 219 32.99 54.05 -9.87
CA PHE A 219 32.18 53.00 -9.22
C PHE A 219 32.57 51.63 -9.75
N VAL A 220 33.26 50.85 -8.91
CA VAL A 220 33.64 49.47 -9.21
C VAL A 220 32.72 48.53 -8.41
N PRO A 221 32.15 47.47 -9.03
CA PRO A 221 31.37 46.49 -8.30
C PRO A 221 32.19 45.83 -7.19
N VAL A 222 31.63 45.80 -5.99
CA VAL A 222 32.18 45.04 -4.86
C VAL A 222 31.86 43.57 -5.13
N THR A 223 32.88 42.81 -5.54
CA THR A 223 32.70 41.40 -5.92
C THR A 223 32.06 40.60 -4.77
N GLY A 224 30.88 40.03 -5.03
CA GLY A 224 30.15 39.19 -4.08
C GLY A 224 29.28 39.94 -3.06
N SER A 225 29.11 41.27 -3.19
CA SER A 225 28.21 42.05 -2.33
C SER A 225 26.96 42.45 -3.10
N LEU A 226 25.81 41.98 -2.62
CA LEU A 226 24.49 42.34 -3.15
C LEU A 226 23.76 43.19 -2.14
N GLU A 227 23.01 44.17 -2.62
CA GLU A 227 22.18 45.03 -1.79
C GLU A 227 20.78 45.17 -2.39
N TYR A 228 19.82 45.45 -1.53
CA TYR A 228 18.48 45.86 -1.93
C TYR A 228 18.44 47.37 -2.12
N THR A 229 17.93 47.81 -3.25
CA THR A 229 17.66 49.23 -3.55
C THR A 229 16.29 49.34 -4.17
N GLN A 230 15.40 50.13 -3.57
CA GLN A 230 14.01 50.24 -4.03
C GLN A 230 13.34 48.86 -4.13
N ASN A 231 12.80 48.50 -5.29
CA ASN A 231 12.21 47.18 -5.57
C ASN A 231 13.19 46.24 -6.29
N PHE A 232 14.50 46.43 -6.21
CA PHE A 232 15.44 45.62 -6.97
C PHE A 232 16.58 45.11 -6.09
N ILE A 233 17.14 43.98 -6.51
CA ILE A 233 18.45 43.52 -6.04
C ILE A 233 19.51 44.02 -7.02
N ALA A 234 20.59 44.58 -6.49
CA ALA A 234 21.67 45.16 -7.29
C ALA A 234 23.05 44.80 -6.73
N LEU A 235 24.07 44.99 -7.56
CA LEU A 235 25.46 44.95 -7.12
C LEU A 235 25.76 46.15 -6.23
N SER A 236 26.33 45.92 -5.06
CA SER A 236 26.93 47.01 -4.31
C SER A 236 28.17 47.47 -5.07
N THR A 237 28.29 48.78 -5.31
CA THR A 237 29.42 49.41 -5.98
C THR A 237 30.14 50.36 -5.03
N LEU A 238 31.47 50.47 -5.18
CA LEU A 238 32.29 51.39 -4.42
C LEU A 238 32.90 52.39 -5.41
N GLY A 239 32.58 53.67 -5.24
CA GLY A 239 33.15 54.79 -5.98
C GLY A 239 34.06 55.66 -5.12
N ILE A 240 34.69 56.64 -5.76
CA ILE A 240 35.51 57.69 -5.15
C ILE A 240 34.76 59.02 -5.24
N ARG A 241 34.79 59.83 -4.18
CA ARG A 241 34.22 61.17 -4.11
C ARG A 241 35.32 62.21 -3.90
N ASP A 242 35.47 63.11 -4.86
CA ASP A 242 36.41 64.23 -4.82
C ASP A 242 35.71 65.47 -4.26
N THR A 243 36.27 66.09 -3.20
CA THR A 243 35.67 67.25 -2.51
C THR A 243 36.67 68.42 -2.46
N PRO A 244 36.43 69.55 -3.16
CA PRO A 244 37.30 70.72 -3.08
C PRO A 244 37.10 71.46 -1.74
N LEU A 245 38.20 71.95 -1.16
CA LEU A 245 38.22 72.59 0.14
C LEU A 245 38.35 74.11 0.03
N THR A 246 37.56 74.82 0.82
CA THR A 246 37.79 76.23 1.13
C THR A 246 38.97 76.32 2.07
N VAL A 247 40.01 77.08 1.75
CA VAL A 247 41.25 77.16 2.55
C VAL A 247 41.52 78.60 2.94
N GLY A 248 41.99 78.82 4.17
CA GLY A 248 42.58 80.07 4.62
C GLY A 248 43.92 79.81 5.28
N GLU A 249 44.94 80.60 4.96
CA GLU A 249 46.28 80.46 5.57
C GLU A 249 46.91 81.80 5.92
N VAL A 250 47.75 81.78 6.96
CA VAL A 250 48.57 82.92 7.38
C VAL A 250 49.99 82.42 7.64
N GLU A 251 50.97 83.10 7.06
CA GLU A 251 52.39 82.77 7.18
C GLU A 251 53.19 83.99 7.63
N ALA A 252 54.14 83.76 8.56
CA ALA A 252 55.19 84.70 8.90
C ALA A 252 56.55 84.09 8.57
N ALA A 253 57.45 84.86 7.96
CA ALA A 253 58.79 84.40 7.62
C ALA A 253 59.86 85.39 8.07
N GLY A 254 60.87 84.89 8.78
CA GLY A 254 62.02 85.65 9.22
C GLY A 254 63.27 85.30 8.40
N ARG A 255 63.95 86.31 7.87
CA ARG A 255 65.22 86.12 7.16
C ARG A 255 66.30 85.60 8.11
N ILE A 256 67.11 84.65 7.63
CA ILE A 256 68.17 83.99 8.38
C ILE A 256 69.49 84.76 8.19
N ALA A 257 69.80 85.64 9.14
CA ALA A 257 70.98 86.52 9.06
C ALA A 257 71.01 87.30 7.74
N ASP A 258 72.17 87.38 7.08
CA ASP A 258 72.32 88.08 5.80
C ASP A 258 72.07 87.16 4.59
N LEU A 259 71.67 85.89 4.79
CA LEU A 259 71.34 84.97 3.70
C LEU A 259 70.01 85.39 3.05
N ASP A 260 69.86 85.21 1.74
CA ASP A 260 68.56 85.27 1.05
C ASP A 260 67.79 83.97 1.30
N ALA A 261 67.60 83.66 2.58
CA ALA A 261 66.88 82.50 3.09
C ALA A 261 66.00 82.91 4.27
N TRP A 262 64.85 82.26 4.42
CA TRP A 262 63.83 82.54 5.41
C TRP A 262 63.42 81.25 6.12
N LEU A 263 63.36 81.32 7.45
CA LEU A 263 62.59 80.38 8.25
C LEU A 263 61.16 80.91 8.32
N PHE A 264 60.19 80.09 7.92
CA PHE A 264 58.79 80.47 7.93
C PHE A 264 57.96 79.50 8.76
N GLY A 265 56.88 80.02 9.32
CA GLY A 265 55.87 79.26 10.05
C GLY A 265 54.50 79.90 9.87
N GLY A 266 53.46 79.07 9.86
CA GLY A 266 52.10 79.52 9.61
C GLY A 266 51.05 78.54 10.11
N VAL A 267 49.81 78.99 10.07
CA VAL A 267 48.63 78.18 10.32
C VAL A 267 47.73 78.22 9.08
N TYR A 268 47.02 77.14 8.84
CA TYR A 268 46.01 77.05 7.81
C TYR A 268 44.75 76.40 8.38
N ALA A 269 43.60 76.71 7.82
CA ALA A 269 42.33 76.07 8.12
C ALA A 269 41.63 75.75 6.80
N PHE A 270 40.87 74.67 6.77
CA PHE A 270 40.07 74.33 5.62
C PHE A 270 38.69 73.78 5.97
N ASP A 271 37.75 73.90 5.04
CA ASP A 271 36.36 73.43 5.16
C ASP A 271 35.81 72.98 3.79
N GLY A 272 35.22 71.79 3.75
CA GLY A 272 34.56 71.18 2.59
C GLY A 272 33.26 70.47 2.95
N GLY A 273 32.60 70.83 4.05
CA GLY A 273 31.38 70.17 4.54
C GLY A 273 31.67 69.23 5.70
N PRO A 274 31.75 67.89 5.49
CA PRO A 274 32.13 66.97 6.57
C PRO A 274 33.62 67.05 6.94
N TYR A 275 34.44 67.71 6.10
CA TYR A 275 35.87 67.85 6.29
C TYR A 275 36.19 69.27 6.75
N SER A 276 36.56 69.48 8.00
CA SER A 276 36.99 70.77 8.51
C SER A 276 38.09 70.62 9.55
N GLU A 277 39.28 71.15 9.27
CA GLU A 277 40.43 71.06 10.18
C GLU A 277 41.29 72.32 10.18
N VAL A 278 42.14 72.43 11.21
CA VAL A 278 43.17 73.47 11.35
C VAL A 278 44.53 72.81 11.45
N GLY A 279 45.44 73.19 10.56
CA GLY A 279 46.80 72.69 10.51
C GLY A 279 47.87 73.77 10.73
N GLY A 280 49.10 73.30 10.90
CA GLY A 280 50.28 74.14 11.02
C GLY A 280 51.33 73.82 9.95
N LYS A 281 52.10 74.82 9.54
CA LYS A 281 53.26 74.64 8.66
C LYS A 281 54.50 75.29 9.22
N ILE A 282 55.65 74.64 9.06
CA ILE A 282 56.98 75.21 9.33
C ILE A 282 57.95 74.80 8.23
N GLY A 283 58.81 75.71 7.80
CA GLY A 283 59.71 75.43 6.69
C GLY A 283 60.86 76.41 6.54
N LEU A 284 61.73 76.08 5.60
CA LEU A 284 62.88 76.88 5.17
C LEU A 284 62.75 77.12 3.68
N ARG A 285 62.87 78.38 3.25
CA ARG A 285 62.97 78.73 1.82
C ARG A 285 64.12 79.67 1.56
N GLY A 286 64.75 79.60 0.39
CA GLY A 286 65.83 80.53 0.05
C GLY A 286 66.32 80.37 -1.37
N TYR A 287 66.97 81.43 -1.86
CA TYR A 287 67.56 81.44 -3.19
C TYR A 287 68.91 80.73 -3.16
N ALA A 288 68.98 79.58 -3.83
CA ALA A 288 70.25 78.87 -4.06
C ALA A 288 71.11 79.61 -5.09
N THR A 289 70.46 80.21 -6.09
CA THR A 289 71.02 81.16 -7.08
C THR A 289 70.03 82.30 -7.30
N HIS A 290 70.40 83.36 -8.03
CA HIS A 290 69.50 84.50 -8.29
C HIS A 290 68.20 84.12 -9.01
N ASP A 291 68.21 82.99 -9.69
CA ASP A 291 67.12 82.44 -10.46
C ASP A 291 66.57 81.12 -9.90
N LEU A 292 67.16 80.51 -8.86
CA LEU A 292 66.66 79.25 -8.28
C LEU A 292 66.26 79.43 -6.81
N LEU A 293 64.96 79.34 -6.53
CA LEU A 293 64.40 79.27 -5.19
C LEU A 293 64.19 77.81 -4.80
N LEU A 294 64.69 77.43 -3.63
CA LEU A 294 64.43 76.13 -3.01
C LEU A 294 63.60 76.34 -1.75
N SER A 295 62.67 75.43 -1.48
CA SER A 295 61.88 75.42 -0.24
C SER A 295 61.63 74.01 0.25
N ILE A 296 61.70 73.83 1.56
CA ILE A 296 61.24 72.62 2.26
C ILE A 296 60.29 73.03 3.38
N ALA A 297 59.15 72.37 3.47
CA ALA A 297 58.16 72.60 4.52
C ALA A 297 57.68 71.28 5.11
N ILE A 298 57.28 71.31 6.37
CA ILE A 298 56.51 70.26 7.01
C ILE A 298 55.16 70.87 7.37
N THR A 299 54.09 70.19 6.96
CA THR A 299 52.71 70.53 7.35
C THR A 299 52.15 69.39 8.19
N ASN A 300 51.23 69.70 9.10
CA ASN A 300 50.58 68.70 9.92
C ASN A 300 49.14 69.13 10.27
N ASP A 301 48.19 68.26 9.99
CA ASP A 301 46.78 68.34 10.35
C ASP A 301 46.18 66.93 10.45
N ASP A 302 44.95 66.82 10.95
CA ASP A 302 44.29 65.54 11.21
C ASP A 302 43.63 64.92 9.95
N LEU A 303 43.51 65.66 8.84
CA LEU A 303 42.90 65.17 7.60
C LEU A 303 43.92 64.62 6.61
N PHE A 304 45.05 65.31 6.45
CA PHE A 304 46.11 64.97 5.49
C PHE A 304 47.37 64.42 6.15
N ASP A 305 47.37 64.24 7.47
CA ASP A 305 48.52 63.82 8.26
C ASP A 305 49.76 64.75 8.09
N THR A 306 50.91 64.31 8.58
CA THR A 306 52.18 65.03 8.39
C THR A 306 52.69 64.89 6.95
N ASN A 307 52.80 66.00 6.20
CA ASN A 307 53.39 66.02 4.86
C ASN A 307 54.73 66.78 4.85
N ALA A 308 55.69 66.28 4.07
CA ALA A 308 56.95 66.97 3.80
C ALA A 308 56.97 67.46 2.35
N ILE A 309 56.98 68.78 2.18
CA ILE A 309 56.86 69.44 0.88
C ILE A 309 58.23 69.93 0.46
N PHE A 310 58.74 69.44 -0.67
CA PHE A 310 59.90 69.98 -1.34
C PHE A 310 59.47 70.78 -2.57
N SER A 311 60.05 71.96 -2.75
CA SER A 311 59.75 72.85 -3.87
C SER A 311 61.03 73.42 -4.48
N ALA A 312 61.10 73.41 -5.81
CA ALA A 312 62.15 74.04 -6.59
C ALA A 312 61.54 74.94 -7.66
N THR A 313 61.82 76.24 -7.62
CA THR A 313 61.33 77.23 -8.58
C THR A 313 62.49 77.87 -9.32
N TRP A 314 62.56 77.64 -10.63
CA TRP A 314 63.53 78.23 -11.53
C TRP A 314 62.92 79.40 -12.31
N PHE A 315 63.47 80.60 -12.13
CA PHE A 315 63.09 81.85 -12.76
C PHE A 315 63.96 82.12 -13.99
N ILE A 316 63.63 81.47 -15.09
CA ILE A 316 64.32 81.57 -16.38
C ILE A 316 64.23 83.02 -16.89
N GLY A 317 65.40 83.65 -17.06
CA GLY A 317 65.52 85.05 -17.49
C GLY A 317 65.72 86.06 -16.35
N ARG A 318 65.66 85.63 -15.07
CA ARG A 318 65.98 86.47 -13.91
C ARG A 318 67.50 86.52 -13.66
N THR A 319 68.26 87.14 -14.57
CA THR A 319 69.72 87.25 -14.43
C THR A 319 70.15 88.56 -13.75
N ARG A 320 71.06 88.46 -12.78
CA ARG A 320 71.74 89.62 -12.15
C ARG A 320 73.22 89.64 -12.52
N SER A 321 73.83 90.82 -12.51
CA SER A 321 75.27 91.01 -12.81
C SER A 321 76.20 90.67 -11.64
N ASN A 322 75.68 90.61 -10.41
CA ASN A 322 76.45 90.25 -9.23
C ASN A 322 76.01 88.88 -8.70
N ASN A 323 76.97 87.97 -8.52
CA ASN A 323 76.75 86.60 -8.07
C ASN A 323 76.43 86.47 -6.57
N CYS A 324 76.21 87.58 -5.85
CA CYS A 324 75.83 87.56 -4.44
C CYS A 324 74.33 87.87 -4.29
N PRO A 325 73.61 87.16 -3.41
CA PRO A 325 72.25 87.52 -3.03
C PRO A 325 72.31 88.91 -2.37
N SER A 326 71.76 89.94 -3.01
CA SER A 326 71.76 91.29 -2.43
C SER A 326 70.52 91.57 -1.59
N GLY A 327 69.52 90.67 -1.62
CA GLY A 327 68.31 90.72 -0.79
C GLY A 327 67.63 92.08 -0.65
N VAL A 328 67.76 92.97 -1.63
CA VAL A 328 67.18 94.31 -1.55
C VAL A 328 65.68 94.22 -1.74
N LEU A 329 64.93 94.90 -0.87
CA LEU A 329 63.48 94.92 -0.86
C LEU A 329 62.87 95.11 -2.26
N GLU A 330 63.44 95.99 -3.08
CA GLU A 330 62.90 96.33 -4.40
C GLU A 330 62.91 95.17 -5.40
N ASP A 331 63.82 94.20 -5.26
CA ASP A 331 63.80 93.02 -6.14
C ASP A 331 62.59 92.14 -5.87
N ARG A 332 62.04 92.22 -4.67
CA ARG A 332 60.93 91.40 -4.22
C ARG A 332 59.61 91.76 -4.86
N PHE A 333 59.52 92.91 -5.54
CA PHE A 333 58.40 93.22 -6.44
C PHE A 333 58.20 92.18 -7.54
N ARG A 334 59.26 91.45 -7.92
CA ARG A 334 59.26 90.42 -8.97
C ARG A 334 59.06 89.00 -8.45
N GLU A 335 58.95 88.82 -7.13
CA GLU A 335 58.66 87.50 -6.60
C GLU A 335 57.22 87.11 -6.96
N PRO A 336 56.96 85.86 -7.36
CA PRO A 336 55.58 85.38 -7.39
C PRO A 336 54.93 85.59 -6.03
N VAL A 337 53.61 85.72 -6.03
CA VAL A 337 52.86 85.63 -4.78
C VAL A 337 53.05 84.22 -4.25
N LEU A 338 53.53 84.10 -3.00
CA LEU A 338 53.69 82.79 -2.38
C LEU A 338 52.36 82.38 -1.76
N ARG A 339 51.73 81.42 -2.43
CA ARG A 339 50.41 80.86 -2.19
C ARG A 339 50.44 79.37 -2.58
N ASN A 340 49.46 78.60 -2.11
CA ASN A 340 49.08 77.35 -2.75
C ASN A 340 48.57 77.64 -4.17
N ASP A 341 49.12 76.94 -5.14
CA ASP A 341 48.81 77.01 -6.56
C ASP A 341 47.97 75.83 -7.06
N TYR A 342 47.48 75.01 -6.15
CA TYR A 342 46.58 73.90 -6.41
C TYR A 342 45.28 74.12 -5.66
N VAL A 343 44.20 73.50 -6.13
CA VAL A 343 42.93 73.42 -5.41
C VAL A 343 43.06 72.30 -4.40
N ALA A 344 43.02 72.63 -3.11
CA ALA A 344 43.06 71.61 -2.07
C ALA A 344 41.80 70.75 -2.14
N MET A 345 41.95 69.42 -2.14
CA MET A 345 40.86 68.45 -2.27
C MET A 345 41.00 67.30 -1.27
N HIS A 346 39.88 66.66 -0.96
CA HIS A 346 39.83 65.41 -0.22
C HIS A 346 39.11 64.34 -1.05
N THR A 347 39.70 63.15 -1.15
CA THR A 347 39.14 61.97 -1.80
C THR A 347 38.56 61.01 -0.75
N GLY A 348 37.25 60.77 -0.78
CA GLY A 348 36.59 59.76 0.05
C GLY A 348 36.11 58.57 -0.77
N GLN A 349 35.86 57.42 -0.13
CA GLN A 349 35.10 56.33 -0.77
C GLN A 349 33.61 56.52 -0.52
N VAL A 350 32.78 56.23 -1.52
CA VAL A 350 31.33 56.26 -1.42
C VAL A 350 30.75 54.96 -1.95
N SER A 351 29.82 54.36 -1.21
CA SER A 351 29.05 53.22 -1.69
C SER A 351 27.88 53.72 -2.55
N GLY A 352 27.57 53.02 -3.63
CA GLY A 352 26.38 53.22 -4.43
C GLY A 352 25.82 51.88 -4.91
N SER A 353 24.57 51.88 -5.37
CA SER A 353 23.99 50.72 -6.04
C SER A 353 24.35 50.73 -7.52
N GLY A 354 24.83 49.60 -8.01
CA GLY A 354 24.97 49.33 -9.44
C GLY A 354 23.61 49.05 -10.10
N ASP A 355 23.68 48.53 -11.33
CA ASP A 355 22.49 48.12 -12.07
C ASP A 355 21.75 46.97 -11.37
N ALA A 356 20.42 46.98 -11.48
CA ALA A 356 19.57 45.90 -11.01
C ALA A 356 19.92 44.59 -11.74
N LEU A 357 19.90 43.48 -11.00
CA LEU A 357 20.15 42.16 -11.58
C LEU A 357 18.99 41.73 -12.46
N THR A 358 19.28 40.88 -13.44
CA THR A 358 18.28 40.28 -14.32
C THR A 358 18.21 38.79 -14.10
N ASP A 359 17.00 38.24 -14.21
CA ASP A 359 16.73 36.81 -14.11
C ASP A 359 17.33 36.05 -15.30
N THR A 360 17.14 34.74 -15.36
CA THR A 360 17.64 33.91 -16.47
C THR A 360 17.00 34.20 -17.83
N ASN A 361 15.86 34.90 -17.86
CA ASN A 361 15.17 35.33 -19.08
C ASN A 361 15.62 36.73 -19.54
N GLY A 362 16.37 37.44 -18.70
CA GLY A 362 16.86 38.80 -18.95
C GLY A 362 15.96 39.90 -18.39
N ASP A 363 14.89 39.56 -17.68
CA ASP A 363 13.98 40.52 -17.04
C ASP A 363 14.56 40.99 -15.71
N LEU A 364 14.24 42.22 -15.30
CA LEU A 364 14.71 42.76 -14.02
C LEU A 364 14.13 41.97 -12.85
N ILE A 365 14.98 41.61 -11.88
CA ILE A 365 14.53 40.92 -10.67
C ILE A 365 13.93 41.94 -9.72
N ARG A 366 12.61 42.08 -9.82
CA ARG A 366 11.82 42.96 -8.97
C ARG A 366 11.39 42.24 -7.69
N MET A 367 11.51 42.93 -6.58
CA MET A 367 11.08 42.48 -5.27
C MET A 367 10.19 43.49 -4.55
N VAL A 368 9.18 42.98 -3.85
CA VAL A 368 8.29 43.74 -2.99
C VAL A 368 8.53 43.32 -1.55
N HIS A 369 8.97 44.25 -0.71
CA HIS A 369 9.25 43.99 0.69
C HIS A 369 8.01 44.21 1.55
N VAL A 370 7.77 43.28 2.47
CA VAL A 370 6.65 43.35 3.43
C VAL A 370 7.17 43.14 4.86
N ASN A 371 6.78 44.01 5.78
CA ASN A 371 7.17 43.95 7.18
C ASN A 371 6.02 44.43 8.08
N SER A 372 5.52 43.58 8.97
CA SER A 372 4.38 43.94 9.85
C SER A 372 4.68 45.10 10.83
N SER A 373 5.97 45.41 11.04
CA SER A 373 6.43 46.52 11.88
C SER A 373 6.73 47.82 11.11
N ALA A 374 6.62 47.81 9.77
CA ALA A 374 6.80 49.01 8.95
C ALA A 374 5.68 50.04 9.16
N ALA A 375 5.96 51.30 8.82
CA ALA A 375 4.96 52.35 8.87
C ALA A 375 3.86 52.11 7.83
N ALA A 376 2.62 52.49 8.15
CA ALA A 376 1.51 52.38 7.23
C ALA A 376 1.72 53.23 5.97
N GLY A 377 1.31 52.70 4.80
CA GLY A 377 1.42 53.39 3.52
C GLY A 377 2.78 53.24 2.82
N GLY A 378 3.56 52.22 3.17
CA GLY A 378 4.72 51.81 2.37
C GLY A 378 4.35 51.49 0.92
N ASP A 379 5.32 51.59 0.03
CA ASP A 379 5.18 51.34 -1.42
C ASP A 379 5.79 49.99 -1.85
N GLY A 380 6.30 49.22 -0.88
CA GLY A 380 6.87 47.90 -1.09
C GLY A 380 8.34 47.92 -1.51
N THR A 381 8.97 49.09 -1.58
CA THR A 381 10.42 49.20 -1.66
C THR A 381 11.09 48.67 -0.39
N PHE A 382 12.39 48.33 -0.46
CA PHE A 382 13.18 47.96 0.70
C PHE A 382 13.20 49.07 1.77
N GLU A 383 13.25 50.33 1.34
CA GLU A 383 13.30 51.50 2.22
C GLU A 383 11.92 51.82 2.83
N ASN A 384 10.83 51.50 2.13
CA ASN A 384 9.45 51.68 2.60
C ASN A 384 8.60 50.40 2.41
N PRO A 385 8.86 49.33 3.20
CA PRO A 385 8.15 48.06 3.07
C PRO A 385 6.64 48.22 3.29
N LEU A 386 5.85 47.35 2.66
CA LEU A 386 4.41 47.25 2.94
C LEU A 386 4.20 46.78 4.38
N ASN A 387 3.26 47.40 5.11
CA ASN A 387 2.93 47.00 6.48
C ASN A 387 1.74 46.04 6.59
N ALA A 388 1.10 45.70 5.46
CA ALA A 388 -0.10 44.87 5.41
C ALA A 388 -0.14 43.99 4.16
N LEU A 389 -0.62 42.75 4.30
CA LEU A 389 -0.67 41.74 3.23
C LEU A 389 -1.68 42.06 2.12
N ASP A 390 -2.78 42.72 2.46
CA ASP A 390 -3.86 43.06 1.52
C ASP A 390 -3.43 44.10 0.46
N THR A 391 -2.33 44.81 0.71
CA THR A 391 -1.75 45.79 -0.22
C THR A 391 -0.79 45.17 -1.25
N ILE A 392 -0.44 43.89 -1.13
CA ILE A 392 0.51 43.21 -2.04
C ILE A 392 0.04 43.31 -3.49
N LYS A 393 -1.22 42.96 -3.77
CA LYS A 393 -1.77 42.99 -5.14
C LYS A 393 -1.68 44.37 -5.81
N ALA A 394 -1.79 45.44 -5.04
CA ALA A 394 -1.76 46.80 -5.59
C ALA A 394 -0.33 47.33 -5.83
N ASN A 395 0.69 46.73 -5.21
CA ASN A 395 2.08 47.22 -5.24
C ASN A 395 3.06 46.24 -5.91
N SER A 396 2.61 45.03 -6.26
CA SER A 396 3.39 44.02 -7.00
C SER A 396 2.95 43.92 -8.46
N LEU A 397 3.71 43.22 -9.28
CA LEU A 397 3.43 42.82 -10.66
C LEU A 397 3.51 41.28 -10.77
N GLU A 398 3.00 40.74 -11.87
CA GLU A 398 3.20 39.32 -12.22
C GLU A 398 4.70 38.97 -12.24
N ASN A 399 5.04 37.75 -11.81
CA ASN A 399 6.41 37.21 -11.68
C ASN A 399 7.32 37.88 -10.64
N ASP A 400 6.83 38.85 -9.87
CA ASP A 400 7.60 39.47 -8.77
C ASP A 400 7.91 38.48 -7.64
N ILE A 401 9.00 38.77 -6.91
CA ILE A 401 9.28 38.16 -5.61
C ILE A 401 8.70 39.05 -4.51
N VAL A 402 7.79 38.52 -3.71
CA VAL A 402 7.26 39.22 -2.52
C VAL A 402 7.97 38.66 -1.30
N LEU A 403 8.92 39.42 -0.75
CA LEU A 403 9.77 39.03 0.37
C LEU A 403 9.22 39.58 1.69
N VAL A 404 8.74 38.68 2.55
CA VAL A 404 8.23 39.02 3.88
C VAL A 404 9.35 38.89 4.90
N THR A 405 9.71 40.01 5.53
CA THR A 405 10.82 40.10 6.48
C THR A 405 10.64 39.20 7.70
N SER A 406 11.76 38.67 8.21
CA SER A 406 11.78 37.78 9.37
C SER A 406 11.13 38.40 10.61
N GLY A 407 10.38 37.58 11.37
CA GLY A 407 9.70 38.00 12.59
C GLY A 407 8.42 38.81 12.38
N SER A 408 7.99 39.03 11.13
CA SER A 408 6.69 39.65 10.85
C SER A 408 5.53 38.79 11.39
N ASP A 409 4.49 39.45 11.92
CA ASP A 409 3.28 38.82 12.47
C ASP A 409 2.04 39.57 11.96
N PHE A 410 1.26 38.91 11.09
CA PHE A 410 0.04 39.45 10.49
C PHE A 410 -1.18 38.72 11.05
N SER A 411 -2.04 39.44 11.78
CA SER A 411 -3.28 38.89 12.33
C SER A 411 -4.51 39.40 11.57
N GLY A 412 -5.39 38.49 11.14
CA GLY A 412 -6.63 38.79 10.44
C GLY A 412 -6.47 39.32 9.01
N GLN A 413 -5.28 39.19 8.42
CA GLN A 413 -4.96 39.70 7.08
C GLN A 413 -4.87 38.56 6.05
N MET A 414 -4.97 38.93 4.77
CA MET A 414 -4.89 38.02 3.62
C MET A 414 -3.91 38.60 2.59
N ALA A 415 -3.04 37.75 2.04
CA ALA A 415 -2.25 38.06 0.85
C ALA A 415 -2.99 37.58 -0.41
N MET A 416 -3.17 38.47 -1.38
CA MET A 416 -3.72 38.13 -2.69
C MET A 416 -2.61 38.24 -3.73
N LEU A 417 -2.24 37.12 -4.33
CA LEU A 417 -1.12 37.05 -5.27
C LEU A 417 -1.56 37.33 -6.73
N GLN A 418 -0.58 37.58 -7.59
CA GLN A 418 -0.71 37.67 -9.05
C GLN A 418 0.06 36.52 -9.71
N ASP A 419 -0.12 36.30 -11.01
CA ASP A 419 0.48 35.17 -11.72
C ASP A 419 2.03 35.17 -11.62
N GLY A 420 2.62 33.99 -11.48
CA GLY A 420 4.05 33.75 -11.39
C GLY A 420 4.76 34.25 -10.12
N GLN A 421 4.03 34.84 -9.17
CA GLN A 421 4.64 35.46 -7.99
C GLN A 421 5.27 34.45 -7.04
N ARG A 422 6.41 34.82 -6.45
CA ARG A 422 7.07 34.06 -5.38
C ARG A 422 6.88 34.77 -4.05
N PHE A 423 5.94 34.33 -3.26
CA PHE A 423 5.68 34.81 -1.90
C PHE A 423 6.58 34.05 -0.91
N ILE A 424 7.62 34.72 -0.43
CA ILE A 424 8.73 34.11 0.31
C ILE A 424 8.85 34.77 1.68
N GLY A 425 8.85 33.98 2.75
CA GLY A 425 9.18 34.43 4.08
C GLY A 425 10.67 34.33 4.37
N GLU A 426 11.26 35.37 4.96
CA GLU A 426 12.64 35.35 5.45
C GLU A 426 12.70 34.79 6.89
N GLY A 427 13.73 34.00 7.21
CA GLY A 427 13.93 33.44 8.56
C GLY A 427 14.03 31.92 8.55
N GLY A 428 14.06 31.30 9.74
CA GLY A 428 14.10 29.85 9.92
C GLY A 428 15.42 29.17 9.53
N GLY A 429 16.46 29.95 9.21
CA GLY A 429 17.71 29.45 8.63
C GLY A 429 17.61 29.10 7.14
N ASN A 430 16.52 29.49 6.48
CA ASN A 430 16.25 29.15 5.09
C ASN A 430 16.84 30.20 4.15
N ALA A 431 17.69 29.75 3.23
CA ALA A 431 18.24 30.58 2.15
C ALA A 431 17.40 30.40 0.88
N PHE A 432 17.05 31.50 0.24
CA PHE A 432 16.29 31.50 -1.01
C PHE A 432 17.19 31.90 -2.16
N SER A 433 17.39 30.96 -3.08
CA SER A 433 18.24 31.21 -4.24
C SER A 433 17.44 31.64 -5.46
N ILE A 434 18.00 32.57 -6.24
CA ILE A 434 17.45 33.05 -7.51
C ILE A 434 18.50 32.91 -8.61
N GLY A 435 18.05 32.53 -9.80
CA GLY A 435 18.90 32.52 -11.00
C GLY A 435 19.04 33.92 -11.58
N THR A 436 20.27 34.32 -11.88
CA THR A 436 20.62 35.61 -12.48
C THR A 436 21.48 35.40 -13.73
N THR A 437 21.40 36.31 -14.70
CA THR A 437 22.33 36.26 -15.86
C THR A 437 23.76 36.66 -15.49
N GLN A 438 23.92 37.52 -14.48
CA GLN A 438 25.20 38.11 -14.09
C GLN A 438 26.05 37.15 -13.23
N PHE A 439 25.41 36.40 -12.32
CA PHE A 439 26.10 35.59 -11.30
C PHE A 439 25.70 34.11 -11.27
N GLY A 440 24.82 33.68 -12.18
CA GLY A 440 24.17 32.38 -12.06
C GLY A 440 23.24 32.37 -10.85
N THR A 441 23.24 31.28 -10.08
CA THR A 441 22.40 31.19 -8.87
C THR A 441 23.05 31.93 -7.70
N ILE A 442 22.32 32.87 -7.11
CA ILE A 442 22.71 33.61 -5.90
C ILE A 442 21.67 33.38 -4.80
N ASP A 443 22.07 33.48 -3.54
CA ASP A 443 21.13 33.58 -2.42
C ASP A 443 20.69 35.04 -2.23
N LEU A 444 19.41 35.24 -1.92
CA LEU A 444 18.88 36.54 -1.54
C LEU A 444 19.62 37.05 -0.27
N PRO A 445 20.12 38.30 -0.26
CA PRO A 445 20.76 38.86 0.93
C PRO A 445 19.74 39.01 2.07
N GLU A 446 20.22 39.06 3.31
CA GLU A 446 19.33 39.30 4.45
C GLU A 446 18.79 40.74 4.41
N THR A 447 17.51 40.93 4.73
CA THR A 447 16.91 42.27 4.81
C THR A 447 17.44 43.07 6.00
N SER A 448 17.96 42.39 7.01
CA SER A 448 18.74 42.95 8.10
C SER A 448 19.68 41.88 8.68
N THR A 449 20.79 42.30 9.31
CA THR A 449 21.77 41.36 9.84
C THR A 449 21.15 40.37 10.83
N GLY A 450 21.27 39.07 10.52
CA GLY A 450 20.73 37.97 11.31
C GLY A 450 19.28 37.60 10.98
N ALA A 451 18.66 38.25 9.99
CA ALA A 451 17.27 37.97 9.63
C ALA A 451 17.07 36.56 9.04
N SER A 452 18.04 35.98 8.32
CA SER A 452 17.93 34.60 7.85
C SER A 452 17.83 33.61 9.01
N ALA A 453 18.56 33.85 10.11
CA ALA A 453 18.49 33.05 11.32
C ALA A 453 17.32 33.42 12.26
N GLY A 454 16.53 34.43 11.92
CA GLY A 454 15.38 34.89 12.69
C GLY A 454 14.18 33.94 12.60
N ALA A 455 13.04 34.33 13.16
CA ALA A 455 11.81 33.55 13.05
C ALA A 455 11.17 33.70 11.66
N ALA A 456 10.62 32.62 11.10
CA ALA A 456 9.81 32.70 9.90
C ALA A 456 8.55 33.58 10.14
N PRO A 457 8.04 34.30 9.13
CA PRO A 457 6.87 35.16 9.30
C PRO A 457 5.61 34.37 9.66
N ILE A 458 4.74 34.99 10.47
CA ILE A 458 3.49 34.39 10.95
C ILE A 458 2.30 35.09 10.30
N ILE A 459 1.34 34.30 9.79
CA ILE A 459 0.01 34.77 9.39
C ILE A 459 -1.02 34.03 10.23
N ARG A 460 -1.85 34.75 10.99
CA ARG A 460 -2.79 34.15 11.94
C ARG A 460 -4.19 34.73 11.85
N ASP A 461 -5.17 33.92 12.26
CA ASP A 461 -6.56 34.33 12.44
C ASP A 461 -7.21 34.98 11.19
N ALA A 462 -6.74 34.66 9.98
CA ALA A 462 -7.38 35.09 8.74
C ALA A 462 -8.79 34.49 8.66
N ALA A 463 -9.80 35.33 8.40
CA ALA A 463 -11.20 34.92 8.38
C ALA A 463 -11.58 34.07 7.15
N ALA A 464 -10.72 34.07 6.12
CA ALA A 464 -10.84 33.28 4.89
C ALA A 464 -9.46 32.65 4.58
N GLN A 465 -9.02 32.61 3.32
CA GLN A 465 -7.66 32.22 2.97
C GLN A 465 -6.63 33.25 3.50
N ALA A 466 -5.56 32.80 4.15
CA ALA A 466 -4.44 33.67 4.52
C ALA A 466 -3.58 34.03 3.28
N VAL A 467 -3.47 33.11 2.32
CA VAL A 467 -2.92 33.36 0.97
C VAL A 467 -3.92 32.87 -0.07
N LEU A 468 -4.35 33.77 -0.95
CA LEU A 468 -5.13 33.46 -2.15
C LEU A 468 -4.19 33.37 -3.36
N LEU A 469 -4.11 32.18 -3.95
CA LEU A 469 -3.23 31.87 -5.08
C LEU A 469 -3.78 32.40 -6.41
N ALA A 470 -2.85 32.71 -7.31
CA ALA A 470 -3.02 32.88 -8.74
C ALA A 470 -2.15 31.84 -9.48
N ASP A 471 -2.01 31.92 -10.81
CA ASP A 471 -1.30 30.89 -11.58
C ASP A 471 0.22 30.94 -11.34
N GLY A 472 0.89 29.78 -11.32
CA GLY A 472 2.35 29.66 -11.24
C GLY A 472 2.99 30.19 -9.96
N ASN A 473 2.24 30.27 -8.87
CA ASN A 473 2.70 30.89 -7.62
C ASN A 473 3.64 29.98 -6.82
N THR A 474 4.57 30.58 -6.08
CA THR A 474 5.37 29.89 -5.05
C THR A 474 5.08 30.51 -3.69
N VAL A 475 4.75 29.70 -2.68
CA VAL A 475 4.59 30.13 -1.28
C VAL A 475 5.58 29.36 -0.41
N SER A 476 6.46 30.05 0.31
CA SER A 476 7.48 29.35 1.10
C SER A 476 7.90 30.03 2.41
N ASN A 477 8.19 29.19 3.42
CA ASN A 477 8.74 29.57 4.73
C ASN A 477 7.82 30.49 5.55
N PHE A 478 6.60 30.03 5.79
CA PHE A 478 5.60 30.72 6.61
C PHE A 478 5.03 29.83 7.71
N ASN A 479 4.66 30.47 8.82
CA ASN A 479 3.90 29.87 9.90
C ASN A 479 2.45 30.37 9.87
N PHE A 480 1.50 29.48 9.59
CA PHE A 480 0.08 29.76 9.57
C PHE A 480 -0.58 29.26 10.85
N ILE A 481 -1.27 30.12 11.60
CA ILE A 481 -1.86 29.76 12.90
C ILE A 481 -3.35 30.17 12.95
N ASN A 482 -4.25 29.23 13.20
CA ASN A 482 -5.69 29.46 13.41
C ASN A 482 -6.39 30.19 12.23
N ASN A 483 -5.88 30.09 11.01
CA ASN A 483 -6.56 30.65 9.84
C ASN A 483 -7.76 29.78 9.43
N ALA A 484 -8.80 30.35 8.82
CA ALA A 484 -9.85 29.53 8.22
C ALA A 484 -9.27 28.59 7.15
N THR A 485 -8.51 29.17 6.22
CA THR A 485 -7.66 28.45 5.27
C THR A 485 -6.27 29.08 5.24
N ALA A 486 -5.19 28.29 5.26
CA ALA A 486 -3.83 28.85 5.21
C ALA A 486 -3.46 29.28 3.79
N VAL A 487 -3.61 28.38 2.82
CA VAL A 487 -3.39 28.68 1.40
C VAL A 487 -4.53 28.07 0.60
N GLY A 488 -5.12 28.83 -0.32
CA GLY A 488 -6.12 28.26 -1.23
C GLY A 488 -6.17 28.94 -2.60
N SER A 489 -6.78 28.26 -3.57
CA SER A 489 -7.08 28.81 -4.90
C SER A 489 -8.40 29.61 -4.89
N ASP A 490 -8.61 30.40 -5.94
CA ASP A 490 -9.91 31.04 -6.17
C ASP A 490 -10.93 29.99 -6.61
N ALA A 491 -11.99 29.79 -5.82
CA ALA A 491 -13.08 28.86 -6.12
C ALA A 491 -13.82 29.12 -7.45
N THR A 492 -13.63 30.30 -8.06
CA THR A 492 -14.30 30.66 -9.33
C THR A 492 -13.42 30.44 -10.55
N ASN A 493 -12.12 30.70 -10.41
CA ASN A 493 -11.18 30.75 -11.54
C ASN A 493 -10.10 29.66 -11.45
N GLY A 494 -9.99 28.97 -10.32
CA GLY A 494 -8.90 28.07 -10.02
C GLY A 494 -7.56 28.78 -9.83
N SER A 495 -6.53 27.96 -9.67
CA SER A 495 -5.16 28.35 -10.03
C SER A 495 -4.45 27.15 -10.64
N VAL A 496 -3.35 27.40 -11.34
CA VAL A 496 -2.57 26.39 -12.05
C VAL A 496 -1.14 26.44 -11.58
N GLY A 497 -0.54 25.31 -11.14
CA GLY A 497 0.93 25.25 -11.06
C GLY A 497 1.56 25.84 -9.80
N ALA A 498 0.96 25.71 -8.61
CA ALA A 498 1.51 26.30 -7.38
C ALA A 498 2.55 25.41 -6.67
N ILE A 499 3.63 26.01 -6.16
CA ILE A 499 4.65 25.35 -5.34
C ILE A 499 4.51 25.83 -3.89
N LEU A 500 4.20 24.94 -2.97
CA LEU A 500 4.09 25.21 -1.55
C LEU A 500 5.22 24.49 -0.81
N ASN A 501 6.14 25.22 -0.17
CA ASN A 501 7.34 24.62 0.40
C ASN A 501 7.69 25.17 1.78
N GLN A 502 8.05 24.33 2.74
CA GLN A 502 8.50 24.76 4.07
C GLN A 502 7.43 25.55 4.83
N LEU A 503 6.19 25.06 4.83
CA LEU A 503 5.09 25.70 5.55
C LEU A 503 4.83 24.98 6.88
N THR A 504 4.57 25.74 7.94
CA THR A 504 4.01 25.17 9.19
C THR A 504 2.59 25.69 9.36
N ILE A 505 1.59 24.81 9.30
CA ILE A 505 0.18 25.18 9.39
C ILE A 505 -0.41 24.54 10.64
N ALA A 506 -1.02 25.35 11.51
CA ALA A 506 -1.59 24.88 12.77
C ALA A 506 -3.02 25.40 12.98
N GLY A 507 -3.96 24.50 13.30
CA GLY A 507 -5.28 24.86 13.82
C GLY A 507 -6.28 25.45 12.81
N SER A 508 -6.21 25.06 11.54
CA SER A 508 -7.16 25.55 10.52
C SER A 508 -8.60 25.11 10.77
N THR A 509 -9.58 25.98 10.49
CA THR A 509 -11.00 25.71 10.81
C THR A 509 -11.84 25.25 9.61
N VAL A 510 -11.44 25.62 8.37
CA VAL A 510 -12.11 25.21 7.12
C VAL A 510 -11.28 24.17 6.36
N ALA A 511 -10.10 24.52 5.85
CA ALA A 511 -9.14 23.57 5.29
C ALA A 511 -7.73 24.17 5.39
N ALA A 512 -6.67 23.44 5.76
CA ALA A 512 -5.33 24.05 5.83
C ALA A 512 -4.84 24.45 4.42
N LEU A 513 -4.89 23.52 3.47
CA LEU A 513 -4.68 23.76 2.04
C LEU A 513 -5.97 23.46 1.28
N ASP A 514 -6.42 24.39 0.43
CA ASP A 514 -7.72 24.30 -0.25
C ASP A 514 -7.60 24.58 -1.75
N PHE A 515 -7.67 23.52 -2.55
CA PHE A 515 -7.50 23.58 -4.00
C PHE A 515 -8.82 23.25 -4.67
N ASP A 516 -9.47 24.28 -5.18
CA ASP A 516 -10.72 24.23 -5.92
C ASP A 516 -10.46 24.54 -7.40
N THR A 517 -11.04 23.75 -8.31
CA THR A 517 -10.95 23.88 -9.78
C THR A 517 -9.51 24.00 -10.32
N THR A 518 -8.73 22.91 -10.28
CA THR A 518 -7.31 22.97 -10.72
C THR A 518 -7.06 22.33 -12.09
N ASP A 519 -6.32 23.03 -12.95
CA ASP A 519 -5.79 22.52 -14.24
C ASP A 519 -4.27 22.71 -14.26
N GLY A 520 -3.53 21.97 -13.42
CA GLY A 520 -2.09 22.18 -13.25
C GLY A 520 -1.41 21.28 -12.23
N VAL A 521 -0.09 21.42 -12.09
CA VAL A 521 0.70 20.66 -11.09
C VAL A 521 0.85 21.46 -9.80
N TYR A 522 0.25 21.00 -8.71
CA TYR A 522 0.53 21.54 -7.37
C TYR A 522 1.61 20.69 -6.70
N ASP A 523 2.64 21.32 -6.17
CA ASP A 523 3.76 20.64 -5.52
C ASP A 523 3.91 21.11 -4.07
N ILE A 524 3.67 20.22 -3.12
CA ILE A 524 3.63 20.51 -1.67
C ILE A 524 4.77 19.77 -0.99
N GLN A 525 5.81 20.50 -0.58
CA GLN A 525 7.03 19.94 -0.02
C GLN A 525 7.33 20.51 1.37
N ASN A 526 8.06 19.73 2.18
CA ASN A 526 8.55 20.09 3.51
C ASN A 526 7.50 20.81 4.37
N THR A 527 6.23 20.43 4.28
CA THR A 527 5.12 21.14 4.93
C THR A 527 4.59 20.34 6.11
N THR A 528 4.44 20.97 7.27
CA THR A 528 3.85 20.34 8.46
C THR A 528 2.47 20.94 8.71
N ILE A 529 1.45 20.10 8.76
CA ILE A 529 0.07 20.49 9.08
C ILE A 529 -0.35 19.80 10.37
N THR A 530 -0.74 20.56 11.39
CA THR A 530 -1.09 20.01 12.71
C THR A 530 -2.40 20.60 13.24
N GLY A 531 -3.28 19.75 13.77
CA GLY A 531 -4.54 20.21 14.36
C GLY A 531 -5.57 20.71 13.33
N GLY A 532 -6.65 21.31 13.84
CA GLY A 532 -7.72 21.86 13.01
C GLY A 532 -8.97 20.98 12.99
N THR A 533 -10.10 21.59 12.63
CA THR A 533 -11.43 20.91 12.56
C THR A 533 -11.88 20.60 11.14
N GLY A 534 -11.29 21.26 10.15
CA GLY A 534 -11.52 20.99 8.74
C GLY A 534 -10.45 20.08 8.14
N PRO A 535 -10.47 19.83 6.81
CA PRO A 535 -9.45 19.01 6.17
C PRO A 535 -8.05 19.61 6.25
N ALA A 536 -7.00 18.78 6.34
CA ALA A 536 -5.63 19.29 6.22
C ALA A 536 -5.34 19.72 4.77
N VAL A 537 -5.74 18.90 3.81
CA VAL A 537 -5.69 19.21 2.38
C VAL A 537 -7.04 18.89 1.77
N ARG A 538 -7.62 19.85 1.05
CA ARG A 538 -8.86 19.66 0.29
C ARG A 538 -8.59 19.89 -1.19
N VAL A 539 -9.07 18.98 -2.02
CA VAL A 539 -8.95 18.97 -3.48
C VAL A 539 -10.34 18.77 -4.05
N VAL A 540 -10.84 19.76 -4.80
CA VAL A 540 -12.18 19.74 -5.41
C VAL A 540 -12.07 20.07 -6.89
N ASP A 541 -12.80 19.33 -7.74
CA ASP A 541 -13.02 19.63 -9.17
C ASP A 541 -11.73 19.81 -9.98
N THR A 542 -10.71 18.96 -9.78
CA THR A 542 -9.47 19.02 -10.58
C THR A 542 -9.72 18.45 -11.97
N ILE A 543 -9.44 19.23 -13.02
CA ILE A 543 -9.68 18.85 -14.42
C ILE A 543 -8.31 18.63 -15.09
N GLY A 544 -7.82 17.38 -15.13
CA GLY A 544 -6.57 17.03 -15.83
C GLY A 544 -5.25 17.49 -15.18
N GLY A 545 -5.31 18.20 -14.05
CA GLY A 545 -4.14 18.58 -13.25
C GLY A 545 -3.52 17.43 -12.44
N SER A 546 -2.44 17.72 -11.69
CA SER A 546 -1.92 16.80 -10.69
C SER A 546 -1.58 17.48 -9.37
N ILE A 547 -1.92 16.89 -8.23
CA ILE A 547 -1.50 17.39 -6.91
C ILE A 547 -0.49 16.41 -6.34
N GLN A 548 0.70 16.91 -5.99
CA GLN A 548 1.80 16.11 -5.48
C GLN A 548 2.17 16.61 -4.08
N MET A 549 1.91 15.79 -3.07
CA MET A 549 2.42 16.00 -1.72
C MET A 549 3.69 15.16 -1.55
N GLY A 550 4.82 15.80 -1.32
CA GLY A 550 6.10 15.12 -1.12
C GLY A 550 6.13 14.31 0.19
N ALA A 551 7.03 13.32 0.27
CA ALA A 551 7.21 12.47 1.45
C ALA A 551 7.72 13.21 2.70
N THR A 552 8.26 14.42 2.52
CA THR A 552 8.69 15.30 3.61
C THR A 552 7.54 16.10 4.24
N THR A 553 6.34 16.03 3.67
CA THR A 553 5.15 16.68 4.21
C THR A 553 4.51 15.74 5.25
N SER A 554 4.05 16.29 6.37
CA SER A 554 3.49 15.52 7.49
C SER A 554 2.17 16.12 7.96
N ILE A 555 1.13 15.28 8.12
CA ILE A 555 -0.18 15.70 8.64
C ILE A 555 -0.42 15.01 9.97
N THR A 556 -0.62 15.77 11.05
CA THR A 556 -0.74 15.21 12.39
C THR A 556 -1.92 15.77 13.19
N ASP A 557 -2.64 14.91 13.91
CA ASP A 557 -3.71 15.28 14.85
C ASP A 557 -4.78 16.22 14.27
N VAL A 558 -5.22 15.97 13.04
CA VAL A 558 -6.31 16.71 12.39
C VAL A 558 -7.64 16.07 12.76
N ALA A 559 -8.58 16.85 13.31
CA ALA A 559 -9.89 16.33 13.74
C ALA A 559 -10.90 16.19 12.59
N GLY A 560 -10.63 16.84 11.45
CA GLY A 560 -11.33 16.58 10.19
C GLY A 560 -10.66 15.46 9.38
N ASN A 561 -10.92 15.47 8.08
CA ASN A 561 -10.18 14.63 7.13
C ASN A 561 -8.70 15.07 7.08
N ALA A 562 -7.76 14.13 7.01
CA ALA A 562 -6.38 14.51 6.70
C ALA A 562 -6.28 15.02 5.26
N VAL A 563 -6.89 14.29 4.33
CA VAL A 563 -6.98 14.67 2.93
C VAL A 563 -8.39 14.39 2.44
N GLU A 564 -8.99 15.36 1.74
CA GLU A 564 -10.29 15.24 1.09
C GLU A 564 -10.11 15.49 -0.41
N ILE A 565 -10.47 14.52 -1.23
CA ILE A 565 -10.46 14.58 -2.69
C ILE A 565 -11.90 14.38 -3.15
N ASP A 566 -12.48 15.35 -3.84
CA ASP A 566 -13.85 15.30 -4.35
C ASP A 566 -13.89 15.70 -5.83
N ASN A 567 -14.62 14.94 -6.65
CA ASN A 567 -14.82 15.19 -8.09
C ASN A 567 -13.51 15.41 -8.87
N ASN A 568 -12.44 14.69 -8.52
CA ASN A 568 -11.15 14.84 -9.19
C ASN A 568 -11.08 14.00 -10.48
N ASP A 569 -10.80 14.68 -11.60
CA ASP A 569 -10.55 14.13 -12.93
C ASP A 569 -9.04 14.24 -13.31
N GLY A 570 -8.15 14.39 -12.32
CA GLY A 570 -6.69 14.46 -12.48
C GLY A 570 -5.91 13.47 -11.61
N THR A 571 -4.59 13.62 -11.48
CA THR A 571 -3.77 12.71 -10.66
C THR A 571 -3.45 13.30 -9.27
N VAL A 572 -3.83 12.64 -8.18
CA VAL A 572 -3.42 13.05 -6.83
C VAL A 572 -2.41 12.06 -6.26
N VAL A 573 -1.25 12.54 -5.83
CA VAL A 573 -0.17 11.76 -5.22
C VAL A 573 0.08 12.28 -3.80
N ILE A 574 -0.17 11.43 -2.81
CA ILE A 574 0.01 11.69 -1.39
C ILE A 574 1.23 10.91 -0.92
N GLY A 575 2.39 11.55 -0.95
CA GLY A 575 3.64 11.00 -0.42
C GLY A 575 3.77 11.06 1.09
N SER A 576 2.93 11.85 1.74
CA SER A 576 3.03 12.25 3.16
C SER A 576 2.52 11.22 4.13
N ASP A 577 3.17 11.12 5.29
CA ASP A 577 2.63 10.39 6.43
C ASP A 577 1.49 11.18 7.09
N ILE A 578 0.42 10.47 7.41
CA ILE A 578 -0.79 10.96 8.07
C ILE A 578 -0.90 10.25 9.42
N THR A 579 -0.83 10.99 10.51
CA THR A 579 -0.83 10.43 11.87
C THR A 579 -1.74 11.19 12.81
N THR A 580 -2.94 10.66 13.07
CA THR A 580 -3.89 11.24 14.02
C THR A 580 -4.06 10.30 15.21
N THR A 581 -3.55 10.70 16.38
CA THR A 581 -3.63 9.89 17.62
C THR A 581 -4.33 10.61 18.77
N GLY A 582 -4.26 11.94 18.80
CA GLY A 582 -4.81 12.76 19.89
C GLY A 582 -6.27 13.19 19.71
N VAL A 583 -6.83 13.09 18.51
CA VAL A 583 -8.18 13.56 18.16
C VAL A 583 -8.94 12.52 17.34
N SER A 584 -10.27 12.66 17.26
CA SER A 584 -11.09 11.86 16.33
C SER A 584 -10.94 12.46 14.93
N GLY A 585 -10.44 11.72 13.94
CA GLY A 585 -10.20 12.21 12.59
C GLY A 585 -9.04 11.52 11.88
N GLY A 586 -8.46 12.17 10.87
CA GLY A 586 -7.31 11.66 10.10
C GLY A 586 -7.67 10.87 8.84
N THR A 587 -8.93 10.92 8.40
CA THR A 587 -9.40 10.21 7.20
C THR A 587 -8.76 10.73 5.91
N VAL A 588 -8.31 9.84 5.04
CA VAL A 588 -8.14 10.12 3.61
C VAL A 588 -9.45 9.81 2.91
N SER A 589 -10.20 10.83 2.51
CA SER A 589 -11.50 10.71 1.86
C SER A 589 -11.36 10.95 0.35
N ILE A 590 -11.78 9.99 -0.46
CA ILE A 590 -11.77 10.04 -1.92
C ILE A 590 -13.20 9.86 -2.41
N ASN A 591 -13.80 10.90 -2.97
CA ASN A 591 -15.19 10.93 -3.38
C ASN A 591 -15.31 11.30 -4.86
N ASN A 592 -16.15 10.61 -5.63
CA ASN A 592 -16.46 10.94 -7.03
C ASN A 592 -15.23 11.11 -7.93
N ASN A 593 -14.15 10.40 -7.61
CA ASN A 593 -12.87 10.53 -8.28
C ASN A 593 -12.87 9.69 -9.57
N LYS A 594 -12.46 10.25 -10.72
CA LYS A 594 -12.48 9.58 -12.02
C LYS A 594 -11.11 9.26 -12.61
N ASP A 595 -10.04 9.72 -11.96
CA ASP A 595 -8.65 9.48 -12.38
C ASP A 595 -7.79 9.03 -11.19
N THR A 596 -6.47 9.10 -11.28
CA THR A 596 -5.57 8.34 -10.42
C THR A 596 -5.36 8.98 -9.05
N VAL A 597 -5.49 8.20 -7.97
CA VAL A 597 -5.06 8.59 -6.62
C VAL A 597 -4.00 7.61 -6.12
N GLN A 598 -2.86 8.12 -5.70
CA GLN A 598 -1.76 7.34 -5.13
C GLN A 598 -1.45 7.81 -3.72
N VAL A 599 -1.41 6.90 -2.76
CA VAL A 599 -1.01 7.19 -1.37
C VAL A 599 0.18 6.32 -1.01
N SER A 600 1.34 6.91 -0.77
CA SER A 600 2.56 6.17 -0.42
C SER A 600 3.04 6.37 1.01
N GLY A 601 2.57 7.39 1.72
CA GLY A 601 2.81 7.53 3.15
C GLY A 601 1.87 6.66 3.99
N ASP A 602 2.23 6.46 5.25
CA ASP A 602 1.39 5.71 6.19
C ASP A 602 0.15 6.53 6.58
N ILE A 603 -0.99 5.86 6.78
CA ILE A 603 -2.24 6.46 7.23
C ILE A 603 -2.58 5.87 8.60
N GLN A 604 -2.61 6.71 9.63
CA GLN A 604 -3.12 6.36 10.95
C GLN A 604 -4.26 7.31 11.35
N SER A 605 -5.47 6.77 11.49
CA SER A 605 -6.63 7.51 12.00
C SER A 605 -6.99 7.10 13.43
N ASN A 606 -7.82 7.92 14.08
CA ASN A 606 -8.36 7.61 15.40
C ASN A 606 -9.86 7.90 15.45
N ASN A 607 -10.68 6.94 15.87
CA ASN A 607 -12.15 6.98 15.92
C ASN A 607 -12.82 7.49 14.62
N ALA A 608 -12.17 7.29 13.48
CA ALA A 608 -12.63 7.69 12.15
C ALA A 608 -12.05 6.71 11.13
N SER A 609 -12.61 6.64 9.92
CA SER A 609 -12.02 5.77 8.92
C SER A 609 -10.63 6.25 8.50
N ALA A 610 -9.69 5.33 8.27
CA ALA A 610 -8.36 5.75 7.81
C ALA A 610 -8.38 6.07 6.32
N LEU A 611 -8.97 5.18 5.53
CA LEU A 611 -9.24 5.39 4.10
C LEU A 611 -10.74 5.25 3.84
N LEU A 612 -11.35 6.28 3.26
CA LEU A 612 -12.73 6.29 2.81
C LEU A 612 -12.79 6.55 1.30
N VAL A 613 -13.36 5.63 0.54
CA VAL A 613 -13.60 5.78 -0.90
C VAL A 613 -15.09 5.71 -1.17
N THR A 614 -15.65 6.73 -1.83
CA THR A 614 -17.09 6.78 -2.16
C THR A 614 -17.30 7.12 -3.63
N SER A 615 -18.14 6.36 -4.34
CA SER A 615 -18.59 6.66 -5.70
C SER A 615 -17.46 7.01 -6.68
N SER A 616 -16.30 6.35 -6.57
CA SER A 616 -15.11 6.67 -7.36
C SER A 616 -14.92 5.66 -8.49
N ASP A 617 -14.73 6.16 -9.72
CA ASP A 617 -14.45 5.40 -10.95
C ASP A 617 -12.95 5.45 -11.30
N ALA A 618 -12.10 5.32 -10.28
CA ALA A 618 -10.70 5.72 -10.34
C ALA A 618 -9.71 4.59 -10.09
N GLN A 619 -8.49 4.74 -10.60
CA GLN A 619 -7.37 3.91 -10.14
C GLN A 619 -6.86 4.47 -8.79
N ILE A 620 -7.14 3.77 -7.70
CA ILE A 620 -6.68 4.14 -6.36
C ILE A 620 -5.61 3.15 -5.93
N THR A 621 -4.41 3.63 -5.61
CA THR A 621 -3.31 2.78 -5.14
C THR A 621 -2.77 3.29 -3.82
N THR A 622 -2.74 2.44 -2.79
CA THR A 622 -2.04 2.75 -1.53
C THR A 622 -0.84 1.84 -1.35
N SER A 623 0.22 2.32 -0.70
CA SER A 623 1.44 1.53 -0.45
C SER A 623 2.04 1.70 0.94
N GLY A 624 1.70 2.79 1.66
CA GLY A 624 1.96 2.88 3.09
C GLY A 624 0.96 2.03 3.90
N ALA A 625 1.32 1.75 5.15
CA ALA A 625 0.45 1.04 6.08
C ALA A 625 -0.81 1.87 6.38
N ILE A 626 -1.97 1.21 6.48
CA ILE A 626 -3.24 1.84 6.82
C ILE A 626 -3.69 1.29 8.16
N SER A 627 -3.84 2.14 9.16
CA SER A 627 -4.25 1.74 10.49
C SER A 627 -5.33 2.65 11.07
N SER A 628 -6.24 2.08 11.85
CA SER A 628 -7.18 2.84 12.67
C SER A 628 -7.14 2.39 14.12
N THR A 629 -7.21 3.36 15.02
CA THR A 629 -7.43 3.10 16.45
C THR A 629 -8.83 3.57 16.85
N GLY A 630 -9.66 2.69 17.41
CA GLY A 630 -11.00 3.07 17.90
C GLY A 630 -12.11 2.85 16.88
N THR A 631 -13.30 3.42 17.10
CA THR A 631 -14.55 2.91 16.50
C THR A 631 -14.74 3.13 14.99
N GLY A 632 -13.75 3.65 14.26
CA GLY A 632 -13.84 3.89 12.82
C GLY A 632 -13.37 2.69 12.01
N ASP A 633 -13.89 2.52 10.79
CA ASP A 633 -13.46 1.43 9.90
C ASP A 633 -12.11 1.75 9.26
N THR A 634 -11.14 0.84 9.26
CA THR A 634 -9.80 1.17 8.73
C THR A 634 -9.84 1.49 7.23
N VAL A 635 -10.46 0.62 6.43
CA VAL A 635 -10.74 0.88 5.01
C VAL A 635 -12.25 0.76 4.77
N SER A 636 -12.87 1.81 4.25
CA SER A 636 -14.28 1.81 3.84
C SER A 636 -14.39 2.21 2.38
N ILE A 637 -15.00 1.34 1.55
CA ILE A 637 -15.21 1.56 0.12
C ILE A 637 -16.71 1.42 -0.13
N THR A 638 -17.37 2.48 -0.60
CA THR A 638 -18.80 2.48 -0.92
C THR A 638 -19.00 2.87 -2.39
N ASP A 639 -19.71 2.04 -3.15
CA ASP A 639 -20.16 2.33 -4.51
C ASP A 639 -19.04 2.67 -5.52
N ALA A 640 -17.87 2.02 -5.43
CA ALA A 640 -16.78 2.24 -6.39
C ALA A 640 -17.05 1.51 -7.73
N GLY A 641 -17.15 2.26 -8.85
CA GLY A 641 -17.37 1.73 -10.20
C GLY A 641 -18.82 1.74 -10.68
N ASP A 642 -19.58 2.83 -10.56
CA ASP A 642 -20.93 2.92 -11.15
C ASP A 642 -20.93 3.35 -12.63
N GLY A 643 -19.76 3.78 -13.13
CA GLY A 643 -19.55 4.32 -14.47
C GLY A 643 -18.92 3.34 -15.49
N VAL A 644 -19.07 3.68 -16.77
CA VAL A 644 -18.74 2.86 -17.96
C VAL A 644 -17.22 2.52 -18.11
N ALA A 645 -16.38 2.86 -17.14
CA ALA A 645 -14.93 2.67 -17.18
C ALA A 645 -14.53 1.29 -16.60
N THR A 646 -14.49 0.27 -17.47
CA THR A 646 -14.14 -1.12 -17.14
C THR A 646 -12.67 -1.35 -16.71
N SER A 647 -12.00 -0.37 -16.13
CA SER A 647 -10.56 -0.43 -15.78
C SER A 647 -10.18 0.27 -14.47
N ALA A 648 -11.13 0.79 -13.70
CA ALA A 648 -10.84 1.29 -12.36
C ALA A 648 -10.52 0.11 -11.41
N ALA A 649 -9.49 0.30 -10.59
CA ALA A 649 -8.99 -0.72 -9.69
C ALA A 649 -8.46 -0.05 -8.43
N ILE A 650 -8.86 -0.59 -7.27
CA ILE A 650 -8.36 -0.19 -5.96
C ILE A 650 -7.34 -1.22 -5.51
N SER A 651 -6.09 -0.81 -5.35
CA SER A 651 -4.97 -1.67 -4.97
C SER A 651 -4.32 -1.17 -3.69
N ILE A 652 -4.47 -1.93 -2.60
CA ILE A 652 -3.89 -1.61 -1.29
C ILE A 652 -2.67 -2.50 -1.07
N ASN A 653 -1.48 -1.89 -1.10
CA ASN A 653 -0.19 -2.61 -1.06
C ASN A 653 0.55 -2.52 0.26
N GLY A 654 0.03 -1.77 1.23
CA GLY A 654 0.55 -1.74 2.60
C GLY A 654 -0.35 -2.53 3.54
N THR A 655 0.18 -2.90 4.72
CA THR A 655 -0.56 -3.61 5.76
C THR A 655 -1.79 -2.82 6.20
N VAL A 656 -2.92 -3.49 6.38
CA VAL A 656 -4.17 -2.89 6.87
C VAL A 656 -4.46 -3.41 8.27
N SER A 657 -4.47 -2.54 9.28
CA SER A 657 -4.65 -2.97 10.68
C SER A 657 -5.70 -2.16 11.44
N ASN A 658 -6.55 -2.83 12.21
CA ASN A 658 -7.51 -2.18 13.08
C ASN A 658 -7.32 -2.64 14.53
N ASP A 659 -7.02 -1.72 15.44
CA ASP A 659 -6.63 -2.08 16.81
C ASP A 659 -7.82 -2.22 17.78
N ALA A 660 -8.99 -1.66 17.47
CA ALA A 660 -10.23 -1.86 18.25
C ALA A 660 -11.43 -1.17 17.59
N GLY A 661 -12.63 -1.75 17.70
CA GLY A 661 -13.91 -1.00 17.65
C GLY A 661 -14.65 -0.93 16.31
N GLY A 662 -13.97 -0.60 15.21
CA GLY A 662 -14.56 -0.61 13.85
C GLY A 662 -14.28 -1.91 13.09
N SER A 663 -14.58 -1.97 11.79
CA SER A 663 -14.17 -3.07 10.90
C SER A 663 -12.81 -2.75 10.26
N VAL A 664 -11.98 -3.75 9.95
CA VAL A 664 -10.75 -3.50 9.20
C VAL A 664 -11.04 -3.15 7.73
N VAL A 665 -12.05 -3.80 7.13
CA VAL A 665 -12.46 -3.59 5.75
C VAL A 665 -13.98 -3.60 5.64
N VAL A 666 -14.55 -2.52 5.11
CA VAL A 666 -15.96 -2.42 4.71
C VAL A 666 -16.02 -2.12 3.22
N ILE A 667 -16.71 -2.96 2.46
CA ILE A 667 -16.98 -2.75 1.04
C ILE A 667 -18.48 -2.87 0.84
N ASN A 668 -19.11 -1.84 0.28
CA ASN A 668 -20.56 -1.80 0.08
C ASN A 668 -20.90 -1.25 -1.31
N GLY A 669 -21.35 -2.09 -2.24
CA GLY A 669 -21.65 -1.66 -3.60
C GLY A 669 -20.46 -1.69 -4.57
N GLY A 670 -20.71 -1.23 -5.80
CA GLY A 670 -19.70 -1.04 -6.83
C GLY A 670 -19.36 -2.29 -7.67
N ASP A 671 -18.59 -2.08 -8.73
CA ASP A 671 -18.22 -3.11 -9.72
C ASP A 671 -16.69 -3.25 -9.95
N ASP A 672 -15.88 -2.40 -9.30
CA ASP A 672 -14.42 -2.35 -9.46
C ASP A 672 -13.66 -3.55 -8.90
N ALA A 673 -12.45 -3.79 -9.41
CA ALA A 673 -11.52 -4.74 -8.79
C ALA A 673 -10.82 -4.11 -7.56
N ILE A 674 -10.94 -4.75 -6.40
CA ILE A 674 -10.32 -4.34 -5.13
C ILE A 674 -9.32 -5.42 -4.71
N THR A 675 -8.05 -5.07 -4.53
CA THR A 675 -7.01 -6.02 -4.12
C THR A 675 -6.25 -5.53 -2.89
N PHE A 676 -6.11 -6.40 -1.89
CA PHE A 676 -5.25 -6.25 -0.73
C PHE A 676 -3.99 -7.12 -0.95
N ASN A 677 -2.85 -6.48 -1.16
CA ASN A 677 -1.57 -7.12 -1.52
C ASN A 677 -0.66 -7.42 -0.32
N ASP A 678 -0.99 -6.90 0.86
CA ASP A 678 -0.25 -7.10 2.11
C ASP A 678 -1.21 -7.51 3.23
N ASP A 679 -0.67 -7.81 4.41
CA ASP A 679 -1.41 -8.42 5.51
C ASP A 679 -2.59 -7.55 5.99
N VAL A 680 -3.72 -8.19 6.29
CA VAL A 680 -4.92 -7.55 6.85
C VAL A 680 -5.16 -8.12 8.25
N THR A 681 -5.07 -7.28 9.28
CA THR A 681 -5.23 -7.68 10.68
C THR A 681 -6.36 -6.91 11.35
N ASP A 682 -7.28 -7.59 12.02
CA ASP A 682 -8.39 -6.94 12.73
C ASP A 682 -8.45 -7.38 14.19
N ALA A 683 -8.57 -6.41 15.09
CA ALA A 683 -8.95 -6.60 16.49
C ALA A 683 -10.34 -6.00 16.79
N GLY A 684 -11.13 -5.69 15.76
CA GLY A 684 -12.40 -4.97 15.84
C GLY A 684 -13.61 -5.84 15.52
N THR A 685 -14.43 -5.40 14.55
CA THR A 685 -15.67 -6.04 14.10
C THR A 685 -15.54 -6.88 12.85
N GLY A 686 -14.34 -7.04 12.28
CA GLY A 686 -14.07 -7.94 11.17
C GLY A 686 -14.04 -7.30 9.78
N ILE A 687 -14.41 -8.09 8.77
CA ILE A 687 -14.54 -7.71 7.35
C ILE A 687 -16.01 -7.79 6.94
N SER A 688 -16.50 -6.77 6.22
CA SER A 688 -17.85 -6.75 5.64
C SER A 688 -17.80 -6.40 4.15
N ILE A 689 -18.33 -7.27 3.29
CA ILE A 689 -18.40 -7.10 1.83
C ILE A 689 -19.84 -7.34 1.39
N THR A 690 -20.55 -6.26 1.04
CA THR A 690 -21.97 -6.32 0.70
C THR A 690 -22.32 -5.60 -0.60
N ASP A 691 -23.47 -5.96 -1.16
CA ASP A 691 -24.14 -5.25 -2.26
C ASP A 691 -23.28 -5.08 -3.53
N ARG A 692 -22.24 -5.92 -3.73
CA ARG A 692 -21.35 -5.85 -4.90
C ARG A 692 -22.09 -6.18 -6.20
N ASP A 693 -22.02 -5.31 -7.20
CA ASP A 693 -22.67 -5.52 -8.50
C ASP A 693 -21.82 -6.39 -9.45
N ALA A 694 -20.49 -6.22 -9.43
CA ALA A 694 -19.55 -7.11 -10.11
C ALA A 694 -18.15 -7.00 -9.48
N GLY A 695 -17.09 -7.23 -10.27
CA GLY A 695 -15.70 -7.08 -9.83
C GLY A 695 -15.20 -8.18 -8.90
N GLN A 696 -13.93 -8.06 -8.53
CA GLN A 696 -13.26 -9.00 -7.64
C GLN A 696 -12.72 -8.26 -6.41
N VAL A 697 -13.05 -8.72 -5.21
CA VAL A 697 -12.34 -8.40 -3.98
C VAL A 697 -11.35 -9.52 -3.68
N ARG A 698 -10.05 -9.22 -3.65
CA ARG A 698 -9.00 -10.23 -3.48
C ARG A 698 -8.05 -9.89 -2.35
N PHE A 699 -7.91 -10.81 -1.40
CA PHE A 699 -6.91 -10.79 -0.33
C PHE A 699 -5.76 -11.73 -0.70
N THR A 700 -4.57 -11.20 -0.96
CA THR A 700 -3.45 -12.00 -1.51
C THR A 700 -2.35 -12.33 -0.51
N ALA A 701 -2.27 -11.58 0.57
CA ALA A 701 -1.45 -11.87 1.74
C ALA A 701 -2.32 -12.42 2.89
N ALA A 702 -1.74 -12.60 4.08
CA ALA A 702 -2.44 -13.21 5.19
C ALA A 702 -3.55 -12.27 5.70
N THR A 703 -4.71 -12.84 6.01
CA THR A 703 -5.82 -12.13 6.64
C THR A 703 -6.05 -12.74 8.02
N ASP A 704 -5.81 -11.99 9.10
CA ASP A 704 -5.94 -12.45 10.48
C ASP A 704 -6.98 -11.60 11.24
N ILE A 705 -8.10 -12.21 11.60
CA ILE A 705 -9.26 -11.53 12.16
C ILE A 705 -9.50 -12.03 13.58
N ASP A 706 -9.11 -11.24 14.59
CA ASP A 706 -9.31 -11.49 16.02
C ASP A 706 -10.39 -10.55 16.60
N THR A 707 -11.66 -10.86 16.32
CA THR A 707 -12.76 -9.97 16.73
C THR A 707 -12.92 -9.90 18.25
N GLN A 708 -13.15 -8.69 18.76
CA GLN A 708 -13.50 -8.49 20.17
C GLN A 708 -14.93 -8.96 20.49
N ALA A 709 -15.17 -9.24 21.78
CA ALA A 709 -16.50 -9.58 22.27
C ALA A 709 -17.50 -8.45 21.98
N GLY A 710 -18.51 -8.72 21.15
CA GLY A 710 -19.52 -7.75 20.74
C GLY A 710 -19.63 -7.55 19.22
N ALA A 711 -18.65 -8.04 18.45
CA ALA A 711 -18.80 -8.16 17.00
C ALA A 711 -19.96 -9.13 16.65
N THR A 712 -20.61 -8.93 15.51
CA THR A 712 -21.68 -9.84 15.05
C THR A 712 -21.14 -10.96 14.18
N GLN A 713 -20.22 -10.64 13.27
CA GLN A 713 -19.52 -11.57 12.39
C GLN A 713 -18.05 -11.13 12.27
N ALA A 714 -17.13 -12.07 12.06
CA ALA A 714 -15.74 -11.78 11.76
C ALA A 714 -15.50 -11.57 10.26
N VAL A 715 -16.18 -12.35 9.41
CA VAL A 715 -16.22 -12.11 7.96
C VAL A 715 -17.66 -12.21 7.49
N LEU A 716 -18.18 -11.16 6.85
CA LEU A 716 -19.49 -11.10 6.23
C LEU A 716 -19.34 -10.84 4.72
N ILE A 717 -19.91 -11.71 3.90
CA ILE A 717 -20.00 -11.55 2.43
C ILE A 717 -21.46 -11.73 2.05
N ASN A 718 -22.20 -10.69 1.65
CA ASN A 718 -23.66 -10.82 1.51
C ASN A 718 -24.30 -9.90 0.46
N ASN A 719 -25.40 -10.33 -0.16
CA ASN A 719 -26.14 -9.60 -1.20
C ASN A 719 -25.31 -9.14 -2.40
N ASN A 720 -24.29 -9.90 -2.76
CA ASN A 720 -23.48 -9.64 -3.92
C ASN A 720 -24.09 -10.33 -5.15
N ASN A 721 -23.99 -9.69 -6.31
CA ASN A 721 -24.39 -10.26 -7.59
C ASN A 721 -23.55 -11.51 -7.90
N ALA A 722 -24.12 -12.49 -8.60
CA ALA A 722 -23.43 -13.69 -9.07
C ALA A 722 -22.17 -13.41 -9.91
N SER A 723 -22.04 -12.23 -10.54
CA SER A 723 -20.83 -11.81 -11.26
C SER A 723 -19.70 -11.28 -10.37
N SER A 724 -19.97 -10.97 -9.11
CA SER A 724 -18.96 -10.53 -8.15
C SER A 724 -18.15 -11.72 -7.61
N GLN A 725 -16.90 -11.47 -7.23
CA GLN A 725 -16.04 -12.47 -6.61
C GLN A 725 -15.37 -11.95 -5.35
N VAL A 726 -15.35 -12.74 -4.27
CA VAL A 726 -14.51 -12.52 -3.09
C VAL A 726 -13.55 -13.69 -2.95
N ALA A 727 -12.25 -13.40 -2.89
CA ALA A 727 -11.20 -14.41 -2.86
C ALA A 727 -10.15 -14.16 -1.77
N PHE A 728 -9.96 -15.12 -0.88
CA PHE A 728 -8.86 -15.16 0.09
C PHE A 728 -7.80 -16.14 -0.42
N THR A 729 -6.66 -15.62 -0.84
CA THR A 729 -5.59 -16.39 -1.51
C THR A 729 -4.27 -16.44 -0.71
N GLY A 730 -4.08 -15.55 0.27
CA GLY A 730 -2.87 -15.50 1.11
C GLY A 730 -2.97 -16.17 2.48
N GLY A 731 -4.10 -16.80 2.80
CA GLY A 731 -4.40 -17.39 4.11
C GLY A 731 -5.44 -16.57 4.87
N LEU A 732 -6.33 -17.25 5.59
CA LEU A 732 -7.42 -16.65 6.35
C LEU A 732 -7.50 -17.27 7.75
N SER A 733 -7.08 -16.54 8.77
CA SER A 733 -7.21 -16.89 10.19
C SER A 733 -8.35 -16.09 10.81
N ILE A 734 -9.27 -16.75 11.48
CA ILE A 734 -10.40 -16.12 12.18
C ILE A 734 -10.44 -16.63 13.62
N THR A 735 -10.39 -15.70 14.57
CA THR A 735 -10.70 -15.92 15.99
C THR A 735 -11.90 -15.06 16.37
N ALA A 736 -13.04 -15.71 16.63
CA ALA A 736 -14.29 -15.03 16.99
C ALA A 736 -14.64 -15.25 18.46
N ALA A 737 -14.66 -14.17 19.25
CA ALA A 737 -14.94 -14.24 20.69
C ALA A 737 -16.45 -14.23 21.01
N GLY A 738 -16.88 -15.02 22.00
CA GLY A 738 -18.25 -15.02 22.50
C GLY A 738 -19.27 -15.49 21.45
N THR A 739 -20.33 -14.70 21.24
CA THR A 739 -21.41 -15.02 20.28
C THR A 739 -21.13 -14.56 18.84
N THR A 740 -19.94 -14.01 18.56
CA THR A 740 -19.56 -13.56 17.23
C THR A 740 -19.51 -14.76 16.27
N ASN A 741 -20.11 -14.61 15.09
CA ASN A 741 -19.99 -15.61 14.04
C ASN A 741 -18.61 -15.54 13.37
N GLY A 742 -18.07 -16.67 12.92
CA GLY A 742 -16.80 -16.73 12.17
C GLY A 742 -16.95 -16.24 10.73
N PHE A 743 -17.00 -17.17 9.79
CA PHE A 743 -17.10 -16.87 8.36
C PHE A 743 -18.55 -17.03 7.86
N ILE A 744 -19.18 -15.94 7.42
CA ILE A 744 -20.55 -15.91 6.92
C ILE A 744 -20.57 -15.39 5.47
N ALA A 745 -20.92 -16.26 4.53
CA ALA A 745 -21.11 -15.92 3.12
C ALA A 745 -22.56 -16.21 2.69
N GLY A 746 -23.35 -15.15 2.56
CA GLY A 746 -24.74 -15.20 2.13
C GLY A 746 -25.70 -15.27 3.31
N ALA A 747 -26.98 -15.07 2.99
CA ALA A 747 -28.09 -15.27 3.91
C ALA A 747 -29.29 -15.78 3.12
N ILE A 748 -30.35 -16.22 3.80
CA ILE A 748 -31.55 -16.70 3.11
C ILE A 748 -32.11 -15.59 2.20
N GLY A 749 -32.05 -15.81 0.89
CA GLY A 749 -32.50 -14.86 -0.14
C GLY A 749 -31.46 -13.80 -0.56
N MET A 750 -30.22 -13.91 -0.09
CA MET A 750 -29.12 -12.99 -0.41
C MET A 750 -27.93 -13.82 -0.93
N ASP A 751 -27.53 -13.58 -2.17
CA ASP A 751 -26.42 -14.30 -2.83
C ASP A 751 -25.07 -13.73 -2.37
N PRO A 752 -24.06 -14.53 -1.98
CA PRO A 752 -22.71 -14.03 -1.70
C PRO A 752 -21.86 -13.79 -2.96
N GLY A 753 -22.35 -14.16 -4.13
CA GLY A 753 -21.59 -14.15 -5.38
C GLY A 753 -20.66 -15.37 -5.50
N SER A 754 -19.48 -15.18 -6.10
CA SER A 754 -18.44 -16.20 -6.17
C SER A 754 -17.49 -16.08 -4.98
N VAL A 755 -17.39 -17.10 -4.13
CA VAL A 755 -16.52 -17.08 -2.93
C VAL A 755 -15.40 -18.10 -3.07
N THR A 756 -14.16 -17.72 -2.80
CA THR A 756 -12.99 -18.62 -2.85
C THR A 756 -12.11 -18.43 -1.63
N VAL A 757 -11.72 -19.54 -0.98
CA VAL A 757 -10.68 -19.57 0.05
C VAL A 757 -9.66 -20.63 -0.38
N ALA A 758 -8.46 -20.20 -0.76
CA ALA A 758 -7.47 -21.06 -1.42
C ALA A 758 -6.91 -22.13 -0.48
N GLY A 759 -6.86 -23.41 -0.92
CA GLY A 759 -6.49 -24.53 -0.04
C GLY A 759 -5.03 -24.97 -0.03
N THR A 760 -4.17 -24.54 -0.98
CA THR A 760 -2.81 -25.09 -1.11
C THR A 760 -1.73 -24.06 -0.79
N GLY A 761 -0.89 -24.36 0.21
CA GLY A 761 0.31 -23.58 0.54
C GLY A 761 0.07 -22.37 1.45
N VAL A 762 -1.15 -22.20 1.94
CA VAL A 762 -1.55 -21.18 2.92
C VAL A 762 -2.31 -21.85 4.08
N THR A 763 -2.37 -21.18 5.22
CA THR A 763 -3.10 -21.65 6.40
C THR A 763 -4.43 -20.90 6.50
N ASN A 764 -5.53 -21.64 6.53
CA ASN A 764 -6.87 -21.11 6.75
C ASN A 764 -7.48 -21.77 7.99
N GLU A 765 -7.81 -20.97 9.01
CA GLU A 765 -8.28 -21.47 10.30
C GLU A 765 -9.48 -20.66 10.78
N ILE A 766 -10.47 -21.32 11.40
CA ILE A 766 -11.55 -20.65 12.11
C ILE A 766 -11.62 -21.21 13.53
N THR A 767 -11.59 -20.32 14.51
CA THR A 767 -11.86 -20.63 15.92
C THR A 767 -13.02 -19.76 16.41
N THR A 768 -14.11 -20.39 16.86
CA THR A 768 -15.24 -19.68 17.47
C THR A 768 -15.64 -20.30 18.82
N ALA A 769 -16.42 -19.56 19.61
CA ALA A 769 -17.05 -20.08 20.82
C ALA A 769 -18.54 -20.36 20.61
N ASP A 770 -19.41 -19.41 20.98
CA ASP A 770 -20.87 -19.60 21.05
C ASP A 770 -21.60 -19.25 19.73
N GLY A 771 -20.90 -18.65 18.77
CA GLY A 771 -21.43 -18.23 17.47
C GLY A 771 -21.61 -19.38 16.47
N ARG A 772 -21.88 -19.03 15.21
CA ARG A 772 -21.77 -19.94 14.05
C ARG A 772 -20.37 -19.84 13.50
N THR A 773 -19.75 -20.98 13.21
CA THR A 773 -18.35 -21.01 12.78
C THR A 773 -18.22 -20.73 11.29
N LEU A 774 -19.03 -21.42 10.49
CA LEU A 774 -19.01 -21.32 9.04
C LEU A 774 -20.45 -21.37 8.52
N GLU A 775 -20.87 -20.33 7.80
CA GLU A 775 -22.12 -20.32 7.03
C GLU A 775 -21.85 -19.94 5.60
N ILE A 776 -22.37 -20.73 4.65
CA ILE A 776 -22.38 -20.39 3.23
C ILE A 776 -23.77 -20.71 2.68
N ILE A 777 -24.55 -19.68 2.30
CA ILE A 777 -25.89 -19.84 1.72
C ILE A 777 -25.91 -19.25 0.31
N GLY A 778 -26.21 -20.07 -0.70
CA GLY A 778 -26.21 -19.66 -2.10
C GLY A 778 -24.80 -19.46 -2.66
N GLY A 779 -24.69 -18.79 -3.81
CA GLY A 779 -23.41 -18.47 -4.45
C GLY A 779 -22.74 -19.63 -5.19
N THR A 780 -21.54 -19.34 -5.71
CA THR A 780 -20.74 -20.28 -6.51
C THR A 780 -19.27 -20.28 -6.08
N SER A 781 -18.51 -21.31 -6.46
CA SER A 781 -17.05 -21.25 -6.37
C SER A 781 -16.39 -22.15 -7.41
N THR A 782 -15.34 -21.64 -8.05
CA THR A 782 -14.51 -22.42 -8.99
C THR A 782 -13.25 -22.99 -8.34
N GLY A 783 -12.76 -22.37 -7.26
CA GLY A 783 -11.58 -22.81 -6.51
C GLY A 783 -11.90 -23.56 -5.20
N GLY A 784 -13.17 -23.63 -4.82
CA GLY A 784 -13.62 -24.16 -3.54
C GLY A 784 -13.40 -23.19 -2.37
N VAL A 785 -13.91 -23.59 -1.21
CA VAL A 785 -13.67 -22.92 0.08
C VAL A 785 -12.97 -23.92 0.99
N ASN A 786 -11.69 -23.70 1.26
CA ASN A 786 -10.82 -24.68 1.92
C ASN A 786 -10.33 -24.15 3.27
N PHE A 787 -10.61 -24.87 4.35
CA PHE A 787 -10.10 -24.58 5.69
C PHE A 787 -9.22 -25.73 6.20
N ASN A 788 -8.04 -25.41 6.72
CA ASN A 788 -7.15 -26.40 7.33
C ASN A 788 -7.68 -26.87 8.68
N THR A 789 -8.21 -25.95 9.50
CA THR A 789 -8.83 -26.32 10.77
C THR A 789 -10.06 -25.48 11.07
N VAL A 790 -11.14 -26.12 11.53
CA VAL A 790 -12.35 -25.44 12.00
C VAL A 790 -12.66 -25.91 13.42
N THR A 791 -12.59 -24.99 14.38
CA THR A 791 -12.78 -25.26 15.81
C THR A 791 -13.92 -24.41 16.37
N SER A 792 -14.85 -25.04 17.09
CA SER A 792 -15.96 -24.38 17.75
C SER A 792 -16.21 -24.96 19.14
N THR A 793 -16.21 -24.12 20.17
CA THR A 793 -16.50 -24.53 21.55
C THR A 793 -17.86 -23.98 22.03
N ASN A 794 -18.90 -24.82 22.01
CA ASN A 794 -20.30 -24.48 22.30
C ASN A 794 -21.01 -23.72 21.16
N GLY A 795 -20.67 -24.02 19.93
CA GLY A 795 -21.28 -23.38 18.76
C GLY A 795 -22.81 -23.47 18.79
N SER A 796 -23.44 -22.41 18.29
CA SER A 796 -24.90 -22.39 18.10
C SER A 796 -25.34 -23.47 17.10
N ALA A 797 -26.63 -23.85 17.11
CA ALA A 797 -27.15 -24.83 16.17
C ALA A 797 -26.84 -24.46 14.71
N ASN A 798 -26.42 -25.44 13.91
CA ASN A 798 -25.89 -25.30 12.55
C ASN A 798 -24.56 -24.51 12.54
N THR A 799 -23.61 -24.98 13.36
CA THR A 799 -22.31 -24.34 13.52
C THR A 799 -21.51 -24.31 12.22
N ILE A 800 -21.59 -25.39 11.43
CA ILE A 800 -21.26 -25.41 10.01
C ILE A 800 -22.58 -25.53 9.24
N ASN A 801 -22.90 -24.56 8.39
CA ASN A 801 -24.11 -24.55 7.57
C ASN A 801 -23.78 -24.18 6.13
N VAL A 802 -23.90 -25.13 5.23
CA VAL A 802 -23.69 -24.90 3.79
C VAL A 802 -25.01 -25.24 3.09
N ASP A 803 -25.62 -24.28 2.42
CA ASP A 803 -26.95 -24.42 1.81
C ASP A 803 -26.94 -23.85 0.38
N ALA A 804 -27.36 -24.63 -0.61
CA ALA A 804 -27.48 -24.22 -2.02
C ALA A 804 -26.19 -23.64 -2.66
N PHE A 805 -25.01 -23.90 -2.08
CA PHE A 805 -23.74 -23.41 -2.61
C PHE A 805 -23.26 -24.29 -3.78
N ALA A 806 -23.07 -23.66 -4.95
CA ALA A 806 -22.54 -24.30 -6.15
C ALA A 806 -21.01 -24.26 -6.19
N GLY A 807 -20.39 -24.91 -5.20
CA GLY A 807 -18.95 -25.10 -5.05
C GLY A 807 -18.66 -26.31 -4.15
N GLN A 808 -17.39 -26.53 -3.83
CA GLN A 808 -16.95 -27.52 -2.82
C GLN A 808 -16.42 -26.77 -1.60
N VAL A 809 -16.85 -27.20 -0.41
CA VAL A 809 -16.27 -26.77 0.88
C VAL A 809 -15.41 -27.91 1.42
N ASN A 810 -14.14 -27.67 1.69
CA ASN A 810 -13.21 -28.67 2.25
C ASN A 810 -12.73 -28.20 3.63
N ILE A 811 -12.76 -29.08 4.62
CA ILE A 811 -12.30 -28.82 5.98
C ILE A 811 -11.41 -29.99 6.42
N ASP A 812 -10.11 -29.74 6.58
CA ASP A 812 -9.08 -30.77 6.78
C ASP A 812 -8.59 -30.86 8.24
N GLY A 813 -9.48 -30.64 9.21
CA GLY A 813 -9.19 -30.78 10.63
C GLY A 813 -10.04 -29.92 11.56
N GLY A 814 -9.91 -30.15 12.86
CA GLY A 814 -10.51 -29.33 13.92
C GLY A 814 -11.55 -30.08 14.75
N SER A 815 -12.31 -29.34 15.57
CA SER A 815 -13.31 -29.90 16.49
C SER A 815 -14.51 -28.96 16.62
N VAL A 816 -15.70 -29.46 16.32
CA VAL A 816 -16.96 -28.72 16.34
C VAL A 816 -17.88 -29.28 17.42
N THR A 817 -17.94 -28.61 18.56
CA THR A 817 -18.83 -28.97 19.68
C THR A 817 -20.01 -28.01 19.75
N THR A 818 -21.23 -28.53 19.68
CA THR A 818 -22.48 -27.74 19.62
C THR A 818 -23.56 -28.29 20.56
N ASN A 819 -24.64 -27.54 20.74
CA ASN A 819 -25.85 -27.99 21.45
C ASN A 819 -27.02 -28.32 20.49
N GLY A 820 -26.71 -28.60 19.23
CA GLY A 820 -27.68 -28.89 18.17
C GLY A 820 -27.01 -29.58 16.98
N VAL A 821 -27.46 -29.27 15.76
CA VAL A 821 -26.84 -29.80 14.54
C VAL A 821 -25.45 -29.18 14.38
N SER A 822 -24.40 -30.00 14.34
CA SER A 822 -23.02 -29.54 14.17
C SER A 822 -22.75 -29.13 12.73
N VAL A 823 -23.18 -29.97 11.78
CA VAL A 823 -23.03 -29.74 10.33
C VAL A 823 -24.39 -29.84 9.66
N ARG A 824 -24.75 -28.82 8.88
CA ARG A 824 -25.87 -28.85 7.97
C ARG A 824 -25.37 -28.63 6.54
N ALA A 825 -25.67 -29.56 5.64
CA ALA A 825 -25.26 -29.49 4.24
C ALA A 825 -26.48 -29.71 3.33
N ARG A 826 -27.02 -28.63 2.75
CA ARG A 826 -28.17 -28.70 1.85
C ARG A 826 -27.78 -28.37 0.41
N ASP A 827 -28.11 -29.27 -0.52
CA ASP A 827 -27.90 -29.10 -1.97
C ASP A 827 -26.46 -28.67 -2.37
N THR A 828 -25.48 -29.02 -1.56
CA THR A 828 -24.08 -28.59 -1.66
C THR A 828 -23.09 -29.75 -1.57
N SER A 829 -21.81 -29.49 -1.88
CA SER A 829 -20.73 -30.47 -1.68
C SER A 829 -19.83 -30.02 -0.54
N ILE A 830 -19.61 -30.89 0.44
CA ILE A 830 -18.73 -30.65 1.59
C ILE A 830 -17.85 -31.88 1.86
N ASP A 831 -16.56 -31.67 2.12
CA ASP A 831 -15.61 -32.67 2.55
C ASP A 831 -15.07 -32.28 3.93
N LEU A 832 -15.29 -33.14 4.92
CA LEU A 832 -14.82 -32.99 6.30
C LEU A 832 -13.82 -34.11 6.56
N ASP A 833 -12.52 -33.81 6.55
CA ASP A 833 -11.45 -34.77 6.79
C ASP A 833 -10.71 -34.45 8.11
N GLY A 834 -10.75 -35.34 9.09
CA GLY A 834 -10.13 -35.12 10.39
C GLY A 834 -10.86 -34.15 11.31
N VAL A 835 -12.15 -33.89 11.08
CA VAL A 835 -12.98 -32.99 11.89
C VAL A 835 -13.76 -33.79 12.92
N ASP A 836 -13.54 -33.53 14.20
CA ASP A 836 -14.34 -34.10 15.29
C ASP A 836 -15.68 -33.34 15.40
N LEU A 837 -16.82 -34.02 15.36
CA LEU A 837 -18.14 -33.41 15.54
C LEU A 837 -18.79 -33.93 16.83
N GLU A 838 -19.20 -33.02 17.70
CA GLU A 838 -19.87 -33.34 18.97
C GLU A 838 -21.18 -32.55 19.10
N ASN A 839 -22.31 -33.25 19.25
CA ASN A 839 -23.58 -32.67 19.68
C ASN A 839 -23.85 -33.02 21.15
N THR A 840 -23.73 -32.04 22.03
CA THR A 840 -23.90 -32.23 23.49
C THR A 840 -25.36 -32.40 23.94
N ALA A 841 -26.34 -32.07 23.10
CA ALA A 841 -27.76 -32.07 23.45
C ALA A 841 -28.50 -33.38 23.16
N ALA A 842 -27.83 -34.38 22.55
CA ALA A 842 -28.43 -35.55 21.90
C ALA A 842 -29.40 -35.17 20.77
N GLY A 843 -29.21 -35.70 19.56
CA GLY A 843 -30.02 -35.38 18.38
C GLY A 843 -29.25 -35.60 17.09
N THR A 844 -29.50 -34.86 16.02
CA THR A 844 -28.72 -34.95 14.78
C THR A 844 -27.37 -34.24 14.94
N VAL A 845 -26.24 -34.90 14.63
CA VAL A 845 -24.91 -34.28 14.58
C VAL A 845 -24.62 -33.70 13.18
N ALA A 846 -25.06 -34.40 12.13
CA ALA A 846 -24.94 -33.98 10.75
C ALA A 846 -26.28 -34.15 10.01
N ASP A 847 -26.78 -33.06 9.43
CA ASP A 847 -28.05 -32.93 8.70
C ASP A 847 -27.72 -32.66 7.22
N ILE A 848 -27.84 -33.68 6.38
CA ILE A 848 -27.49 -33.62 4.96
C ILE A 848 -28.79 -33.71 4.15
N ASP A 849 -29.10 -32.69 3.36
CA ASP A 849 -30.33 -32.65 2.57
C ASP A 849 -30.01 -32.39 1.08
N PHE A 850 -30.47 -33.27 0.19
CA PHE A 850 -30.39 -33.09 -1.27
C PHE A 850 -31.78 -32.84 -1.89
N SER A 851 -32.62 -32.02 -1.27
CA SER A 851 -34.03 -31.89 -1.66
C SER A 851 -34.30 -31.15 -2.97
N THR A 852 -33.44 -30.22 -3.41
CA THR A 852 -33.72 -29.36 -4.59
C THR A 852 -32.73 -29.49 -5.74
N ASN A 853 -31.68 -30.31 -5.59
CA ASN A 853 -30.60 -30.34 -6.54
C ASN A 853 -30.91 -30.96 -7.91
N THR A 854 -30.29 -30.41 -8.95
CA THR A 854 -30.28 -30.94 -10.34
C THR A 854 -28.91 -31.47 -10.78
N THR A 855 -27.88 -31.36 -9.93
CA THR A 855 -26.50 -31.79 -10.14
C THR A 855 -26.04 -32.73 -9.02
N ALA A 856 -25.15 -33.67 -9.35
CA ALA A 856 -24.62 -34.58 -8.34
C ALA A 856 -23.80 -33.81 -7.30
N ARG A 857 -23.99 -34.15 -6.02
CA ARG A 857 -23.23 -33.59 -4.90
C ARG A 857 -22.55 -34.68 -4.10
N THR A 858 -21.44 -34.32 -3.48
CA THR A 858 -20.66 -35.21 -2.63
C THR A 858 -20.54 -34.63 -1.24
N VAL A 859 -20.95 -35.42 -0.24
CA VAL A 859 -20.66 -35.14 1.17
C VAL A 859 -19.72 -36.22 1.67
N ARG A 860 -18.54 -35.84 2.17
CA ARG A 860 -17.57 -36.76 2.76
C ARG A 860 -17.33 -36.36 4.21
N ILE A 861 -17.38 -37.32 5.12
CA ILE A 861 -16.99 -37.18 6.52
C ILE A 861 -15.99 -38.28 6.81
N ALA A 862 -14.74 -37.92 7.11
CA ALA A 862 -13.65 -38.86 7.22
C ALA A 862 -12.70 -38.55 8.38
N ASN A 863 -12.02 -39.57 8.89
CA ASN A 863 -10.91 -39.49 9.85
C ASN A 863 -11.16 -38.68 11.15
N GLY A 864 -12.41 -38.38 11.49
CA GLY A 864 -12.81 -37.68 12.72
C GLY A 864 -13.64 -38.55 13.68
N ASP A 865 -13.86 -38.04 14.88
CA ASP A 865 -14.79 -38.60 15.85
C ASP A 865 -16.20 -38.00 15.69
N LEU A 866 -17.25 -38.82 15.76
CA LEU A 866 -18.63 -38.35 15.85
C LEU A 866 -19.23 -38.72 17.21
N ASN A 867 -19.63 -37.71 17.99
CA ASN A 867 -20.14 -37.88 19.34
C ASN A 867 -21.53 -37.22 19.51
N GLY A 868 -22.44 -37.90 20.19
CA GLY A 868 -23.67 -37.30 20.71
C GLY A 868 -24.83 -37.10 19.71
N GLY A 869 -24.84 -37.80 18.57
CA GLY A 869 -25.98 -37.70 17.66
C GLY A 869 -26.01 -38.57 16.41
N ASP A 870 -27.10 -38.43 15.65
CA ASP A 870 -27.46 -39.13 14.42
C ASP A 870 -26.91 -38.41 13.18
N ILE A 871 -26.60 -39.15 12.12
CA ILE A 871 -26.40 -38.56 10.79
C ILE A 871 -27.73 -38.73 10.05
N ASP A 872 -28.36 -37.62 9.71
CA ASP A 872 -29.62 -37.60 8.96
C ASP A 872 -29.33 -37.22 7.51
N ILE A 873 -29.78 -38.04 6.56
CA ILE A 873 -29.55 -37.85 5.13
C ILE A 873 -30.90 -37.89 4.42
N ASP A 874 -31.40 -36.71 4.07
CA ASP A 874 -32.60 -36.53 3.27
C ASP A 874 -32.22 -36.39 1.80
N SER A 875 -32.92 -37.08 0.90
CA SER A 875 -32.71 -36.93 -0.55
C SER A 875 -34.01 -37.00 -1.32
N ALA A 876 -34.41 -35.85 -1.89
CA ALA A 876 -35.50 -35.78 -2.87
C ALA A 876 -35.01 -35.53 -4.31
N SER A 877 -33.69 -35.41 -4.53
CA SER A 877 -33.10 -35.05 -5.83
C SER A 877 -33.15 -36.16 -6.89
N THR A 878 -33.21 -35.75 -8.16
CA THR A 878 -33.08 -36.60 -9.35
C THR A 878 -31.64 -36.84 -9.81
N ALA A 879 -30.66 -36.09 -9.29
CA ALA A 879 -29.28 -36.05 -9.80
C ALA A 879 -28.30 -37.00 -9.06
N GLY A 880 -28.76 -37.64 -7.97
CA GLY A 880 -27.95 -38.51 -7.13
C GLY A 880 -27.04 -37.74 -6.17
N GLY A 881 -26.93 -38.21 -4.93
CA GLY A 881 -25.99 -37.69 -3.92
C GLY A 881 -25.10 -38.82 -3.43
N ILE A 882 -23.80 -38.58 -3.28
CA ILE A 882 -22.87 -39.56 -2.69
C ILE A 882 -22.50 -39.07 -1.30
N VAL A 883 -22.78 -39.88 -0.28
CA VAL A 883 -22.33 -39.62 1.09
C VAL A 883 -21.27 -40.65 1.46
N THR A 884 -20.04 -40.22 1.67
CA THR A 884 -18.91 -41.10 2.05
C THR A 884 -18.59 -40.91 3.53
N LEU A 885 -18.60 -41.99 4.30
CA LEU A 885 -18.23 -42.00 5.72
C LEU A 885 -16.98 -42.89 5.88
N ASP A 886 -15.81 -42.32 6.14
CA ASP A 886 -14.53 -43.04 6.04
C ASP A 886 -13.68 -42.92 7.30
N THR A 887 -13.38 -44.04 7.97
CA THR A 887 -12.54 -44.08 9.18
C THR A 887 -13.12 -43.24 10.31
N LEU A 888 -14.31 -43.63 10.74
CA LEU A 888 -15.07 -42.91 11.74
C LEU A 888 -15.12 -43.67 13.08
N ASN A 889 -14.85 -42.98 14.17
CA ASN A 889 -14.97 -43.51 15.52
C ASN A 889 -16.12 -42.81 16.26
N THR A 890 -17.03 -43.61 16.81
CA THR A 890 -18.26 -43.12 17.43
C THR A 890 -18.16 -43.32 18.94
N GLY A 891 -17.28 -42.55 19.57
CA GLY A 891 -16.69 -42.80 20.89
C GLY A 891 -17.63 -42.87 22.11
N GLY A 892 -18.94 -42.67 21.97
CA GLY A 892 -19.84 -42.65 23.14
C GLY A 892 -21.35 -42.74 22.92
N GLY A 893 -21.85 -42.99 21.70
CA GLY A 893 -23.30 -43.17 21.48
C GLY A 893 -23.88 -42.38 20.32
N ILE A 894 -23.48 -42.73 19.10
CA ILE A 894 -24.28 -42.39 17.92
C ILE A 894 -25.61 -43.15 17.99
N GLY A 895 -26.71 -42.42 17.88
CA GLY A 895 -27.98 -42.98 17.39
C GLY A 895 -27.93 -42.98 15.86
N ALA A 896 -28.61 -43.91 15.21
CA ALA A 896 -28.89 -44.02 13.77
C ALA A 896 -28.08 -43.20 12.71
N ILE A 897 -27.70 -43.89 11.62
CA ILE A 897 -27.55 -43.23 10.31
C ILE A 897 -28.92 -43.31 9.64
N SER A 898 -29.66 -42.21 9.60
CA SER A 898 -30.98 -42.14 8.96
C SER A 898 -30.80 -41.75 7.49
N LEU A 899 -31.41 -42.51 6.57
CA LEU A 899 -31.52 -42.14 5.17
C LEU A 899 -32.99 -42.09 4.78
N ASP A 900 -33.51 -40.89 4.50
CA ASP A 900 -34.86 -40.71 3.97
C ASP A 900 -34.82 -40.25 2.51
N THR A 901 -35.22 -41.15 1.61
CA THR A 901 -35.28 -40.94 0.16
C THR A 901 -36.72 -40.74 -0.31
N THR A 902 -37.38 -39.69 0.16
CA THR A 902 -38.83 -39.47 -0.06
C THR A 902 -39.27 -39.33 -1.53
N ALA A 903 -38.36 -39.06 -2.48
CA ALA A 903 -38.72 -38.91 -3.90
C ALA A 903 -38.55 -40.21 -4.71
N ALA A 904 -39.51 -40.51 -5.59
CA ALA A 904 -39.48 -41.60 -6.58
C ALA A 904 -38.45 -41.43 -7.71
N ALA A 905 -37.36 -40.72 -7.43
CA ALA A 905 -36.37 -40.31 -8.40
C ALA A 905 -35.23 -41.33 -8.51
N SER A 906 -34.70 -41.48 -9.73
CA SER A 906 -33.62 -42.42 -10.10
C SER A 906 -32.23 -42.09 -9.53
N GLY A 907 -32.12 -41.14 -8.60
CA GLY A 907 -30.84 -40.75 -8.01
C GLY A 907 -30.34 -41.84 -7.07
N ASN A 908 -29.16 -42.39 -7.34
CA ASN A 908 -28.53 -43.35 -6.43
C ASN A 908 -27.97 -42.58 -5.22
N VAL A 909 -28.54 -42.79 -4.03
CA VAL A 909 -27.87 -42.42 -2.77
C VAL A 909 -26.97 -43.58 -2.38
N SER A 910 -25.66 -43.31 -2.34
CA SER A 910 -24.66 -44.29 -1.93
C SER A 910 -24.04 -43.87 -0.61
N VAL A 911 -24.19 -44.71 0.42
CA VAL A 911 -23.41 -44.59 1.67
C VAL A 911 -22.30 -45.61 1.64
N VAL A 912 -21.06 -45.12 1.66
CA VAL A 912 -19.87 -45.95 1.76
C VAL A 912 -19.27 -45.76 3.14
N GLY A 913 -19.42 -46.76 4.01
CA GLY A 913 -18.80 -46.81 5.33
C GLY A 913 -17.53 -47.65 5.30
N ASN A 914 -16.36 -47.06 5.55
CA ASN A 914 -15.09 -47.80 5.67
C ASN A 914 -14.53 -47.68 7.09
N ASN A 915 -14.05 -48.77 7.70
CA ASN A 915 -13.40 -48.77 9.03
C ASN A 915 -14.24 -48.15 10.15
N LEU A 916 -15.55 -48.41 10.18
CA LEU A 916 -16.47 -47.82 11.13
C LEU A 916 -16.47 -48.58 12.47
N THR A 917 -16.21 -47.88 13.58
CA THR A 917 -16.35 -48.43 14.93
C THR A 917 -17.60 -47.86 15.60
N MET A 918 -18.60 -48.71 15.85
CA MET A 918 -19.89 -48.29 16.41
C MET A 918 -20.03 -48.72 17.87
N ALA A 919 -20.34 -47.78 18.77
CA ALA A 919 -20.54 -48.06 20.20
C ALA A 919 -22.03 -48.16 20.62
N GLY A 920 -22.96 -48.37 19.67
CA GLY A 920 -24.41 -48.34 19.93
C GLY A 920 -25.29 -49.02 18.88
N ALA A 921 -26.62 -48.90 19.06
CA ALA A 921 -27.62 -49.43 18.13
C ALA A 921 -27.65 -48.60 16.85
N ALA A 922 -26.83 -49.01 15.89
CA ALA A 922 -26.78 -48.42 14.57
C ALA A 922 -27.94 -48.93 13.72
N THR A 923 -29.02 -48.15 13.60
CA THR A 923 -30.00 -48.34 12.55
C THR A 923 -29.54 -47.58 11.31
N ALA A 924 -29.43 -48.29 10.18
CA ALA A 924 -29.29 -47.70 8.85
C ALA A 924 -30.65 -47.86 8.18
N ASP A 925 -31.57 -46.93 8.42
CA ASP A 925 -32.92 -46.98 7.82
C ASP A 925 -32.86 -46.31 6.46
N ILE A 926 -33.30 -46.99 5.39
CA ILE A 926 -33.50 -46.37 4.06
C ILE A 926 -35.00 -46.32 3.79
N ALA A 927 -35.65 -45.25 4.22
CA ALA A 927 -37.04 -45.02 3.85
C ALA A 927 -37.11 -44.43 2.42
N GLY A 928 -38.10 -44.81 1.61
CA GLY A 928 -38.47 -44.05 0.40
C GLY A 928 -38.24 -44.72 -0.96
N ALA A 929 -38.74 -44.09 -2.04
CA ALA A 929 -39.04 -44.74 -3.33
C ALA A 929 -37.87 -44.79 -4.35
N GLY A 930 -36.69 -44.31 -4.00
CA GLY A 930 -35.51 -44.24 -4.88
C GLY A 930 -34.63 -45.50 -4.85
N ASN A 931 -33.66 -45.58 -5.80
CA ASN A 931 -32.61 -46.61 -5.75
C ASN A 931 -31.60 -46.26 -4.64
N GLY A 932 -31.46 -47.11 -3.63
CA GLY A 932 -30.53 -46.94 -2.53
C GLY A 932 -29.44 -48.01 -2.54
N SER A 933 -28.18 -47.62 -2.30
CA SER A 933 -27.12 -48.58 -2.02
C SER A 933 -26.37 -48.22 -0.75
N VAL A 934 -26.28 -49.18 0.17
CA VAL A 934 -25.42 -49.08 1.35
C VAL A 934 -24.31 -50.11 1.22
N THR A 935 -23.08 -49.63 1.22
CA THR A 935 -21.88 -50.46 1.22
C THR A 935 -21.11 -50.21 2.51
N LEU A 936 -21.02 -51.24 3.35
CA LEU A 936 -20.28 -51.21 4.61
C LEU A 936 -19.08 -52.16 4.52
N THR A 937 -17.88 -51.62 4.73
CA THR A 937 -16.60 -52.34 4.73
C THR A 937 -15.89 -52.11 6.06
N ASP A 938 -15.44 -53.17 6.74
CA ASP A 938 -14.71 -53.10 8.02
C ASP A 938 -15.49 -52.43 9.16
N VAL A 939 -16.71 -52.88 9.41
CA VAL A 939 -17.54 -52.34 10.50
C VAL A 939 -17.46 -53.23 11.74
N THR A 940 -17.20 -52.64 12.90
CA THR A 940 -17.15 -53.36 14.19
C THR A 940 -18.11 -52.74 15.21
N GLY A 941 -18.69 -53.57 16.08
CA GLY A 941 -19.48 -53.10 17.23
C GLY A 941 -20.98 -52.90 17.01
N ILE A 942 -21.57 -53.42 15.94
CA ILE A 942 -23.02 -53.25 15.67
C ILE A 942 -23.85 -53.96 16.76
N THR A 943 -24.48 -53.22 17.68
CA THR A 943 -25.30 -53.84 18.77
C THR A 943 -26.79 -53.93 18.45
N GLY A 944 -27.27 -53.29 17.38
CA GLY A 944 -28.68 -53.27 16.99
C GLY A 944 -28.88 -52.73 15.58
N GLY A 945 -28.63 -53.56 14.57
CA GLY A 945 -28.87 -53.24 13.17
C GLY A 945 -30.31 -53.57 12.78
N VAL A 946 -31.05 -52.58 12.31
CA VAL A 946 -32.19 -52.80 11.42
C VAL A 946 -31.83 -52.05 10.17
N TYR A 947 -31.73 -52.77 9.05
CA TYR A 947 -31.76 -52.16 7.74
C TYR A 947 -33.17 -52.38 7.21
N ASN A 948 -33.99 -51.35 7.27
CA ASN A 948 -35.33 -51.39 6.74
C ASN A 948 -35.30 -50.60 5.45
N SER A 949 -35.73 -51.21 4.35
CA SER A 949 -35.95 -50.46 3.12
C SER A 949 -37.40 -50.56 2.71
N THR A 950 -38.12 -49.45 2.84
CA THR A 950 -39.56 -49.42 2.54
C THR A 950 -39.86 -48.80 1.18
N GLY A 951 -38.98 -49.04 0.20
CA GLY A 951 -38.96 -48.36 -1.10
C GLY A 951 -39.42 -49.15 -2.32
N ASP A 952 -39.79 -48.42 -3.38
CA ASP A 952 -40.07 -48.89 -4.74
C ASP A 952 -38.83 -49.03 -5.64
N GLY A 953 -37.65 -48.59 -5.19
CA GLY A 953 -36.40 -48.66 -5.96
C GLY A 953 -35.53 -49.88 -5.63
N ASN A 954 -34.48 -50.11 -6.44
CA ASN A 954 -33.52 -51.18 -6.20
C ASN A 954 -32.73 -50.90 -4.92
N VAL A 955 -32.66 -51.89 -4.03
CA VAL A 955 -32.00 -51.81 -2.74
C VAL A 955 -30.79 -52.74 -2.76
N THR A 956 -29.58 -52.20 -2.70
CA THR A 956 -28.35 -53.01 -2.63
C THR A 956 -27.61 -52.79 -1.32
N ALA A 957 -27.62 -53.80 -0.46
CA ALA A 957 -26.82 -53.85 0.76
C ALA A 957 -25.59 -54.74 0.54
N SER A 958 -24.39 -54.16 0.70
CA SER A 958 -23.11 -54.87 0.60
C SER A 958 -22.34 -54.78 1.90
N TYR A 959 -22.06 -55.91 2.54
CA TYR A 959 -21.32 -56.00 3.79
C TYR A 959 -20.01 -56.76 3.57
N THR A 960 -18.88 -56.18 3.95
CA THR A 960 -17.57 -56.85 3.94
C THR A 960 -16.90 -56.66 5.30
N ARG A 961 -16.55 -57.75 6.00
CA ARG A 961 -15.86 -57.72 7.31
C ARG A 961 -16.65 -56.96 8.38
N VAL A 962 -17.88 -57.40 8.65
CA VAL A 962 -18.77 -56.77 9.63
C VAL A 962 -18.92 -57.65 10.87
N THR A 963 -18.77 -57.11 12.08
CA THR A 963 -18.88 -57.85 13.35
C THR A 963 -19.79 -57.15 14.37
N GLY A 964 -20.63 -57.91 15.08
CA GLY A 964 -21.54 -57.34 16.09
C GLY A 964 -22.54 -58.34 16.70
N THR A 965 -23.56 -57.84 17.38
CA THR A 965 -24.69 -58.61 17.94
C THR A 965 -26.05 -58.21 17.35
N GLY A 966 -26.09 -57.19 16.48
CA GLY A 966 -27.33 -56.69 15.88
C GLY A 966 -27.94 -57.62 14.82
N ASN A 967 -29.22 -57.38 14.51
CA ASN A 967 -29.89 -58.03 13.38
C ASN A 967 -29.43 -57.41 12.04
N VAL A 968 -29.75 -58.07 10.94
CA VAL A 968 -29.68 -57.54 9.58
C VAL A 968 -31.04 -57.80 8.96
N LEU A 969 -31.77 -56.75 8.60
CA LEU A 969 -33.03 -56.84 7.88
C LEU A 969 -32.79 -56.30 6.47
N VAL A 970 -33.45 -56.81 5.44
CA VAL A 970 -33.53 -56.22 4.09
C VAL A 970 -34.95 -56.48 3.62
N ALA A 971 -35.85 -55.55 3.92
CA ALA A 971 -37.19 -55.58 3.35
C ALA A 971 -37.19 -54.82 2.02
N THR A 972 -38.01 -55.22 1.04
CA THR A 972 -38.44 -54.38 -0.08
C THR A 972 -39.96 -54.34 -0.08
N THR A 973 -40.55 -53.15 0.10
CA THR A 973 -42.02 -53.01 0.13
C THR A 973 -42.64 -52.62 -1.21
N GLY A 974 -41.81 -52.27 -2.19
CA GLY A 974 -42.20 -51.81 -3.52
C GLY A 974 -41.68 -52.66 -4.69
N GLU A 975 -41.81 -52.17 -5.94
CA GLU A 975 -41.47 -52.88 -7.20
C GLU A 975 -39.95 -53.05 -7.47
N GLY A 976 -39.08 -52.56 -6.58
CA GLY A 976 -37.63 -52.59 -6.76
C GLY A 976 -36.95 -53.88 -6.28
N ASN A 977 -35.85 -54.26 -6.93
CA ASN A 977 -35.10 -55.47 -6.59
C ASN A 977 -34.31 -55.31 -5.28
N GLY A 978 -34.35 -56.31 -4.41
CA GLY A 978 -33.56 -56.37 -3.18
C GLY A 978 -32.32 -57.23 -3.37
N THR A 979 -31.12 -56.71 -3.13
CA THR A 979 -29.86 -57.46 -3.17
C THR A 979 -29.10 -57.32 -1.85
N LEU A 980 -28.83 -58.44 -1.19
CA LEU A 980 -27.93 -58.56 -0.05
C LEU A 980 -26.68 -59.33 -0.48
N THR A 981 -25.51 -58.69 -0.46
CA THR A 981 -24.22 -59.36 -0.60
C THR A 981 -23.43 -59.20 0.69
N ALA A 982 -23.06 -60.31 1.33
CA ALA A 982 -22.34 -60.30 2.60
C ALA A 982 -21.10 -61.19 2.52
N THR A 983 -19.93 -60.65 2.84
CA THR A 983 -18.68 -61.42 2.99
C THR A 983 -18.12 -61.20 4.39
N GLN A 984 -17.96 -62.26 5.19
CA GLN A 984 -17.51 -62.16 6.59
C GLN A 984 -18.41 -61.26 7.46
N LEU A 985 -19.72 -61.38 7.28
CA LEU A 985 -20.72 -60.80 8.19
C LEU A 985 -20.84 -61.74 9.40
N ASN A 986 -20.50 -61.28 10.60
CA ASN A 986 -20.52 -62.04 11.84
C ASN A 986 -21.33 -61.27 12.89
N THR A 987 -22.64 -61.23 12.73
CA THR A 987 -23.54 -60.62 13.68
C THR A 987 -24.28 -61.71 14.45
N GLY A 988 -24.25 -61.68 15.78
CA GLY A 988 -24.98 -62.66 16.60
C GLY A 988 -26.52 -62.57 16.52
N GLY A 989 -27.06 -61.67 15.69
CA GLY A 989 -28.49 -61.45 15.47
C GLY A 989 -29.07 -62.24 14.29
N THR A 990 -30.31 -61.94 13.91
CA THR A 990 -31.01 -62.56 12.78
C THR A 990 -30.71 -61.86 11.46
N VAL A 991 -30.65 -62.60 10.34
CA VAL A 991 -30.67 -62.04 8.98
C VAL A 991 -32.08 -62.26 8.41
N SER A 992 -32.78 -61.23 7.95
CA SER A 992 -34.10 -61.37 7.35
C SER A 992 -34.14 -60.59 6.05
N VAL A 993 -34.44 -61.23 4.94
CA VAL A 993 -34.63 -60.60 3.63
C VAL A 993 -36.05 -60.88 3.18
N SER A 994 -36.85 -59.88 2.81
CA SER A 994 -38.24 -60.11 2.43
C SER A 994 -38.76 -59.12 1.39
N SER A 995 -39.68 -59.54 0.53
CA SER A 995 -40.42 -58.66 -0.39
C SER A 995 -41.89 -58.56 0.03
N ALA A 996 -42.58 -57.48 -0.36
CA ALA A 996 -44.01 -57.33 -0.15
C ALA A 996 -44.85 -58.12 -1.17
N ALA A 997 -46.05 -58.53 -0.74
CA ALA A 997 -46.96 -59.29 -1.58
C ALA A 997 -47.41 -58.52 -2.83
N GLY A 998 -47.38 -59.18 -3.99
CA GLY A 998 -47.90 -58.64 -5.26
C GLY A 998 -46.95 -57.75 -6.07
N GLN A 999 -45.69 -57.59 -5.63
CA GLN A 999 -44.68 -56.79 -6.32
C GLN A 999 -43.78 -57.63 -7.23
N ASN A 1000 -43.36 -57.09 -8.38
CA ASN A 1000 -42.49 -57.80 -9.34
C ASN A 1000 -40.99 -57.58 -9.05
N SER A 1001 -40.59 -57.81 -7.81
CA SER A 1001 -39.24 -57.52 -7.31
C SER A 1001 -38.42 -58.78 -7.19
N ASP A 1002 -37.20 -58.79 -7.74
CA ASP A 1002 -36.27 -59.89 -7.52
C ASP A 1002 -35.56 -59.75 -6.17
N LEU A 1003 -35.41 -60.84 -5.42
CA LEU A 1003 -34.61 -60.91 -4.20
C LEU A 1003 -33.35 -61.73 -4.44
N THR A 1004 -32.17 -61.16 -4.19
CA THR A 1004 -30.89 -61.89 -4.26
C THR A 1004 -30.15 -61.79 -2.94
N VAL A 1005 -29.80 -62.92 -2.34
CA VAL A 1005 -28.99 -63.03 -1.13
C VAL A 1005 -27.74 -63.85 -1.43
N ASN A 1006 -26.57 -63.29 -1.20
CA ASN A 1006 -25.29 -63.99 -1.36
C ASN A 1006 -24.43 -63.78 -0.13
N MET A 1007 -24.26 -64.80 0.70
CA MET A 1007 -23.44 -64.77 1.90
C MET A 1007 -22.22 -65.69 1.75
N ASN A 1008 -21.03 -65.16 1.99
CA ASN A 1008 -19.76 -65.88 1.88
C ASN A 1008 -18.94 -65.75 3.16
N ASN A 1009 -18.50 -66.86 3.75
CA ASN A 1009 -17.67 -66.89 4.96
C ASN A 1009 -18.30 -66.13 6.16
N SER A 1010 -19.62 -66.16 6.31
CA SER A 1010 -20.38 -65.34 7.25
C SER A 1010 -20.92 -66.16 8.44
N GLY A 1011 -20.96 -65.59 9.64
CA GLY A 1011 -21.39 -66.28 10.86
C GLY A 1011 -20.33 -67.23 11.47
N ASN A 1012 -19.11 -67.24 10.93
CA ASN A 1012 -18.06 -68.19 11.32
C ASN A 1012 -17.42 -67.90 12.68
N THR A 1013 -17.44 -66.64 13.15
CA THR A 1013 -16.94 -66.28 14.49
C THR A 1013 -18.07 -66.17 15.52
N THR A 1014 -19.24 -65.73 15.07
CA THR A 1014 -20.47 -65.63 15.85
C THR A 1014 -21.60 -66.05 14.92
N ALA A 1015 -22.14 -67.25 15.13
CA ALA A 1015 -23.23 -67.76 14.30
C ALA A 1015 -24.42 -66.81 14.32
N PHE A 1016 -25.08 -66.66 13.17
CA PHE A 1016 -26.34 -65.94 13.11
C PHE A 1016 -27.40 -66.62 13.98
N GLY A 1017 -28.39 -65.86 14.43
CA GLY A 1017 -29.66 -66.37 14.92
C GLY A 1017 -30.40 -67.10 13.80
N ALA A 1018 -31.53 -66.59 13.33
CA ALA A 1018 -32.21 -67.13 12.16
C ALA A 1018 -31.82 -66.35 10.90
N ILE A 1019 -31.70 -67.04 9.76
CA ILE A 1019 -31.72 -66.46 8.42
C ILE A 1019 -33.11 -66.70 7.85
N THR A 1020 -33.83 -65.66 7.46
CA THR A 1020 -35.13 -65.75 6.78
C THR A 1020 -35.03 -65.05 5.43
N VAL A 1021 -35.48 -65.69 4.35
CA VAL A 1021 -35.59 -65.12 3.01
C VAL A 1021 -37.02 -65.38 2.54
N ASN A 1022 -37.86 -64.35 2.56
CA ASN A 1022 -39.29 -64.50 2.28
C ASN A 1022 -39.72 -63.61 1.12
N ASP A 1023 -39.84 -64.20 -0.07
CA ASP A 1023 -40.37 -63.52 -1.24
C ASP A 1023 -41.89 -63.69 -1.32
N LEU A 1024 -42.64 -62.62 -1.05
CA LEU A 1024 -44.10 -62.61 -1.18
C LEU A 1024 -44.57 -62.12 -2.56
N GLY A 1025 -43.64 -61.66 -3.40
CA GLY A 1025 -43.89 -61.02 -4.69
C GLY A 1025 -44.22 -61.97 -5.85
N THR A 1026 -44.04 -61.48 -7.08
CA THR A 1026 -44.09 -62.25 -8.33
C THR A 1026 -42.72 -62.39 -8.99
N GLY A 1027 -41.70 -61.69 -8.49
CA GLY A 1027 -40.31 -61.73 -8.96
C GLY A 1027 -39.59 -63.02 -8.58
N SER A 1028 -38.31 -63.12 -8.93
CA SER A 1028 -37.47 -64.28 -8.65
C SER A 1028 -36.69 -64.10 -7.35
N VAL A 1029 -36.52 -65.17 -6.58
CA VAL A 1029 -35.73 -65.18 -5.36
C VAL A 1029 -34.54 -66.13 -5.47
N SER A 1030 -33.35 -65.67 -5.10
CA SER A 1030 -32.14 -66.47 -5.06
C SER A 1030 -31.39 -66.23 -3.75
N ALA A 1031 -31.08 -67.30 -3.01
CA ALA A 1031 -30.28 -67.25 -1.81
C ALA A 1031 -29.12 -68.25 -1.90
N THR A 1032 -27.89 -67.76 -1.79
CA THR A 1032 -26.67 -68.58 -1.76
C THR A 1032 -25.92 -68.32 -0.46
N PHE A 1033 -25.61 -69.39 0.26
CA PHE A 1033 -24.84 -69.38 1.50
C PHE A 1033 -23.61 -70.27 1.33
N ASN A 1034 -22.41 -69.67 1.29
CA ASN A 1034 -21.15 -70.40 1.15
C ASN A 1034 -20.35 -70.29 2.45
N ASN A 1035 -20.00 -71.43 3.06
CA ASN A 1035 -19.25 -71.52 4.32
C ASN A 1035 -19.82 -70.56 5.37
N SER A 1036 -21.12 -70.67 5.63
CA SER A 1036 -21.85 -69.78 6.55
C SER A 1036 -22.46 -70.56 7.73
N SER A 1037 -22.68 -69.90 8.86
CA SER A 1037 -23.21 -70.56 10.07
C SER A 1037 -24.39 -69.81 10.67
N ALA A 1038 -25.51 -70.49 10.92
CA ALA A 1038 -26.73 -69.91 11.50
C ALA A 1038 -27.51 -70.93 12.35
N SER A 1039 -28.38 -70.44 13.23
CA SER A 1039 -29.29 -71.33 13.98
C SER A 1039 -30.42 -71.88 13.12
N SER A 1040 -30.84 -71.20 12.05
CA SER A 1040 -31.76 -71.75 11.04
C SER A 1040 -31.69 -70.96 9.73
N ILE A 1041 -32.13 -71.58 8.63
CA ILE A 1041 -32.46 -70.94 7.35
C ILE A 1041 -33.93 -71.22 7.06
N ASP A 1042 -34.69 -70.18 6.74
CA ASP A 1042 -36.08 -70.27 6.32
C ASP A 1042 -36.24 -69.52 4.99
N PHE A 1043 -36.53 -70.24 3.92
CA PHE A 1043 -36.60 -69.71 2.56
C PHE A 1043 -38.01 -69.94 1.99
N ASP A 1044 -38.77 -68.87 1.81
CA ASP A 1044 -40.10 -68.90 1.23
C ASP A 1044 -40.07 -68.18 -0.13
N SER A 1045 -40.61 -68.82 -1.18
CA SER A 1045 -40.62 -68.23 -2.52
C SER A 1045 -41.97 -67.70 -3.00
N ALA A 1046 -41.91 -66.70 -3.89
CA ALA A 1046 -43.02 -66.01 -4.54
C ALA A 1046 -44.02 -66.87 -5.32
N GLN A 1047 -45.14 -66.26 -5.72
CA GLN A 1047 -46.27 -66.93 -6.39
C GLN A 1047 -45.99 -67.36 -7.86
N THR A 1048 -45.02 -66.75 -8.55
CA THR A 1048 -44.80 -67.04 -9.99
C THR A 1048 -43.33 -67.05 -10.48
N GLY A 1049 -42.41 -66.36 -9.81
CA GLY A 1049 -41.02 -66.26 -10.26
C GLY A 1049 -40.17 -67.48 -9.90
N ALA A 1050 -38.94 -67.54 -10.43
CA ALA A 1050 -38.02 -68.63 -10.15
C ALA A 1050 -37.43 -68.49 -8.74
N ALA A 1051 -37.20 -69.60 -8.07
CA ALA A 1051 -36.76 -69.66 -6.69
C ALA A 1051 -35.53 -70.56 -6.59
N THR A 1052 -34.43 -70.06 -6.02
CA THR A 1052 -33.18 -70.81 -5.89
C THR A 1052 -32.60 -70.67 -4.48
N LEU A 1053 -32.41 -71.80 -3.80
CA LEU A 1053 -31.65 -71.89 -2.55
C LEU A 1053 -30.40 -72.73 -2.77
N ALA A 1054 -29.23 -72.24 -2.36
CA ALA A 1054 -27.98 -72.99 -2.35
C ALA A 1054 -27.25 -72.82 -1.01
N VAL A 1055 -27.03 -73.91 -0.29
CA VAL A 1055 -26.27 -73.96 0.97
C VAL A 1055 -25.03 -74.82 0.76
N ASN A 1056 -23.86 -74.20 0.66
CA ASN A 1056 -22.59 -74.85 0.34
C ASN A 1056 -21.61 -74.71 1.50
N ASP A 1057 -21.32 -75.79 2.23
CA ASP A 1057 -20.44 -75.77 3.40
C ASP A 1057 -20.98 -74.90 4.58
N GLY A 1058 -20.43 -75.08 5.78
CA GLY A 1058 -20.81 -74.35 7.00
C GLY A 1058 -21.52 -75.22 8.06
N ALA A 1059 -21.87 -74.59 9.20
CA ALA A 1059 -22.42 -75.28 10.37
C ALA A 1059 -23.73 -74.64 10.85
N TYR A 1060 -24.79 -75.45 10.92
CA TYR A 1060 -26.13 -75.02 11.27
C TYR A 1060 -26.68 -75.79 12.47
N THR A 1061 -27.29 -75.09 13.43
CA THR A 1061 -27.79 -75.72 14.67
C THR A 1061 -29.31 -75.89 14.72
N GLY A 1062 -29.99 -75.75 13.59
CA GLY A 1062 -31.45 -75.88 13.48
C GLY A 1062 -31.89 -76.05 12.03
N ASN A 1063 -33.11 -75.66 11.69
CA ASN A 1063 -33.76 -76.07 10.45
C ASN A 1063 -33.24 -75.31 9.22
N ILE A 1064 -33.21 -75.99 8.07
CA ILE A 1064 -33.15 -75.41 6.73
C ILE A 1064 -34.48 -75.74 6.07
N THR A 1065 -35.38 -74.77 6.00
CA THR A 1065 -36.67 -74.88 5.31
C THR A 1065 -36.63 -74.10 4.01
N ALA A 1066 -37.16 -74.70 2.94
CA ALA A 1066 -37.32 -74.07 1.65
C ALA A 1066 -38.69 -74.43 1.08
N ASP A 1067 -39.64 -73.49 1.08
CA ASP A 1067 -41.02 -73.68 0.67
C ASP A 1067 -41.31 -72.90 -0.64
N ALA A 1068 -41.78 -73.61 -1.67
CA ALA A 1068 -42.25 -73.02 -2.91
C ALA A 1068 -43.76 -72.78 -2.86
N ILE A 1069 -44.16 -71.50 -2.80
CA ILE A 1069 -45.58 -71.12 -2.71
C ILE A 1069 -46.19 -70.95 -4.12
N GLY A 1070 -45.37 -70.71 -5.15
CA GLY A 1070 -45.78 -70.39 -6.52
C GLY A 1070 -45.44 -71.41 -7.61
N THR A 1071 -45.82 -71.10 -8.86
CA THR A 1071 -45.70 -72.01 -10.03
C THR A 1071 -44.38 -71.90 -10.81
N GLY A 1072 -43.40 -71.15 -10.31
CA GLY A 1072 -42.09 -71.00 -10.95
C GLY A 1072 -41.20 -72.25 -10.81
N ASN A 1073 -39.98 -72.17 -11.34
CA ASN A 1073 -38.95 -73.19 -11.12
C ASN A 1073 -38.41 -73.07 -9.69
N PHE A 1074 -38.31 -74.19 -8.96
CA PHE A 1074 -37.79 -74.22 -7.60
C PHE A 1074 -36.55 -75.12 -7.51
N ASN A 1075 -35.39 -74.49 -7.32
CA ASN A 1075 -34.11 -75.14 -7.21
C ASN A 1075 -33.62 -75.05 -5.77
N ALA A 1076 -33.37 -76.16 -5.09
CA ALA A 1076 -32.88 -76.15 -3.71
C ALA A 1076 -31.71 -77.12 -3.56
N SER A 1077 -30.59 -76.63 -3.03
CA SER A 1077 -29.37 -77.43 -2.88
C SER A 1077 -28.70 -77.26 -1.53
N VAL A 1078 -28.18 -78.38 -0.98
CA VAL A 1078 -27.25 -78.42 0.16
C VAL A 1078 -26.03 -79.24 -0.25
N THR A 1079 -24.85 -78.63 -0.35
CA THR A 1079 -23.65 -79.31 -0.88
C THR A 1079 -22.38 -79.08 -0.04
N ASN A 1080 -21.27 -79.74 -0.42
CA ASN A 1080 -19.90 -79.41 0.01
C ASN A 1080 -19.58 -79.52 1.51
N GLY A 1081 -20.15 -80.48 2.25
CA GLY A 1081 -19.73 -80.76 3.62
C GLY A 1081 -20.52 -80.03 4.71
N THR A 1082 -21.66 -79.41 4.36
CA THR A 1082 -22.57 -78.74 5.31
C THR A 1082 -22.87 -79.63 6.52
N GLN A 1083 -22.77 -79.07 7.72
CA GLN A 1083 -23.04 -79.74 8.99
C GLN A 1083 -24.34 -79.22 9.60
N ILE A 1084 -25.25 -80.11 9.97
CA ILE A 1084 -26.51 -79.75 10.65
C ILE A 1084 -26.60 -80.51 11.96
N THR A 1085 -26.82 -79.78 13.05
CA THR A 1085 -26.99 -80.35 14.40
C THR A 1085 -28.36 -79.98 14.95
N ASN A 1086 -29.16 -80.96 15.40
CA ASN A 1086 -30.48 -80.74 16.03
C ASN A 1086 -31.49 -79.91 15.18
N GLY A 1087 -31.54 -80.13 13.87
CA GLY A 1087 -32.42 -79.42 12.94
C GLY A 1087 -33.22 -80.34 12.02
N ARG A 1088 -33.62 -79.84 10.85
CA ARG A 1088 -34.21 -80.59 9.71
C ARG A 1088 -33.87 -79.85 8.43
N ILE A 1089 -33.62 -80.56 7.34
CA ILE A 1089 -33.72 -80.01 5.98
C ILE A 1089 -35.09 -80.36 5.42
N ARG A 1090 -35.88 -79.36 5.04
CA ARG A 1090 -37.12 -79.56 4.29
C ARG A 1090 -37.12 -78.74 3.02
N PHE A 1091 -37.24 -79.41 1.88
CA PHE A 1091 -37.51 -78.77 0.60
C PHE A 1091 -38.92 -79.15 0.16
N ASN A 1092 -39.76 -78.16 -0.07
CA ASN A 1092 -41.19 -78.35 -0.28
C ASN A 1092 -41.64 -77.59 -1.53
N GLY A 1093 -41.66 -78.31 -2.63
CA GLY A 1093 -41.97 -77.80 -3.96
C GLY A 1093 -43.45 -77.94 -4.31
N ILE A 1094 -44.37 -77.98 -3.34
CA ILE A 1094 -45.74 -78.45 -3.60
C ILE A 1094 -46.43 -77.68 -4.74
N ASN A 1095 -46.17 -76.38 -4.84
CA ASN A 1095 -46.80 -75.52 -5.83
C ASN A 1095 -45.92 -75.21 -7.06
N ALA A 1096 -44.66 -75.64 -7.06
CA ALA A 1096 -43.68 -75.33 -8.11
C ALA A 1096 -44.05 -75.94 -9.46
N GLY A 1097 -43.62 -75.31 -10.56
CA GLY A 1097 -43.82 -75.82 -11.92
C GLY A 1097 -42.80 -76.90 -12.31
N SER A 1098 -41.52 -76.67 -11.99
CA SER A 1098 -40.41 -77.63 -12.09
C SER A 1098 -39.56 -77.55 -10.84
N VAL A 1099 -38.97 -78.67 -10.42
CA VAL A 1099 -38.21 -78.76 -9.17
C VAL A 1099 -36.86 -79.43 -9.37
N ASP A 1100 -35.78 -78.78 -8.95
CA ASP A 1100 -34.44 -79.38 -8.93
C ASP A 1100 -33.89 -79.42 -7.50
N TYR A 1101 -33.77 -80.61 -6.92
CA TYR A 1101 -33.22 -80.81 -5.57
C TYR A 1101 -31.85 -81.48 -5.62
N GLU A 1102 -30.86 -80.90 -4.94
CA GLU A 1102 -29.54 -81.52 -4.80
C GLU A 1102 -29.06 -81.50 -3.35
N VAL A 1103 -28.88 -82.67 -2.73
CA VAL A 1103 -28.31 -82.80 -1.39
C VAL A 1103 -27.08 -83.69 -1.45
N THR A 1104 -25.88 -83.10 -1.38
CA THR A 1104 -24.62 -83.82 -1.56
C THR A 1104 -23.59 -83.54 -0.46
N GLY A 1105 -23.07 -84.56 0.19
CA GLY A 1105 -21.99 -84.41 1.19
C GLY A 1105 -22.43 -83.79 2.53
N LEU A 1106 -23.72 -83.83 2.85
CA LEU A 1106 -24.28 -83.40 4.14
C LEU A 1106 -23.79 -84.28 5.29
N THR A 1107 -23.45 -83.67 6.43
CA THR A 1107 -23.34 -84.36 7.73
C THR A 1107 -24.43 -83.87 8.67
N TYR A 1108 -25.41 -84.71 8.96
CA TYR A 1108 -26.51 -84.39 9.86
C TYR A 1108 -26.42 -85.24 11.14
N THR A 1109 -26.52 -84.60 12.30
CA THR A 1109 -26.59 -85.29 13.59
C THR A 1109 -27.66 -84.66 14.46
N ASN A 1110 -28.73 -85.39 14.74
CA ASN A 1110 -29.74 -84.96 15.69
C ASN A 1110 -29.75 -85.90 16.89
N ALA A 1111 -29.42 -85.37 18.07
CA ALA A 1111 -29.47 -86.12 19.32
C ALA A 1111 -30.79 -85.90 20.09
N ALA A 1112 -31.65 -84.99 19.62
CA ALA A 1112 -32.94 -84.66 20.24
C ALA A 1112 -34.09 -85.45 19.60
N ALA A 1113 -35.12 -85.75 20.39
CA ALA A 1113 -36.35 -86.37 19.90
C ALA A 1113 -37.11 -85.40 18.98
N SER A 1114 -37.24 -85.75 17.71
CA SER A 1114 -37.99 -85.00 16.70
C SER A 1114 -38.81 -85.97 15.86
N THR A 1115 -40.13 -85.87 15.88
CA THR A 1115 -41.00 -86.73 15.05
C THR A 1115 -40.96 -86.42 13.56
N LEU A 1116 -40.14 -85.44 13.14
CA LEU A 1116 -40.04 -84.99 11.75
C LEU A 1116 -38.83 -85.64 11.07
N PRO A 1117 -38.89 -85.88 9.75
CA PRO A 1117 -37.74 -86.43 9.04
C PRO A 1117 -36.53 -85.49 9.11
N ALA A 1118 -35.32 -86.05 9.13
CA ALA A 1118 -34.08 -85.26 9.11
C ALA A 1118 -33.85 -84.57 7.76
N LEU A 1119 -34.07 -85.31 6.66
CA LEU A 1119 -34.12 -84.80 5.29
C LEU A 1119 -35.51 -85.10 4.72
N ASP A 1120 -36.29 -84.06 4.45
CA ASP A 1120 -37.70 -84.09 4.06
C ASP A 1120 -37.90 -83.40 2.71
N LEU A 1121 -38.08 -84.17 1.65
CA LEU A 1121 -38.28 -83.65 0.29
C LEU A 1121 -39.72 -83.86 -0.10
N VAL A 1122 -40.43 -82.80 -0.48
CA VAL A 1122 -41.85 -82.85 -0.82
C VAL A 1122 -42.08 -82.26 -2.19
N LEU A 1123 -42.67 -83.04 -3.09
CA LEU A 1123 -43.09 -82.65 -4.44
C LEU A 1123 -44.63 -82.64 -4.50
N GLY A 1124 -45.22 -81.65 -5.16
CA GLY A 1124 -46.67 -81.43 -5.14
C GLY A 1124 -47.40 -81.67 -6.46
N GLY A 1125 -48.73 -81.51 -6.38
CA GLY A 1125 -49.68 -81.65 -7.49
C GLY A 1125 -49.40 -80.81 -8.74
N SER A 1126 -48.70 -79.69 -8.57
CA SER A 1126 -48.41 -78.72 -9.63
C SER A 1126 -47.07 -78.97 -10.33
N VAL A 1127 -46.20 -79.83 -9.75
CA VAL A 1127 -44.86 -80.10 -10.27
C VAL A 1127 -44.98 -80.96 -11.51
N THR A 1128 -44.49 -80.46 -12.65
CA THR A 1128 -44.56 -81.18 -13.93
C THR A 1128 -43.34 -82.07 -14.16
N THR A 1129 -42.16 -81.58 -13.80
CA THR A 1129 -40.87 -82.27 -13.87
C THR A 1129 -40.09 -82.03 -12.59
N ALA A 1130 -39.39 -83.05 -12.10
CA ALA A 1130 -38.47 -82.90 -10.98
C ALA A 1130 -37.21 -83.73 -11.14
N ASP A 1131 -36.05 -83.12 -10.89
CA ASP A 1131 -34.75 -83.80 -10.81
C ASP A 1131 -34.28 -83.77 -9.35
N VAL A 1132 -34.18 -84.92 -8.71
CA VAL A 1132 -33.82 -85.03 -7.27
C VAL A 1132 -32.56 -85.88 -7.13
N THR A 1133 -31.46 -85.28 -6.67
CA THR A 1133 -30.18 -85.95 -6.41
C THR A 1133 -29.83 -85.88 -4.94
N VAL A 1134 -29.62 -87.02 -4.29
CA VAL A 1134 -29.20 -87.12 -2.88
C VAL A 1134 -27.98 -88.03 -2.82
N SER A 1135 -26.79 -87.50 -2.57
CA SER A 1135 -25.56 -88.29 -2.64
C SER A 1135 -24.50 -88.05 -1.56
N ASN A 1136 -23.75 -89.08 -1.20
CA ASN A 1136 -22.60 -88.99 -0.29
C ASN A 1136 -22.89 -88.34 1.09
N ASN A 1137 -24.13 -88.42 1.57
CA ASN A 1137 -24.53 -87.82 2.84
C ASN A 1137 -24.34 -88.80 4.02
N THR A 1138 -24.10 -88.28 5.22
CA THR A 1138 -24.13 -89.01 6.49
C THR A 1138 -25.20 -88.41 7.38
N ILE A 1139 -26.33 -89.09 7.57
CA ILE A 1139 -27.48 -88.60 8.34
C ILE A 1139 -27.74 -89.53 9.51
N SER A 1140 -27.64 -89.00 10.73
CA SER A 1140 -27.95 -89.71 11.97
C SER A 1140 -29.10 -89.03 12.72
N GLN A 1141 -30.25 -89.69 12.79
CA GLN A 1141 -31.47 -89.23 13.49
C GLN A 1141 -31.64 -90.02 14.79
N GLY A 1142 -31.61 -89.31 15.93
CA GLY A 1142 -31.46 -89.92 17.24
C GLY A 1142 -32.73 -90.43 17.91
N LEU A 1143 -33.93 -89.85 17.66
CA LEU A 1143 -35.18 -90.29 18.29
C LEU A 1143 -36.40 -89.72 17.52
N ASP A 1144 -37.36 -90.58 17.18
CA ASP A 1144 -38.56 -90.34 16.37
C ASP A 1144 -38.29 -89.79 14.93
N GLY A 1145 -39.15 -90.10 13.94
CA GLY A 1145 -39.02 -89.64 12.54
C GLY A 1145 -38.09 -90.48 11.63
N ASN A 1146 -38.14 -90.21 10.32
CA ASN A 1146 -37.29 -90.85 9.31
C ASN A 1146 -35.95 -90.12 9.16
N ALA A 1147 -34.85 -90.82 8.84
CA ALA A 1147 -33.61 -90.13 8.46
C ALA A 1147 -33.73 -89.48 7.06
N PHE A 1148 -34.51 -90.09 6.16
CA PHE A 1148 -34.82 -89.55 4.84
C PHE A 1148 -36.30 -89.76 4.49
N SER A 1149 -36.92 -88.76 3.87
CA SER A 1149 -38.27 -88.81 3.35
C SER A 1149 -38.34 -88.10 2.00
N LEU A 1150 -38.96 -88.75 1.01
CA LEU A 1150 -39.37 -88.14 -0.26
C LEU A 1150 -40.86 -88.40 -0.46
N ASP A 1151 -41.68 -87.36 -0.44
CA ASP A 1151 -43.12 -87.42 -0.70
C ASP A 1151 -43.42 -86.83 -2.08
N ILE A 1152 -43.99 -87.64 -2.99
CA ILE A 1152 -44.33 -87.23 -4.35
C ILE A 1152 -45.84 -87.22 -4.54
N ASN A 1153 -46.44 -86.05 -4.32
CA ASN A 1153 -47.86 -85.84 -4.58
C ASN A 1153 -48.14 -85.72 -6.09
N ALA A 1154 -49.36 -86.05 -6.48
CA ALA A 1154 -49.75 -86.47 -7.83
C ALA A 1154 -49.22 -85.65 -9.04
N GLY A 1155 -49.01 -86.29 -10.19
CA GLY A 1155 -48.93 -85.60 -11.50
C GLY A 1155 -47.54 -85.19 -12.01
N SER A 1156 -46.46 -85.56 -11.32
CA SER A 1156 -45.08 -85.20 -11.70
C SER A 1156 -44.33 -86.30 -12.45
N SER A 1157 -43.39 -85.91 -13.32
CA SER A 1157 -42.32 -86.78 -13.82
C SER A 1157 -41.04 -86.52 -13.03
N VAL A 1158 -40.61 -87.48 -12.21
CA VAL A 1158 -39.49 -87.35 -11.27
C VAL A 1158 -38.34 -88.26 -11.68
N ASP A 1159 -37.18 -87.70 -11.94
CA ASP A 1159 -35.91 -88.41 -12.06
C ASP A 1159 -35.16 -88.30 -10.71
N PHE A 1160 -35.04 -89.42 -10.01
CA PHE A 1160 -34.50 -89.47 -8.65
C PHE A 1160 -33.19 -90.27 -8.61
N GLN A 1161 -32.15 -89.71 -8.00
CA GLN A 1161 -30.88 -90.38 -7.76
C GLN A 1161 -30.53 -90.34 -6.27
N LEU A 1162 -30.39 -91.51 -5.65
CA LEU A 1162 -29.97 -91.67 -4.25
C LEU A 1162 -28.67 -92.48 -4.22
N SER A 1163 -27.50 -91.89 -3.96
CA SER A 1163 -26.24 -92.63 -4.08
C SER A 1163 -25.16 -92.35 -3.03
N GLY A 1164 -24.55 -93.39 -2.47
CA GLY A 1164 -23.36 -93.23 -1.60
C GLY A 1164 -23.67 -92.71 -0.20
N ASN A 1165 -24.93 -92.74 0.25
CA ASN A 1165 -25.35 -92.16 1.52
C ASN A 1165 -25.24 -93.17 2.69
N THR A 1166 -25.09 -92.67 3.90
CA THR A 1166 -25.26 -93.44 5.15
C THR A 1166 -26.38 -92.82 5.95
N PHE A 1167 -27.49 -93.55 6.11
CA PHE A 1167 -28.64 -93.14 6.90
C PHE A 1167 -28.72 -94.01 8.15
N THR A 1168 -28.77 -93.38 9.32
CA THR A 1168 -28.94 -94.04 10.61
C THR A 1168 -30.16 -93.46 11.30
N ASN A 1169 -31.11 -94.33 11.64
CA ASN A 1169 -32.25 -93.99 12.48
C ASN A 1169 -32.19 -94.84 13.76
N ASP A 1170 -32.47 -94.24 14.91
CA ASP A 1170 -32.54 -94.93 16.21
C ASP A 1170 -34.00 -95.04 16.69
N ASN A 1171 -34.99 -94.98 15.79
CA ASN A 1171 -36.41 -95.14 16.12
C ASN A 1171 -36.89 -96.61 16.02
N VAL A 1172 -37.63 -97.05 17.05
CA VAL A 1172 -38.35 -98.34 17.10
C VAL A 1172 -39.57 -98.46 16.17
N THR A 1173 -40.21 -97.38 15.70
CA THR A 1173 -41.44 -97.46 14.88
C THR A 1173 -41.28 -97.01 13.43
N ASP A 1174 -40.42 -96.03 13.19
CA ASP A 1174 -40.35 -95.37 11.88
C ASP A 1174 -39.25 -95.98 11.00
N GLN A 1175 -39.39 -95.78 9.70
CA GLN A 1175 -38.42 -96.25 8.71
C GLN A 1175 -37.17 -95.38 8.69
N THR A 1176 -36.02 -95.95 8.29
CA THR A 1176 -34.80 -95.12 8.13
C THR A 1176 -34.92 -94.21 6.91
N ALA A 1177 -35.47 -94.72 5.81
CA ALA A 1177 -35.75 -93.95 4.59
C ALA A 1177 -37.16 -94.25 4.06
N LEU A 1178 -37.90 -93.21 3.67
CA LEU A 1178 -39.23 -93.30 3.06
C LEU A 1178 -39.24 -92.65 1.68
N ILE A 1179 -39.88 -93.30 0.71
CA ILE A 1179 -40.35 -92.67 -0.54
C ILE A 1179 -41.83 -92.97 -0.69
N ASP A 1180 -42.68 -91.95 -0.68
CA ASP A 1180 -44.13 -92.09 -0.91
C ASP A 1180 -44.48 -91.55 -2.31
N VAL A 1181 -45.20 -92.35 -3.11
CA VAL A 1181 -45.54 -92.05 -4.51
C VAL A 1181 -47.06 -91.99 -4.69
N GLY A 1182 -47.55 -90.78 -4.94
CA GLY A 1182 -48.95 -90.49 -5.23
C GLY A 1182 -49.41 -90.89 -6.65
N SER A 1183 -50.67 -90.59 -6.96
CA SER A 1183 -51.30 -90.94 -8.25
C SER A 1183 -50.81 -90.08 -9.42
N ASN A 1184 -50.88 -90.58 -10.64
CA ASN A 1184 -50.43 -89.94 -11.88
C ASN A 1184 -48.95 -89.53 -11.92
N THR A 1185 -48.12 -90.08 -11.04
CA THR A 1185 -46.68 -89.80 -10.98
C THR A 1185 -45.89 -90.76 -11.87
N THR A 1186 -44.83 -90.28 -12.53
CA THR A 1186 -43.79 -91.14 -13.11
C THR A 1186 -42.52 -90.94 -12.31
N LEU A 1187 -42.04 -91.97 -11.60
CA LEU A 1187 -40.78 -91.94 -10.87
C LEU A 1187 -39.74 -92.80 -11.59
N ASN A 1188 -38.62 -92.23 -12.01
CA ASN A 1188 -37.43 -92.97 -12.46
C ASN A 1188 -36.33 -92.83 -11.40
N ALA A 1189 -36.24 -93.79 -10.49
CA ALA A 1189 -35.33 -93.78 -9.36
C ALA A 1189 -34.08 -94.65 -9.63
N THR A 1190 -32.89 -94.11 -9.37
CA THR A 1190 -31.61 -94.83 -9.31
C THR A 1190 -31.06 -94.76 -7.90
N ILE A 1191 -31.03 -95.88 -7.18
CA ILE A 1191 -30.60 -95.97 -5.80
C ILE A 1191 -29.37 -96.86 -5.69
N SER A 1192 -28.20 -96.32 -5.35
CA SER A 1192 -26.95 -97.08 -5.37
C SER A 1192 -25.97 -96.81 -4.23
N ASN A 1193 -25.27 -97.83 -3.73
CA ASN A 1193 -24.19 -97.68 -2.75
C ASN A 1193 -24.59 -96.95 -1.46
N ASN A 1194 -25.85 -97.06 -1.03
CA ASN A 1194 -26.31 -96.47 0.24
C ASN A 1194 -26.24 -97.50 1.38
N LEU A 1195 -26.00 -97.05 2.61
CA LEU A 1195 -26.09 -97.83 3.83
C LEU A 1195 -27.27 -97.32 4.66
N PHE A 1196 -28.26 -98.16 4.91
CA PHE A 1196 -29.38 -97.86 5.79
C PHE A 1196 -29.22 -98.64 7.10
N THR A 1197 -29.37 -97.96 8.23
CA THR A 1197 -29.22 -98.54 9.56
C THR A 1197 -30.37 -98.12 10.44
N ASN A 1198 -31.21 -99.08 10.83
CA ASN A 1198 -32.17 -98.88 11.92
C ASN A 1198 -31.63 -99.54 13.19
N ILE A 1199 -31.18 -98.76 14.17
CA ILE A 1199 -30.55 -99.29 15.38
C ILE A 1199 -31.58 -100.03 16.26
N ASN A 1200 -32.85 -99.62 16.19
CA ASN A 1200 -33.94 -100.16 16.99
C ASN A 1200 -34.97 -100.91 16.11
N VAL A 1201 -34.92 -102.25 16.16
CA VAL A 1201 -35.56 -103.22 15.23
C VAL A 1201 -37.11 -103.24 15.18
N GLY A 1202 -37.79 -102.16 14.77
CA GLY A 1202 -39.25 -102.21 14.54
C GLY A 1202 -39.81 -101.56 13.28
N GLY A 1203 -39.13 -100.58 12.66
CA GLY A 1203 -39.46 -100.05 11.33
C GLY A 1203 -38.52 -100.57 10.22
N PRO A 1204 -38.91 -100.54 8.92
CA PRO A 1204 -38.04 -100.98 7.84
C PRO A 1204 -36.86 -100.03 7.62
N GLU A 1205 -35.73 -100.54 7.14
CA GLU A 1205 -34.56 -99.71 6.85
C GLU A 1205 -34.79 -98.82 5.61
N PHE A 1206 -35.60 -99.30 4.66
CA PHE A 1206 -36.04 -98.50 3.52
C PHE A 1206 -37.46 -98.90 3.16
N LEU A 1207 -38.36 -97.93 2.98
CA LEU A 1207 -39.72 -98.13 2.50
C LEU A 1207 -39.96 -97.27 1.28
N LEU A 1208 -40.37 -97.89 0.17
CA LEU A 1208 -41.01 -97.19 -0.93
C LEU A 1208 -42.48 -97.60 -0.93
N ASP A 1209 -43.36 -96.64 -0.71
CA ASP A 1209 -44.80 -96.82 -0.76
C ASP A 1209 -45.37 -96.20 -2.04
N ASN A 1210 -46.11 -96.99 -2.80
CA ASN A 1210 -46.77 -96.56 -4.02
C ASN A 1210 -48.28 -96.74 -3.88
N SER A 1211 -48.91 -95.72 -3.31
CA SER A 1211 -50.33 -95.75 -2.94
C SER A 1211 -51.27 -95.31 -4.08
N GLY A 1212 -50.75 -94.58 -5.08
CA GLY A 1212 -51.51 -94.05 -6.21
C GLY A 1212 -51.34 -94.81 -7.54
N VAL A 1213 -52.09 -94.41 -8.58
CA VAL A 1213 -51.90 -94.93 -9.96
C VAL A 1213 -50.66 -94.30 -10.59
N SER A 1214 -49.50 -94.95 -10.55
CA SER A 1214 -48.23 -94.34 -10.97
C SER A 1214 -47.41 -95.25 -11.91
N THR A 1215 -46.34 -94.70 -12.48
CA THR A 1215 -45.29 -95.48 -13.15
C THR A 1215 -43.98 -95.29 -12.39
N THR A 1216 -43.55 -96.32 -11.66
CA THR A 1216 -42.29 -96.28 -10.91
C THR A 1216 -41.30 -97.23 -11.55
N ARG A 1217 -40.13 -96.72 -11.95
CA ARG A 1217 -38.98 -97.47 -12.44
C ARG A 1217 -37.85 -97.29 -11.46
N LEU A 1218 -37.39 -98.39 -10.88
CA LEU A 1218 -36.38 -98.40 -9.83
C LEU A 1218 -35.16 -99.20 -10.29
N ALA A 1219 -33.98 -98.58 -10.27
CA ALA A 1219 -32.70 -99.21 -10.49
C ALA A 1219 -31.92 -99.25 -9.17
N LEU A 1220 -31.69 -100.44 -8.62
CA LEU A 1220 -30.95 -100.65 -7.38
C LEU A 1220 -29.54 -101.16 -7.69
N SER A 1221 -28.50 -100.73 -6.96
CA SER A 1221 -27.18 -101.41 -7.02
C SER A 1221 -26.30 -101.11 -5.81
N GLY A 1222 -25.74 -102.13 -5.15
CA GLY A 1222 -24.72 -101.94 -4.10
C GLY A 1222 -25.20 -101.30 -2.79
N ASN A 1223 -26.51 -101.24 -2.53
CA ASN A 1223 -27.04 -100.76 -1.24
C ASN A 1223 -26.87 -101.83 -0.15
N GLY A 1224 -26.59 -101.42 1.08
CA GLY A 1224 -26.47 -102.25 2.27
C GLY A 1224 -27.48 -101.87 3.34
N ASP A 1225 -27.88 -102.86 4.11
CA ASP A 1225 -28.80 -102.80 5.24
C ASP A 1225 -28.10 -103.46 6.45
N THR A 1226 -28.57 -103.23 7.68
CA THR A 1226 -27.88 -103.73 8.89
C THR A 1226 -28.75 -104.53 9.83
N SER A 1227 -30.08 -104.37 9.78
CA SER A 1227 -30.98 -104.95 10.78
C SER A 1227 -32.42 -105.24 10.31
N ALA A 1228 -32.93 -104.63 9.23
CA ALA A 1228 -34.32 -104.77 8.77
C ALA A 1228 -34.45 -104.75 7.23
N ALA A 1229 -35.57 -105.25 6.70
CA ALA A 1229 -35.78 -105.37 5.25
C ALA A 1229 -35.94 -104.02 4.53
N MET A 1230 -35.57 -103.99 3.24
CA MET A 1230 -36.05 -102.98 2.30
C MET A 1230 -37.45 -103.40 1.80
N ILE A 1231 -38.45 -102.54 1.99
CA ILE A 1231 -39.85 -102.81 1.64
C ILE A 1231 -40.27 -101.97 0.44
N PHE A 1232 -40.92 -102.59 -0.54
CA PHE A 1232 -41.58 -101.88 -1.65
C PHE A 1232 -43.06 -102.26 -1.70
N ASN A 1233 -43.92 -101.33 -1.31
CA ASN A 1233 -45.37 -101.49 -1.35
C ASN A 1233 -45.93 -100.91 -2.65
N ASN A 1234 -46.86 -101.64 -3.26
CA ASN A 1234 -47.65 -101.16 -4.38
C ASN A 1234 -49.12 -101.50 -4.13
N ASP A 1235 -49.82 -100.54 -3.54
CA ASP A 1235 -51.18 -100.71 -3.03
C ASP A 1235 -52.24 -100.46 -4.11
N ASN A 1236 -51.81 -100.16 -5.35
CA ASN A 1236 -52.71 -99.89 -6.47
C ASN A 1236 -52.52 -100.85 -7.65
N GLY A 1237 -53.57 -101.63 -7.91
CA GLY A 1237 -53.71 -102.55 -9.05
C GLY A 1237 -53.35 -101.99 -10.44
N ALA A 1238 -53.48 -100.67 -10.62
CA ALA A 1238 -53.30 -99.98 -11.91
C ALA A 1238 -51.89 -99.40 -12.13
N SER A 1239 -51.00 -99.50 -11.15
CA SER A 1239 -49.64 -98.94 -11.23
C SER A 1239 -48.68 -99.83 -12.01
N ASN A 1240 -47.76 -99.20 -12.75
CA ASN A 1240 -46.67 -99.88 -13.44
C ASN A 1240 -45.40 -99.76 -12.58
N PHE A 1241 -45.10 -100.80 -11.79
CA PHE A 1241 -43.95 -100.84 -10.90
C PHE A 1241 -42.86 -101.75 -11.50
N GLN A 1242 -41.71 -101.18 -11.84
CA GLN A 1242 -40.59 -101.88 -12.47
C GLN A 1242 -39.34 -101.78 -11.61
N VAL A 1243 -38.69 -102.91 -11.31
CA VAL A 1243 -37.45 -102.94 -10.52
C VAL A 1243 -36.33 -103.62 -11.32
N ARG A 1244 -35.15 -103.02 -11.34
CA ARG A 1244 -33.94 -103.48 -12.06
C ARG A 1244 -32.72 -103.45 -11.14
N GLY A 1245 -31.76 -104.36 -11.37
CA GLY A 1245 -30.44 -104.31 -10.73
C GLY A 1245 -30.33 -104.85 -9.29
N VAL A 1246 -31.38 -105.45 -8.73
CA VAL A 1246 -31.38 -105.98 -7.35
C VAL A 1246 -30.23 -106.98 -7.16
N ASN A 1247 -29.29 -106.65 -6.28
CA ASN A 1247 -28.26 -107.57 -5.80
C ASN A 1247 -28.58 -107.84 -4.32
N ALA A 1248 -29.00 -109.07 -4.03
CA ALA A 1248 -29.66 -109.56 -2.82
C ALA A 1248 -29.20 -108.95 -1.48
N VAL A 1249 -30.14 -108.52 -0.61
CA VAL A 1249 -30.77 -109.24 0.52
C VAL A 1249 -32.11 -108.53 0.85
N GLY A 1250 -33.17 -109.28 1.22
CA GLY A 1250 -34.30 -108.75 2.01
C GLY A 1250 -35.29 -107.78 1.34
N VAL A 1251 -35.76 -108.06 0.12
CA VAL A 1251 -36.88 -107.32 -0.48
C VAL A 1251 -38.21 -107.95 -0.06
N ASP A 1252 -38.97 -107.30 0.84
CA ASP A 1252 -40.37 -107.65 1.10
C ASP A 1252 -41.28 -106.77 0.24
N ALA A 1253 -42.19 -107.41 -0.47
CA ALA A 1253 -42.97 -106.77 -1.51
C ALA A 1253 -44.44 -107.13 -1.31
N ALA A 1254 -45.12 -106.40 -0.43
CA ALA A 1254 -46.57 -106.48 -0.27
C ALA A 1254 -47.22 -105.76 -1.47
N ASN A 1255 -47.77 -106.53 -2.41
CA ASN A 1255 -48.27 -105.98 -3.68
C ASN A 1255 -49.68 -106.51 -3.99
N ASP A 1256 -50.58 -105.59 -4.36
CA ASP A 1256 -51.89 -105.90 -4.93
C ASP A 1256 -51.88 -105.94 -6.49
N ALA A 1257 -50.70 -105.81 -7.15
CA ALA A 1257 -50.56 -105.64 -8.61
C ALA A 1257 -49.26 -106.18 -9.27
N ASN A 1258 -49.17 -106.10 -10.62
CA ASN A 1258 -48.05 -106.55 -11.47
C ASN A 1258 -46.74 -105.75 -11.24
N VAL A 1259 -45.87 -106.20 -10.34
CA VAL A 1259 -44.46 -105.79 -10.32
C VAL A 1259 -43.69 -106.51 -11.43
N THR A 1260 -43.02 -105.75 -12.30
CA THR A 1260 -42.18 -106.32 -13.37
C THR A 1260 -40.71 -106.17 -13.01
N PHE A 1261 -40.05 -107.30 -12.71
CA PHE A 1261 -38.60 -107.35 -12.56
C PHE A 1261 -37.95 -107.55 -13.93
N ASP A 1262 -36.97 -106.71 -14.28
CA ASP A 1262 -36.22 -106.89 -15.53
C ASP A 1262 -35.25 -108.08 -15.42
N THR A 1263 -35.17 -108.88 -16.49
CA THR A 1263 -34.64 -110.25 -16.51
C THR A 1263 -33.11 -110.38 -16.34
N ASP A 1264 -32.38 -109.27 -16.23
CA ASP A 1264 -30.94 -109.26 -15.95
C ASP A 1264 -30.61 -109.37 -14.45
N THR A 1265 -31.58 -109.71 -13.59
CA THR A 1265 -31.41 -109.91 -12.15
C THR A 1265 -31.36 -111.39 -11.78
N THR A 1266 -30.23 -111.87 -11.25
CA THR A 1266 -30.13 -113.20 -10.64
C THR A 1266 -30.73 -113.16 -9.23
N PHE A 1267 -31.99 -113.57 -9.09
CA PHE A 1267 -32.63 -113.76 -7.79
C PHE A 1267 -31.94 -114.86 -6.98
N ASP A 1268 -31.70 -114.61 -5.69
CA ASP A 1268 -31.43 -115.67 -4.72
C ASP A 1268 -32.74 -116.46 -4.50
N PRO A 1269 -32.81 -117.75 -4.86
CA PRO A 1269 -34.02 -118.56 -4.78
C PRO A 1269 -34.45 -118.91 -3.33
N THR A 1270 -33.79 -118.37 -2.30
CA THR A 1270 -34.14 -118.61 -0.89
C THR A 1270 -35.08 -117.57 -0.28
N LEU A 1271 -35.47 -116.53 -1.02
CA LEU A 1271 -36.44 -115.53 -0.57
C LEU A 1271 -37.87 -116.11 -0.62
N VAL A 1272 -38.45 -116.40 0.55
CA VAL A 1272 -39.85 -116.82 0.67
C VAL A 1272 -40.73 -115.60 0.47
N VAL A 1273 -41.37 -115.51 -0.69
CA VAL A 1273 -42.49 -114.60 -0.93
C VAL A 1273 -43.64 -115.01 0.01
N PRO A 1274 -44.11 -114.15 0.91
CA PRO A 1274 -45.34 -114.40 1.64
C PRO A 1274 -46.48 -114.43 0.62
N THR A 1275 -47.20 -115.55 0.53
CA THR A 1275 -48.51 -115.56 -0.14
C THR A 1275 -49.47 -114.65 0.63
N PRO A 1276 -50.34 -113.91 -0.09
CA PRO A 1276 -51.07 -112.74 0.40
C PRO A 1276 -51.89 -112.97 1.67
#